data_AF-A0A5D6WD58-F1
#
_entry.id   AF-A0A5D6WD58-F1
#
_cell.length_a   1.000
_cell.length_b   1.000
_cell.length_c   1.000
_cell.angle_alpha   90.00
_cell.angle_beta   90.00
_cell.angle_gamma   90.00
#
_symmetry.space_group_name_H-M   'P 1'
#
loop_
_entity.id
_entity.type
_entity.pdbx_description
1 polymer ?
#
loop_
_entity_poly.entity_id
_entity_poly.type
_entity_poly.pdbx_seq_one_letter_code
_entity_poly.pdbx_strand_id
1 'polypeptide(L)'
;MQKYRIVPQQENMFWQLVQGMALDDEQKELMKSASIRHVEVCTKTNSWEIVLISQTLIPDALLQEAAAQIQRKCQLDQVVFYQEVIDVEDGIQKIWTKLVTVVSEGNPTVFQLLKRSKYRVDGSRLILDVPGELGGEIMRAHSVAQLMSKAIKQMLGYRCPVECQASDEVLQNLEVDDSFNTPEYRAAIQHERVAEKKAAAPKPKAAAAKTAAEDKAKLPKVPKHHDDFDKPVVVHGAGNLIFGRGVMGERKLIDELDGEMKNVILEGFIGEGAISGIKTNEFKTGTKLLSFCLSDESNGIACKKFFKPKRGKNGPEEDFDEIIGKLKEGMEVRIRGSVRFDTYMNEYVLFMDSLAKKETESRMDNAEVKRVELHAHTTMSAMDAVVSVKNLVKTAARWGWPAIAITDHGVVQAYPDAAKAAKDAGIKVIYGMEGYLTGDDWEQKRANHIIFLAKNPNGLRNLYQMVSLAHVKYFHRQPRLPKKIIEEYREGIIIGSACEAGELIRAIVEGQSDEQLIEIANFYDYLEIQPIHNNDFLKRSDKFPDINTDEDLININLKVAELAQKLGKMLVATCDVHFLNPEDQIYRAILMKGKGFDDAEMQPPLYLRTTEEMLAEFEYLGEELAYEAVVTNPRKINDMIESFKPIPDDLYSPMIPGADEEIRSMSYNKAKEMYGENLPEIVEARLKQELKPIIGHGFSVLYLIAQRLVKKSNDDGYLVGSRGSVGSSFIATMTGITEVNPLPPHWRCPHCQYSKFITDGSYGCGYDLPDKNCPVCGEPLIKDGHDIPFAVFLGFDGDKVPDIDLNFSGTYQPVAHKYTEILFGKDNVYRAGSIQTVADKTAFGYVKKFFEEKGVKKHGSYIDRLAHGCMGVKSTTGQHPAGIMVVPRNMDVHFFTPIQHPANDMNCGTITTHFDYHSISSRLVKLDILGHDDPTVIKMLEDLTCRDPKTIPFDDKATMSIFNSTVALGLTPEELGATSGTFGIPEFRTPFTRQMIDDTNPDVFSDLVRISGFSHGTDVWLGNAQDLIRGGQCTIKNAISARDDIMMYLIHNGIDPLLSFKTMEKVRKGKGIAEDTVEILRQGGIPEWYIESCQKIKYLFPRAHATAYVMMAYRIAFCKVHYPLAYYAAYFSIRAAEFDANVIARGKDYVGDQIHQLELAAKEKKLDAKQNATLIVLQLAWEMYLRGYSCEYVDIYESDAEKFIIHEKSLLPPIASLSGMGTKAAQSIVEARKDGVFTSIEDLRRRTGISKTNIEILRGHGCLDGMGESDQIALFS
;
A
#
# COMPACT_ATOMS: atom_id res chain seq x y z
N MET A 1 3.25 69.25 -4.35
CA MET A 1 4.47 68.93 -3.59
C MET A 1 4.57 67.41 -3.51
N GLN A 2 5.68 66.80 -3.89
CA GLN A 2 5.85 65.34 -3.82
C GLN A 2 6.18 64.94 -2.37
N LYS A 3 5.19 64.40 -1.64
CA LYS A 3 5.41 63.61 -0.43
C LYS A 3 5.47 62.13 -0.84
N TYR A 4 6.37 61.36 -0.25
CA TYR A 4 6.48 59.91 -0.47
C TYR A 4 5.89 59.18 0.73
N ARG A 5 5.02 58.19 0.48
CA ARG A 5 4.43 57.37 1.54
C ARG A 5 5.21 56.07 1.70
N ILE A 6 5.73 55.84 2.90
CA ILE A 6 6.51 54.64 3.26
C ILE A 6 5.72 53.82 4.27
N VAL A 7 5.52 52.53 3.98
CA VAL A 7 4.87 51.58 4.89
C VAL A 7 5.94 50.65 5.47
N PRO A 8 6.20 50.67 6.79
CA PRO A 8 7.23 49.83 7.39
C PRO A 8 6.91 48.34 7.25
N GLN A 9 7.91 47.52 6.87
CA GLN A 9 7.77 46.06 6.83
C GLN A 9 8.04 45.39 8.19
N GLN A 10 8.84 46.03 9.05
CA GLN A 10 9.18 45.53 10.39
C GLN A 10 8.28 46.14 11.47
N GLU A 11 7.78 45.32 12.38
CA GLU A 11 6.67 45.69 13.28
C GLU A 11 7.12 46.50 14.51
N ASN A 12 8.36 46.33 14.96
CA ASN A 12 8.90 47.04 16.14
C ASN A 12 9.60 48.36 15.77
N MET A 13 9.38 48.87 14.55
CA MET A 13 10.11 50.02 14.04
C MET A 13 9.85 51.27 14.88
N PHE A 14 8.63 51.45 15.40
CA PHE A 14 8.34 52.58 16.27
C PHE A 14 9.23 52.53 17.53
N TRP A 15 9.22 51.40 18.24
CA TRP A 15 10.06 51.18 19.40
C TRP A 15 11.54 51.38 19.10
N GLN A 16 12.04 50.83 17.98
CA GLN A 16 13.44 50.99 17.57
C GLN A 16 13.80 52.46 17.27
N LEU A 17 12.86 53.22 16.70
CA LEU A 17 13.06 54.64 16.42
C LEU A 17 13.12 55.46 17.72
N VAL A 18 12.36 55.07 18.74
CA VAL A 18 12.33 55.74 20.06
C VAL A 18 13.29 55.13 21.09
N GLN A 19 14.04 54.08 20.74
CA GLN A 19 15.08 53.51 21.60
C GLN A 19 16.13 54.57 21.99
N GLY A 20 16.35 54.70 23.30
CA GLY A 20 17.23 55.71 23.89
C GLY A 20 16.50 56.81 24.65
N MET A 21 15.16 56.85 24.61
CA MET A 21 14.35 57.69 25.51
C MET A 21 14.41 57.17 26.95
N ALA A 22 14.42 58.09 27.91
CA ALA A 22 14.28 57.76 29.33
C ALA A 22 12.79 57.60 29.66
N LEU A 23 12.31 56.36 29.67
CA LEU A 23 10.90 56.00 29.88
C LEU A 23 10.75 55.20 31.18
N ASP A 24 9.65 55.40 31.91
CA ASP A 24 9.23 54.48 32.97
C ASP A 24 8.62 53.20 32.39
N ASP A 25 8.33 52.21 33.23
CA ASP A 25 7.90 50.89 32.74
C ASP A 25 6.50 50.91 32.11
N GLU A 26 5.61 51.80 32.55
CA GLU A 26 4.27 51.99 32.00
C GLU A 26 4.34 52.67 30.62
N GLN A 27 5.17 53.70 30.48
CA GLN A 27 5.45 54.38 29.21
C GLN A 27 6.15 53.46 28.21
N LYS A 28 7.07 52.59 28.67
CA LYS A 28 7.70 51.58 27.80
C LYS A 28 6.68 50.61 27.24
N GLU A 29 5.75 50.14 28.06
CA GLU A 29 4.72 49.21 27.63
C GLU A 29 3.76 49.88 26.64
N LEU A 30 3.34 51.11 26.93
CA LEU A 30 2.51 51.93 26.04
C LEU A 30 3.17 52.15 24.68
N MET A 31 4.44 52.57 24.64
CA MET A 31 5.19 52.83 23.39
C MET A 31 5.48 51.54 22.60
N LYS A 32 5.65 50.39 23.26
CA LYS A 32 5.80 49.09 22.59
C LYS A 32 4.49 48.57 21.98
N SER A 33 3.35 48.93 22.57
CA SER A 33 2.03 48.53 22.06
C SER A 33 1.59 49.30 20.81
N ALA A 34 2.24 50.44 20.52
CA ALA A 34 1.94 51.28 19.37
C ALA A 34 2.73 50.87 18.13
N SER A 35 2.11 50.99 16.95
CA SER A 35 2.71 50.62 15.67
C SER A 35 2.57 51.72 14.62
N ILE A 36 3.56 51.84 13.73
CA ILE A 36 3.50 52.81 12.63
C ILE A 36 2.67 52.21 11.49
N ARG A 37 1.55 52.85 11.16
CA ARG A 37 0.73 52.50 9.99
C ARG A 37 1.47 52.86 8.70
N HIS A 38 1.99 54.08 8.64
CA HIS A 38 2.83 54.58 7.54
C HIS A 38 3.51 55.89 7.95
N VAL A 39 4.52 56.29 7.18
CA VAL A 39 5.22 57.57 7.28
C VAL A 39 5.13 58.32 5.97
N GLU A 40 4.71 59.58 5.97
CA GLU A 40 4.84 60.48 4.83
C GLU A 40 6.14 61.28 4.94
N VAL A 41 7.00 61.18 3.93
CA VAL A 41 8.31 61.82 3.88
C VAL A 41 8.27 62.97 2.88
N CYS A 42 8.62 64.17 3.34
CA CYS A 42 8.82 65.33 2.49
C CYS A 42 10.32 65.61 2.36
N THR A 43 10.90 65.31 1.19
CA THR A 43 12.35 65.46 0.95
C THR A 43 12.80 66.91 0.83
N LYS A 44 11.90 67.85 0.49
CA LYS A 44 12.22 69.29 0.42
C LYS A 44 12.37 69.95 1.78
N THR A 45 11.56 69.55 2.75
CA THR A 45 11.55 70.10 4.12
C THR A 45 12.23 69.16 5.12
N ASN A 46 12.85 68.08 4.63
CA ASN A 46 13.48 67.03 5.42
C ASN A 46 12.64 66.61 6.64
N SER A 47 11.33 66.39 6.41
CA SER A 47 10.35 66.18 7.47
C SER A 47 9.55 64.90 7.30
N TRP A 48 9.22 64.25 8.42
CA TRP A 48 8.42 63.02 8.47
C TRP A 48 7.11 63.26 9.21
N GLU A 49 6.01 62.82 8.62
CA GLU A 49 4.70 62.73 9.26
C GLU A 49 4.40 61.26 9.52
N ILE A 50 4.43 60.84 10.78
CA ILE A 50 4.29 59.45 11.20
C ILE A 50 2.87 59.22 11.71
N VAL A 51 2.15 58.30 11.08
CA VAL A 51 0.82 57.88 11.52
C VAL A 51 0.93 56.63 12.39
N LEU A 52 0.58 56.76 13.68
CA LEU A 52 0.61 55.72 14.70
C LEU A 52 -0.79 55.13 14.94
N ILE A 53 -0.81 53.83 15.19
CA ILE A 53 -1.98 53.10 15.68
C ILE A 53 -1.66 52.59 17.09
N SER A 54 -2.59 52.77 18.03
CA SER A 54 -2.50 52.19 19.38
C SER A 54 -3.89 51.85 19.94
N GLN A 55 -3.92 51.11 21.05
CA GLN A 55 -5.15 50.78 21.77
C GLN A 55 -5.60 51.91 22.72
N THR A 56 -4.63 52.69 23.23
CA THR A 56 -4.85 53.80 24.17
C THR A 56 -4.14 55.05 23.69
N LEU A 57 -4.69 56.22 24.03
CA LEU A 57 -4.14 57.52 23.61
C LEU A 57 -2.73 57.71 24.21
N ILE A 58 -1.73 58.01 23.38
CA ILE A 58 -0.37 58.31 23.86
C ILE A 58 -0.33 59.80 24.16
N PRO A 59 0.08 60.22 25.36
CA PRO A 59 0.12 61.64 25.70
C PRO A 59 1.00 62.44 24.73
N ASP A 60 0.55 63.62 24.30
CA ASP A 60 1.25 64.48 23.35
C ASP A 60 2.68 64.83 23.81
N ALA A 61 2.90 65.01 25.11
CA ALA A 61 4.24 65.25 25.67
C ALA A 61 5.22 64.12 25.33
N LEU A 62 4.75 62.87 25.40
CA LEU A 62 5.56 61.69 25.13
C LEU A 62 5.83 61.53 23.63
N LEU A 63 4.86 61.87 22.78
CA LEU A 63 5.04 61.91 21.32
C LEU A 63 5.98 63.03 20.88
N GLN A 64 5.98 64.17 21.57
CA GLN A 64 6.94 65.26 21.31
C GLN A 64 8.36 64.86 21.67
N GLU A 65 8.57 64.17 22.80
CA GLU A 65 9.88 63.63 23.14
C GLU A 65 10.35 62.56 22.14
N ALA A 66 9.43 61.68 21.70
CA ALA A 66 9.70 60.71 20.64
C ALA A 66 10.09 61.39 19.32
N ALA A 67 9.41 62.48 18.95
CA ALA A 67 9.70 63.23 17.74
C ALA A 67 11.11 63.83 17.81
N ALA A 68 11.46 64.43 18.96
CA ALA A 68 12.79 64.98 19.21
C ALA A 68 13.90 63.92 19.19
N GLN A 69 13.61 62.70 19.63
CA GLN A 69 14.55 61.58 19.56
C GLN A 69 14.76 61.11 18.11
N ILE A 70 13.68 60.98 17.33
CA ILE A 70 13.75 60.54 15.93
C ILE A 70 14.43 61.61 15.07
N GLN A 71 14.11 62.90 15.27
CA GLN A 71 14.79 64.01 14.61
C GLN A 71 16.31 63.94 14.81
N ARG A 72 16.77 63.71 16.03
CA ARG A 72 18.20 63.57 16.35
C ARG A 72 18.81 62.33 15.70
N LYS A 73 18.15 61.18 15.82
CA LYS A 73 18.66 59.88 15.34
C LYS A 73 18.74 59.82 13.81
N CYS A 74 17.77 60.42 13.13
CA CYS A 74 17.64 60.37 11.67
C CYS A 74 18.06 61.68 10.97
N GLN A 75 18.53 62.68 11.72
CA GLN A 75 18.94 64.00 11.20
C GLN A 75 17.83 64.69 10.38
N LEU A 76 16.62 64.71 10.93
CA LEU A 76 15.43 65.30 10.31
C LEU A 76 15.13 66.67 10.89
N ASP A 77 14.63 67.60 10.06
CA ASP A 77 14.27 68.95 10.50
C ASP A 77 12.96 68.94 11.31
N GLN A 78 12.00 68.09 10.93
CA GLN A 78 10.70 68.01 11.60
C GLN A 78 10.13 66.58 11.61
N VAL A 79 9.62 66.14 12.76
CA VAL A 79 8.81 64.92 12.88
C VAL A 79 7.46 65.28 13.52
N VAL A 80 6.37 64.89 12.88
CA VAL A 80 5.00 65.11 13.37
C VAL A 80 4.31 63.77 13.51
N PHE A 81 3.62 63.56 14.63
CA PHE A 81 2.83 62.36 14.86
C PHE A 81 1.35 62.63 14.66
N TYR A 82 0.67 61.69 14.01
CA TYR A 82 -0.79 61.57 14.03
C TYR A 82 -1.12 60.22 14.65
N GLN A 83 -1.99 60.20 15.66
CA GLN A 83 -2.35 58.95 16.33
C GLN A 83 -3.82 58.61 16.08
N GLU A 84 -4.05 57.34 15.77
CA GLU A 84 -5.37 56.73 15.62
C GLU A 84 -5.55 55.68 16.73
N VAL A 85 -6.52 55.88 17.61
CA VAL A 85 -6.86 54.94 18.70
C VAL A 85 -7.92 53.97 18.19
N ILE A 86 -7.63 52.66 18.20
CA ILE A 86 -8.54 51.62 17.69
C ILE A 86 -9.11 50.80 18.85
N ASP A 87 -10.45 50.74 18.94
CA ASP A 87 -11.16 49.75 19.75
C ASP A 87 -11.18 48.40 19.01
N VAL A 88 -10.44 47.42 19.55
CA VAL A 88 -10.25 46.12 18.91
C VAL A 88 -11.52 45.26 18.97
N GLU A 89 -12.31 45.40 20.03
CA GLU A 89 -13.52 44.59 20.22
C GLU A 89 -14.63 45.02 19.25
N ASP A 90 -14.88 46.33 19.15
CA ASP A 90 -15.82 46.89 18.17
C ASP A 90 -15.34 46.65 16.72
N GLY A 91 -14.02 46.73 16.49
CA GLY A 91 -13.41 46.42 15.20
C GLY A 91 -13.65 44.98 14.76
N ILE A 92 -13.39 44.00 15.64
CA ILE A 92 -13.61 42.57 15.36
C ILE A 92 -15.10 42.27 15.16
N GLN A 93 -15.98 42.85 15.99
CA GLN A 93 -17.42 42.65 15.87
C GLN A 93 -17.95 43.07 14.48
N LYS A 94 -17.47 44.19 13.94
CA LYS A 94 -17.88 44.70 12.62
C LYS A 94 -17.42 43.85 11.45
N ILE A 95 -16.33 43.08 11.61
CA ILE A 95 -15.78 42.25 10.54
C ILE A 95 -15.97 40.75 10.75
N TRP A 96 -16.50 40.30 11.89
CA TRP A 96 -16.56 38.89 12.28
C TRP A 96 -17.11 37.96 11.19
N THR A 97 -18.24 38.31 10.58
CA THR A 97 -18.85 37.49 9.51
C THR A 97 -17.94 37.37 8.28
N LYS A 98 -17.25 38.45 7.91
CA LYS A 98 -16.25 38.43 6.83
C LYS A 98 -15.00 37.67 7.26
N LEU A 99 -14.58 37.83 8.51
CA LEU A 99 -13.43 37.15 9.10
C LEU A 99 -13.62 35.64 9.05
N VAL A 100 -14.75 35.12 9.52
CA VAL A 100 -15.10 33.70 9.46
C VAL A 100 -15.08 33.19 8.01
N THR A 101 -15.66 33.95 7.09
CA THR A 101 -15.69 33.57 5.66
C THR A 101 -14.28 33.52 5.06
N VAL A 102 -13.46 34.53 5.28
CA VAL A 102 -12.09 34.61 4.73
C VAL A 102 -11.17 33.57 5.37
N VAL A 103 -11.23 33.41 6.69
CA VAL A 103 -10.37 32.47 7.43
C VAL A 103 -10.74 31.02 7.14
N SER A 104 -12.02 30.75 6.86
CA SER A 104 -12.43 29.40 6.49
C SER A 104 -11.90 28.95 5.12
N GLU A 105 -11.45 29.85 4.24
CA GLU A 105 -10.91 29.55 2.90
C GLU A 105 -11.74 28.52 2.08
N GLY A 106 -13.06 28.48 2.29
CA GLY A 106 -13.96 27.51 1.64
C GLY A 106 -13.98 26.11 2.25
N ASN A 107 -13.31 25.88 3.39
CA ASN A 107 -13.40 24.67 4.22
C ASN A 107 -14.73 24.67 5.01
N PRO A 108 -15.69 23.79 4.68
CA PRO A 108 -17.00 23.78 5.32
C PRO A 108 -16.92 23.43 6.82
N THR A 109 -15.99 22.56 7.20
CA THR A 109 -15.79 22.12 8.59
C THR A 109 -15.26 23.26 9.45
N VAL A 110 -14.20 23.94 9.01
CA VAL A 110 -13.66 25.14 9.71
C VAL A 110 -14.69 26.26 9.72
N PHE A 111 -15.42 26.48 8.62
CA PHE A 111 -16.50 27.46 8.57
C PHE A 111 -17.60 27.18 9.59
N GLN A 112 -18.07 25.93 9.67
CA GLN A 112 -19.10 25.52 10.63
C GLN A 112 -18.59 25.60 12.06
N LEU A 113 -17.36 25.14 12.33
CA LEU A 113 -16.76 25.23 13.65
C LEU A 113 -16.60 26.69 14.08
N LEU A 114 -16.05 27.58 13.22
CA LEU A 114 -15.89 29.01 13.51
C LEU A 114 -17.23 29.73 13.72
N LYS A 115 -18.27 29.33 12.97
CA LYS A 115 -19.63 29.84 13.14
C LYS A 115 -20.23 29.42 14.49
N ARG A 116 -19.86 28.23 14.98
CA ARG A 116 -20.31 27.67 16.26
C ARG A 116 -19.42 28.06 17.43
N SER A 117 -18.21 28.56 17.16
CA SER A 117 -17.27 29.07 18.15
C SER A 117 -17.74 30.38 18.77
N LYS A 118 -17.43 30.56 20.06
CA LYS A 118 -17.52 31.85 20.73
C LYS A 118 -16.14 32.53 20.69
N TYR A 119 -16.12 33.85 20.74
CA TYR A 119 -14.87 34.60 20.85
C TYR A 119 -14.96 35.63 21.97
N ARG A 120 -13.81 35.94 22.57
CA ARG A 120 -13.65 37.06 23.51
C ARG A 120 -12.35 37.80 23.22
N VAL A 121 -12.35 39.11 23.43
CA VAL A 121 -11.14 39.94 23.27
C VAL A 121 -10.56 40.21 24.65
N ASP A 122 -9.29 39.86 24.84
CA ASP A 122 -8.53 40.11 26.07
C ASP A 122 -7.31 41.00 25.73
N GLY A 123 -7.44 42.30 26.03
CA GLY A 123 -6.45 43.31 25.69
C GLY A 123 -6.20 43.41 24.19
N SER A 124 -5.06 42.91 23.71
CA SER A 124 -4.71 42.88 22.28
C SER A 124 -4.94 41.52 21.61
N ARG A 125 -5.48 40.52 22.33
CA ARG A 125 -5.62 39.14 21.87
C ARG A 125 -7.09 38.73 21.70
N LEU A 126 -7.34 37.85 20.74
CA LEU A 126 -8.64 37.22 20.50
C LEU A 126 -8.56 35.76 20.94
N ILE A 127 -9.40 35.34 21.87
CA ILE A 127 -9.51 33.95 22.30
C ILE A 127 -10.76 33.34 21.67
N LEU A 128 -10.59 32.22 20.97
CA LEU A 128 -11.62 31.44 20.32
C LEU A 128 -11.92 30.17 21.10
N ASP A 129 -13.15 30.06 21.58
CA ASP A 129 -13.70 28.88 22.21
C ASP A 129 -14.33 27.97 21.14
N VAL A 130 -13.71 26.82 20.89
CA VAL A 130 -14.06 25.90 19.80
C VAL A 130 -14.78 24.67 20.36
N PRO A 131 -15.87 24.17 19.73
CA PRO A 131 -16.59 23.00 20.26
C PRO A 131 -15.74 21.71 20.19
N GLY A 132 -15.43 21.14 21.36
CA GLY A 132 -14.77 19.83 21.54
C GLY A 132 -13.27 19.77 21.19
N GLU A 133 -12.57 18.72 21.67
CA GLU A 133 -11.13 18.51 21.44
C GLU A 133 -10.80 18.25 19.96
N LEU A 134 -11.61 17.44 19.27
CA LEU A 134 -11.47 17.22 17.83
C LEU A 134 -11.63 18.52 17.04
N GLY A 135 -12.61 19.36 17.41
CA GLY A 135 -12.79 20.69 16.82
C GLY A 135 -11.56 21.58 17.05
N GLY A 136 -10.99 21.56 18.25
CA GLY A 136 -9.74 22.24 18.58
C GLY A 136 -8.55 21.77 17.74
N GLU A 137 -8.39 20.45 17.54
CA GLU A 137 -7.35 19.90 16.67
C GLU A 137 -7.55 20.26 15.20
N ILE A 138 -8.80 20.24 14.71
CA ILE A 138 -9.10 20.68 13.35
C ILE A 138 -8.70 22.15 13.19
N MET A 139 -9.02 23.04 14.15
CA MET A 139 -8.58 24.44 14.09
C MET A 139 -7.05 24.59 14.08
N ARG A 140 -6.33 23.75 14.85
CA ARG A 140 -4.85 23.74 14.87
C ARG A 140 -4.25 23.21 13.57
N ALA A 141 -4.74 22.07 13.08
CA ALA A 141 -4.29 21.42 11.85
C ALA A 141 -4.49 22.29 10.61
N HIS A 142 -5.49 23.17 10.64
CA HIS A 142 -5.79 24.15 9.59
C HIS A 142 -5.22 25.55 9.88
N SER A 143 -4.35 25.71 10.88
CA SER A 143 -3.69 26.99 11.22
C SER A 143 -4.66 28.17 11.42
N VAL A 144 -5.87 27.91 11.90
CA VAL A 144 -6.98 28.89 11.93
C VAL A 144 -6.62 30.12 12.76
N ALA A 145 -5.95 29.94 13.91
CA ALA A 145 -5.45 31.05 14.72
C ALA A 145 -4.51 31.99 13.93
N GLN A 146 -3.59 31.42 13.16
CA GLN A 146 -2.60 32.19 12.38
C GLN A 146 -3.27 32.90 11.19
N LEU A 147 -4.15 32.19 10.48
CA LEU A 147 -4.93 32.74 9.36
C LEU A 147 -5.85 33.86 9.84
N MET A 148 -6.52 33.68 10.99
CA MET A 148 -7.38 34.69 11.58
C MET A 148 -6.60 35.92 12.02
N SER A 149 -5.45 35.75 12.67
CA SER A 149 -4.58 36.87 13.03
C SER A 149 -4.11 37.66 11.79
N LYS A 150 -3.77 36.96 10.70
CA LYS A 150 -3.39 37.57 9.42
C LYS A 150 -4.56 38.31 8.77
N ALA A 151 -5.76 37.74 8.77
CA ALA A 151 -6.97 38.35 8.23
C ALA A 151 -7.36 39.62 9.00
N ILE A 152 -7.29 39.60 10.34
CA ILE A 152 -7.54 40.79 11.19
C ILE A 152 -6.56 41.91 10.82
N LYS A 153 -5.26 41.58 10.67
CA LYS A 153 -4.23 42.55 10.27
C LYS A 153 -4.51 43.17 8.89
N GLN A 154 -4.94 42.38 7.92
CA GLN A 154 -5.24 42.89 6.58
C GLN A 154 -6.51 43.75 6.54
N MET A 155 -7.53 43.40 7.31
CA MET A 155 -8.83 44.08 7.28
C MET A 155 -8.89 45.32 8.17
N LEU A 156 -8.30 45.28 9.36
CA LEU A 156 -8.34 46.37 10.33
C LEU A 156 -7.02 47.16 10.40
N GLY A 157 -5.95 46.69 9.77
CA GLY A 157 -4.63 47.28 9.92
C GLY A 157 -4.01 47.09 11.31
N TYR A 158 -4.65 46.29 12.16
CA TYR A 158 -4.30 46.05 13.56
C TYR A 158 -3.90 44.59 13.79
N ARG A 159 -2.83 44.35 14.55
CA ARG A 159 -2.37 42.99 14.84
C ARG A 159 -3.03 42.46 16.12
N CYS A 160 -3.88 41.47 15.97
CA CYS A 160 -4.50 40.75 17.07
C CYS A 160 -4.05 39.29 17.07
N PRO A 161 -3.23 38.83 18.03
CA PRO A 161 -2.92 37.41 18.20
C PRO A 161 -4.20 36.64 18.51
N VAL A 162 -4.38 35.50 17.86
CA VAL A 162 -5.57 34.65 18.05
C VAL A 162 -5.13 33.35 18.71
N GLU A 163 -5.89 32.90 19.70
CA GLU A 163 -5.69 31.64 20.40
C GLU A 163 -6.95 30.79 20.26
N CYS A 164 -6.80 29.48 20.02
CA CYS A 164 -7.91 28.55 19.93
C CYS A 164 -7.84 27.59 21.11
N GLN A 165 -8.90 27.53 21.91
CA GLN A 165 -9.03 26.57 23.00
C GLN A 165 -10.29 25.72 22.82
N ALA A 166 -10.20 24.45 23.19
CA ALA A 166 -11.35 23.55 23.17
C ALA A 166 -12.28 23.91 24.34
N SER A 167 -13.58 24.02 24.06
CA SER A 167 -14.61 24.35 25.04
C SER A 167 -15.74 23.34 24.99
N ASP A 168 -15.92 22.61 26.10
CA ASP A 168 -16.98 21.63 26.28
C ASP A 168 -18.36 22.30 26.44
N GLU A 169 -18.41 23.54 26.94
CA GLU A 169 -19.64 24.33 27.07
C GLU A 169 -20.22 24.72 25.69
N VAL A 170 -19.36 24.97 24.71
CA VAL A 170 -19.77 25.24 23.33
C VAL A 170 -20.27 23.97 22.64
N LEU A 171 -19.70 22.81 22.98
CA LEU A 171 -20.13 21.51 22.47
C LEU A 171 -21.51 21.10 23.00
N GLN A 172 -21.79 21.32 24.29
CA GLN A 172 -23.05 20.95 24.93
C GLN A 172 -24.28 21.75 24.46
N ASN A 173 -24.08 22.94 23.89
CA ASN A 173 -25.14 23.85 23.45
C ASN A 173 -25.40 23.82 21.92
N LEU A 174 -24.92 22.80 21.22
CA LEU A 174 -25.15 22.64 19.78
C LEU A 174 -26.60 22.25 19.50
N GLU A 175 -27.38 23.16 18.89
CA GLU A 175 -28.63 22.77 18.24
C GLU A 175 -28.31 21.83 17.07
N VAL A 176 -28.97 20.67 17.05
CA VAL A 176 -28.89 19.70 15.95
C VAL A 176 -29.51 20.35 14.72
N ASP A 177 -28.67 20.78 13.78
CA ASP A 177 -29.12 21.28 12.49
C ASP A 177 -29.73 20.10 11.69
N ASP A 178 -31.06 20.12 11.52
CA ASP A 178 -31.87 19.16 10.75
C ASP A 178 -31.51 19.10 9.25
N SER A 179 -30.50 19.85 8.80
CA SER A 179 -29.97 19.82 7.43
C SER A 179 -29.48 18.45 6.94
N PHE A 180 -29.22 17.50 7.84
CA PHE A 180 -28.88 16.11 7.49
C PHE A 180 -30.10 15.22 7.17
N ASN A 181 -31.32 15.72 7.38
CA ASN A 181 -32.56 14.97 7.22
C ASN A 181 -33.30 15.35 5.93
N THR A 182 -32.57 15.40 4.81
CA THR A 182 -33.11 15.84 3.51
C THR A 182 -34.17 14.86 2.99
N PRO A 183 -35.10 15.33 2.13
CA PRO A 183 -36.10 14.46 1.50
C PRO A 183 -35.47 13.28 0.73
N GLU A 184 -34.29 13.48 0.14
CA GLU A 184 -33.53 12.41 -0.55
C GLU A 184 -33.03 11.35 0.42
N TYR A 185 -32.57 11.73 1.61
CA TYR A 185 -32.14 10.80 2.67
C TYR A 185 -33.32 9.97 3.20
N ARG A 186 -34.49 10.60 3.40
CA ARG A 186 -35.72 9.87 3.78
C ARG A 186 -36.17 8.93 2.67
N ALA A 187 -36.05 9.34 1.41
CA ALA A 187 -36.39 8.49 0.27
C ALA A 187 -35.46 7.26 0.15
N ALA A 188 -34.15 7.42 0.42
CA ALA A 188 -33.18 6.32 0.43
C ALA A 188 -33.47 5.28 1.52
N ILE A 189 -33.74 5.73 2.76
CA ILE A 189 -34.13 4.85 3.88
C ILE A 189 -35.46 4.14 3.60
N GLN A 190 -36.39 4.80 2.93
CA GLN A 190 -37.68 4.23 2.57
C GLN A 190 -37.56 3.21 1.43
N HIS A 191 -36.57 3.39 0.53
CA HIS A 191 -36.23 2.41 -0.51
C HIS A 191 -35.61 1.13 0.07
N GLU A 192 -34.72 1.24 1.08
CA GLU A 192 -34.18 0.08 1.80
C GLU A 192 -35.27 -0.69 2.57
N ARG A 193 -36.16 0.01 3.31
CA ARG A 193 -37.27 -0.62 4.04
C ARG A 193 -38.29 -1.32 3.13
N VAL A 194 -38.43 -0.88 1.87
CA VAL A 194 -39.30 -1.51 0.88
C VAL A 194 -38.63 -2.71 0.21
N ALA A 195 -37.30 -2.68 0.04
CA ALA A 195 -36.52 -3.81 -0.46
C ALA A 195 -36.47 -4.98 0.56
N GLU A 196 -36.30 -4.69 1.85
CA GLU A 196 -36.35 -5.70 2.92
C GLU A 196 -37.74 -6.34 3.05
N LYS A 197 -38.82 -5.57 2.91
CA LYS A 197 -40.19 -6.11 2.95
C LYS A 197 -40.55 -6.97 1.73
N LYS A 198 -39.88 -6.80 0.58
CA LYS A 198 -40.07 -7.65 -0.60
C LYS A 198 -39.32 -8.99 -0.52
N ALA A 199 -38.26 -9.09 0.30
CA ALA A 199 -37.56 -10.35 0.55
C ALA A 199 -38.28 -11.25 1.58
N ALA A 200 -39.25 -10.71 2.33
CA ALA A 200 -39.94 -11.39 3.43
C ALA A 200 -41.43 -11.74 3.12
N ALA A 201 -41.74 -12.22 1.90
CA ALA A 201 -43.06 -12.78 1.59
C ALA A 201 -43.03 -14.32 1.61
N PRO A 202 -43.98 -15.00 2.29
CA PRO A 202 -43.92 -16.43 2.53
C PRO A 202 -44.39 -17.26 1.32
N LYS A 203 -43.66 -18.33 0.98
CA LYS A 203 -44.14 -19.38 0.06
C LYS A 203 -45.07 -20.35 0.80
N PRO A 204 -46.14 -20.86 0.16
CA PRO A 204 -47.17 -21.67 0.81
C PRO A 204 -46.71 -23.12 1.05
N LYS A 205 -47.07 -23.66 2.22
CA LYS A 205 -46.93 -25.08 2.60
C LYS A 205 -48.10 -25.92 2.05
N ALA A 206 -47.78 -27.11 1.57
CA ALA A 206 -48.61 -28.32 1.67
C ALA A 206 -47.68 -29.43 2.21
N ALA A 207 -47.83 -29.97 3.43
CA ALA A 207 -48.87 -30.88 3.93
C ALA A 207 -48.87 -32.23 3.16
N ALA A 208 -48.81 -33.42 3.76
CA ALA A 208 -48.82 -33.85 5.15
C ALA A 208 -48.51 -35.36 5.27
N ALA A 209 -48.16 -35.77 6.50
CA ALA A 209 -48.56 -37.01 7.21
C ALA A 209 -47.98 -38.36 6.72
N LYS A 210 -47.73 -39.39 7.53
CA LYS A 210 -47.78 -39.75 8.98
C LYS A 210 -47.12 -41.16 8.98
N THR A 211 -46.47 -41.70 10.03
CA THR A 211 -47.04 -42.16 11.31
C THR A 211 -45.90 -42.60 12.22
N ALA A 212 -46.08 -42.34 13.52
CA ALA A 212 -45.29 -42.84 14.63
C ALA A 212 -45.82 -44.20 15.17
N ALA A 213 -45.01 -44.79 16.07
CA ALA A 213 -45.27 -45.85 17.08
C ALA A 213 -44.37 -47.06 16.79
N GLU A 214 -43.65 -47.72 17.71
CA GLU A 214 -43.53 -47.75 19.18
C GLU A 214 -42.40 -48.78 19.45
N ASP A 215 -41.52 -48.59 20.43
CA ASP A 215 -41.46 -49.40 21.68
C ASP A 215 -40.02 -49.60 22.26
N LYS A 216 -39.92 -49.23 23.54
CA LYS A 216 -39.09 -49.78 24.64
C LYS A 216 -37.56 -49.96 24.53
N ALA A 217 -36.90 -49.03 25.23
CA ALA A 217 -35.98 -49.24 26.37
C ALA A 217 -35.01 -50.44 26.38
N LYS A 218 -33.71 -50.14 26.45
CA LYS A 218 -32.73 -50.79 27.35
C LYS A 218 -31.51 -49.89 27.53
N LEU A 219 -31.24 -49.51 28.78
CA LEU A 219 -29.99 -48.90 29.24
C LEU A 219 -28.79 -49.82 28.94
N PRO A 220 -27.61 -49.25 28.61
CA PRO A 220 -26.36 -49.82 29.04
C PRO A 220 -25.58 -48.87 29.95
N LYS A 221 -25.16 -49.47 31.06
CA LYS A 221 -24.29 -49.04 32.15
C LYS A 221 -23.10 -48.15 31.75
N VAL A 222 -22.81 -47.20 32.64
CA VAL A 222 -21.53 -46.50 32.81
C VAL A 222 -20.36 -47.50 32.89
N PRO A 223 -19.31 -47.38 32.06
CA PRO A 223 -17.99 -47.87 32.40
C PRO A 223 -17.14 -46.74 33.00
N LYS A 224 -16.49 -47.06 34.12
CA LYS A 224 -15.53 -46.23 34.83
C LYS A 224 -14.30 -45.92 33.99
N HIS A 225 -13.69 -44.77 34.27
CA HIS A 225 -12.30 -44.43 33.95
C HIS A 225 -11.34 -45.62 34.13
N HIS A 226 -10.48 -45.84 33.13
CA HIS A 226 -9.12 -46.35 33.30
C HIS A 226 -8.27 -46.00 32.09
N ASP A 227 -7.04 -45.56 32.37
CA ASP A 227 -5.92 -45.36 31.45
C ASP A 227 -5.68 -46.59 30.56
N ASP A 228 -5.47 -46.36 29.25
CA ASP A 228 -4.74 -47.31 28.39
C ASP A 228 -4.27 -46.60 27.10
N PHE A 229 -3.12 -45.93 27.18
CA PHE A 229 -2.26 -45.64 26.03
C PHE A 229 -1.46 -46.91 25.74
N ASP A 230 -1.95 -47.79 24.85
CA ASP A 230 -1.11 -48.75 24.07
C ASP A 230 -1.94 -49.73 23.22
N LYS A 231 -2.58 -49.25 22.12
CA LYS A 231 -3.04 -50.15 21.06
C LYS A 231 -2.73 -49.58 19.66
N PRO A 232 -2.24 -50.42 18.72
CA PRO A 232 -1.93 -49.97 17.36
C PRO A 232 -3.20 -49.57 16.61
N VAL A 233 -3.27 -48.33 16.13
CA VAL A 233 -4.34 -47.81 15.28
C VAL A 233 -4.32 -48.55 13.93
N VAL A 234 -5.46 -49.11 13.54
CA VAL A 234 -5.64 -49.87 12.30
C VAL A 234 -6.44 -49.04 11.30
N VAL A 235 -5.86 -48.69 10.15
CA VAL A 235 -6.63 -48.10 9.03
C VAL A 235 -7.18 -49.23 8.16
N HIS A 236 -8.42 -49.65 8.43
CA HIS A 236 -9.19 -50.57 7.59
C HIS A 236 -10.19 -49.79 6.72
N GLY A 237 -9.79 -49.39 5.51
CA GLY A 237 -10.74 -48.85 4.55
C GLY A 237 -10.13 -48.64 3.17
N ALA A 238 -10.76 -49.21 2.14
CA ALA A 238 -10.41 -48.99 0.73
C ALA A 238 -10.50 -47.52 0.28
N GLY A 239 -11.02 -46.61 1.12
CA GLY A 239 -11.16 -45.16 0.84
C GLY A 239 -10.00 -44.26 1.27
N ASN A 240 -9.16 -44.65 2.25
CA ASN A 240 -8.08 -43.79 2.78
C ASN A 240 -6.67 -44.20 2.32
N LEU A 241 -6.53 -45.34 1.63
CA LEU A 241 -5.26 -45.77 1.04
C LEU A 241 -5.02 -45.02 -0.28
N ILE A 242 -3.89 -44.33 -0.40
CA ILE A 242 -3.52 -43.59 -1.61
C ILE A 242 -2.79 -44.53 -2.57
N PHE A 243 -1.77 -45.26 -2.11
CA PHE A 243 -1.12 -46.34 -2.87
C PHE A 243 -0.44 -47.39 -1.96
N GLY A 244 -0.16 -48.57 -2.51
CA GLY A 244 0.53 -49.66 -1.82
C GLY A 244 -0.41 -50.64 -1.10
N ARG A 245 0.05 -51.21 0.02
CA ARG A 245 -0.74 -52.12 0.88
C ARG A 245 -1.14 -51.38 2.16
N GLY A 246 -2.09 -51.94 2.92
CA GLY A 246 -2.48 -51.37 4.22
C GLY A 246 -1.28 -51.07 5.13
N VAL A 247 -1.22 -49.85 5.65
CA VAL A 247 -0.15 -49.40 6.55
C VAL A 247 -0.51 -49.79 7.98
N MET A 248 0.13 -50.85 8.51
CA MET A 248 -0.13 -51.42 9.83
C MET A 248 1.16 -51.58 10.63
N GLY A 249 1.15 -51.20 11.91
CA GLY A 249 2.28 -51.30 12.85
C GLY A 249 2.44 -50.02 13.68
N GLU A 250 3.33 -50.02 14.67
CA GLU A 250 3.60 -48.89 15.56
C GLU A 250 4.29 -47.73 14.82
N ARG A 251 3.92 -46.49 15.14
CA ARG A 251 4.56 -45.30 14.55
C ARG A 251 5.90 -45.05 15.23
N LYS A 252 6.91 -44.62 14.48
CA LYS A 252 8.15 -44.07 15.03
C LYS A 252 8.20 -42.56 14.82
N LEU A 253 8.80 -41.85 15.77
CA LEU A 253 9.15 -40.44 15.58
C LEU A 253 10.34 -40.32 14.64
N ILE A 254 10.40 -39.25 13.87
CA ILE A 254 11.48 -39.01 12.92
C ILE A 254 12.81 -38.81 13.65
N ASP A 255 12.83 -38.17 14.82
CA ASP A 255 14.03 -38.03 15.65
C ASP A 255 14.59 -39.37 16.19
N GLU A 256 13.79 -40.44 16.20
CA GLU A 256 14.21 -41.78 16.66
C GLU A 256 14.84 -42.63 15.54
N LEU A 257 14.94 -42.08 14.33
CA LEU A 257 15.55 -42.78 13.20
C LEU A 257 17.07 -42.75 13.31
N ASP A 258 17.67 -43.94 13.45
CA ASP A 258 19.11 -44.12 13.49
C ASP A 258 19.58 -45.01 12.33
N GLY A 259 20.34 -44.40 11.41
CA GLY A 259 20.90 -45.08 10.24
C GLY A 259 19.87 -45.64 9.25
N GLU A 260 20.24 -46.74 8.59
CA GLU A 260 19.35 -47.42 7.63
C GLU A 260 18.38 -48.36 8.32
N MET A 261 17.09 -48.21 8.03
CA MET A 261 16.02 -48.98 8.67
C MET A 261 15.04 -49.52 7.64
N LYS A 262 14.54 -50.75 7.84
CA LYS A 262 13.54 -51.39 6.98
C LYS A 262 12.18 -51.44 7.68
N ASN A 263 11.09 -51.33 6.92
CA ASN A 263 9.71 -51.38 7.41
C ASN A 263 9.39 -50.32 8.48
N VAL A 264 9.87 -49.10 8.30
CA VAL A 264 9.55 -47.97 9.18
C VAL A 264 8.15 -47.45 8.84
N ILE A 265 7.40 -47.09 9.87
CA ILE A 265 6.11 -46.42 9.74
C ILE A 265 6.24 -45.03 10.36
N LEU A 266 6.05 -44.01 9.54
CA LEU A 266 6.08 -42.62 9.95
C LEU A 266 4.70 -42.00 9.74
N GLU A 267 4.37 -41.05 10.61
CA GLU A 267 3.21 -40.18 10.46
C GLU A 267 3.70 -38.75 10.40
N GLY A 268 3.04 -37.92 9.60
CA GLY A 268 3.38 -36.50 9.56
C GLY A 268 2.67 -35.78 8.42
N PHE A 269 3.00 -34.50 8.30
CA PHE A 269 2.48 -33.61 7.27
C PHE A 269 3.39 -33.62 6.06
N ILE A 270 2.79 -33.71 4.88
CA ILE A 270 3.47 -33.43 3.62
C ILE A 270 3.85 -31.94 3.62
N GLY A 271 5.13 -31.65 3.34
CA GLY A 271 5.64 -30.28 3.25
C GLY A 271 4.90 -29.43 2.22
N GLU A 272 5.11 -28.12 2.27
CA GLU A 272 4.45 -27.14 1.42
C GLU A 272 5.51 -26.35 0.62
N GLY A 273 5.18 -25.98 -0.62
CA GLY A 273 6.02 -25.10 -1.43
C GLY A 273 7.18 -25.78 -2.16
N ALA A 274 8.00 -24.95 -2.83
CA ALA A 274 8.95 -25.43 -3.83
C ALA A 274 10.12 -26.26 -3.27
N ILE A 275 10.37 -26.23 -1.97
CA ILE A 275 11.48 -26.96 -1.33
C ILE A 275 10.99 -28.29 -0.75
N SER A 276 9.97 -28.26 0.10
CA SER A 276 9.48 -29.43 0.86
C SER A 276 8.21 -30.07 0.29
N GLY A 277 7.51 -29.37 -0.62
CA GLY A 277 6.25 -29.80 -1.23
C GLY A 277 6.35 -30.92 -2.25
N ILE A 278 5.24 -31.18 -2.93
CA ILE A 278 5.08 -32.33 -3.83
C ILE A 278 5.79 -32.06 -5.15
N LYS A 279 6.76 -32.92 -5.48
CA LYS A 279 7.54 -32.86 -6.73
C LYS A 279 7.36 -34.13 -7.54
N THR A 280 7.13 -33.93 -8.82
CA THR A 280 7.02 -35.01 -9.81
C THR A 280 8.07 -34.82 -10.89
N ASN A 281 8.92 -35.83 -11.09
CA ASN A 281 9.90 -35.83 -12.18
C ASN A 281 9.69 -37.07 -13.06
N GLU A 282 9.75 -36.90 -14.38
CA GLU A 282 9.72 -38.00 -15.33
C GLU A 282 11.09 -38.21 -15.97
N PHE A 283 11.60 -39.43 -15.90
CA PHE A 283 12.89 -39.80 -16.51
C PHE A 283 12.70 -40.27 -17.94
N LYS A 284 13.76 -40.13 -18.78
CA LYS A 284 13.79 -40.63 -20.17
C LYS A 284 13.44 -42.12 -20.31
N THR A 285 13.54 -42.90 -19.23
CA THR A 285 13.19 -44.32 -19.16
C THR A 285 11.68 -44.58 -18.99
N GLY A 286 10.85 -43.53 -18.90
CA GLY A 286 9.42 -43.59 -18.58
C GLY A 286 9.14 -43.85 -17.09
N THR A 287 10.17 -43.84 -16.23
CA THR A 287 9.98 -43.93 -14.78
C THR A 287 9.56 -42.57 -14.24
N LYS A 288 8.48 -42.52 -13.47
CA LYS A 288 8.02 -41.30 -12.77
C LYS A 288 8.49 -41.34 -11.32
N LEU A 289 8.98 -40.23 -10.79
CA LEU A 289 9.40 -40.05 -9.39
C LEU A 289 8.42 -39.11 -8.70
N LEU A 290 7.86 -39.56 -7.58
CA LEU A 290 7.21 -38.73 -6.58
C LEU A 290 8.19 -38.48 -5.44
N SER A 291 8.41 -37.22 -5.08
CA SER A 291 9.18 -36.83 -3.92
C SER A 291 8.56 -35.67 -3.19
N PHE A 292 8.61 -35.68 -1.86
CA PHE A 292 8.22 -34.59 -0.98
C PHE A 292 8.92 -34.78 0.36
N CYS A 293 8.88 -33.81 1.26
CA CYS A 293 9.33 -34.01 2.63
C CYS A 293 8.16 -34.28 3.57
N LEU A 294 8.36 -35.18 4.53
CA LEU A 294 7.44 -35.42 5.63
C LEU A 294 7.97 -34.70 6.87
N SER A 295 7.08 -34.15 7.69
CA SER A 295 7.44 -33.59 8.99
C SER A 295 6.44 -34.01 10.06
N ASP A 296 6.93 -34.53 11.17
CA ASP A 296 6.13 -34.88 12.34
C ASP A 296 6.27 -33.81 13.44
N GLU A 297 5.87 -34.11 14.67
CA GLU A 297 6.06 -33.23 15.83
C GLU A 297 7.54 -33.08 16.28
N SER A 298 8.44 -33.92 15.77
CA SER A 298 9.84 -33.99 16.21
C SER A 298 10.81 -33.40 15.18
N ASN A 299 10.71 -33.78 13.91
CA ASN A 299 11.66 -33.45 12.86
C ASN A 299 11.06 -33.66 11.46
N GLY A 300 11.90 -33.76 10.43
CA GLY A 300 11.47 -34.01 9.06
C GLY A 300 12.41 -34.94 8.30
N ILE A 301 11.89 -35.55 7.23
CA ILE A 301 12.63 -36.48 6.38
C ILE A 301 12.15 -36.37 4.93
N ALA A 302 13.08 -36.45 3.98
CA ALA A 302 12.72 -36.55 2.57
C ALA A 302 12.09 -37.93 2.25
N CYS A 303 11.05 -37.94 1.43
CA CYS A 303 10.33 -39.12 1.00
C CYS A 303 10.42 -39.28 -0.52
N LYS A 304 10.66 -40.50 -1.01
CA LYS A 304 10.73 -40.81 -2.46
C LYS A 304 9.98 -42.09 -2.83
N LYS A 305 9.31 -42.07 -3.99
CA LYS A 305 8.71 -43.25 -4.64
C LYS A 305 8.99 -43.22 -6.13
N PHE A 306 9.54 -44.32 -6.66
CA PHE A 306 9.75 -44.52 -8.09
C PHE A 306 8.65 -45.42 -8.67
N PHE A 307 7.94 -44.91 -9.66
CA PHE A 307 6.92 -45.63 -10.42
C PHE A 307 7.52 -46.04 -11.77
N LYS A 308 7.72 -47.34 -11.97
CA LYS A 308 8.34 -47.89 -13.18
C LYS A 308 7.28 -48.18 -14.25
N PRO A 309 7.57 -47.95 -15.54
CA PRO A 309 6.66 -48.32 -16.62
C PRO A 309 6.56 -49.85 -16.74
N LYS A 310 5.37 -50.33 -17.13
CA LYS A 310 4.97 -51.75 -17.17
C LYS A 310 6.01 -52.61 -17.92
N ARG A 311 6.58 -53.63 -17.25
CA ARG A 311 7.34 -54.72 -17.89
C ARG A 311 6.63 -56.06 -17.62
N GLY A 312 5.82 -56.52 -18.56
CA GLY A 312 5.15 -57.84 -18.51
C GLY A 312 3.73 -57.84 -17.90
N LYS A 313 3.10 -59.03 -17.86
CA LYS A 313 1.66 -59.24 -17.56
C LYS A 313 1.26 -59.28 -16.06
N ASN A 314 2.20 -59.28 -15.12
CA ASN A 314 1.91 -59.60 -13.70
C ASN A 314 2.31 -58.51 -12.66
N GLY A 315 2.49 -57.24 -13.06
CA GLY A 315 2.73 -56.14 -12.12
C GLY A 315 1.44 -55.35 -11.82
N PRO A 316 1.17 -54.95 -10.57
CA PRO A 316 0.04 -54.07 -10.26
C PRO A 316 0.21 -52.72 -10.97
N GLU A 317 -0.87 -52.23 -11.58
CA GLU A 317 -0.91 -50.95 -12.29
C GLU A 317 -1.22 -49.86 -11.27
N GLU A 318 -0.18 -49.17 -10.77
CA GLU A 318 -0.33 -47.98 -9.91
C GLU A 318 -0.49 -46.76 -10.85
N ASP A 319 -1.71 -46.24 -10.97
CA ASP A 319 -2.00 -45.03 -11.75
C ASP A 319 -1.38 -43.80 -11.08
N PHE A 320 -0.30 -43.30 -11.66
CA PHE A 320 0.44 -42.15 -11.15
C PHE A 320 -0.42 -40.88 -11.11
N ASP A 321 -1.25 -40.65 -12.12
CA ASP A 321 -2.00 -39.41 -12.25
C ASP A 321 -3.17 -39.39 -11.23
N GLU A 322 -3.79 -40.56 -10.97
CA GLU A 322 -4.75 -40.73 -9.88
C GLU A 322 -4.13 -40.51 -8.48
N ILE A 323 -2.91 -41.02 -8.26
CA ILE A 323 -2.19 -40.86 -6.98
C ILE A 323 -1.88 -39.38 -6.72
N ILE A 324 -1.36 -38.67 -7.71
CA ILE A 324 -1.07 -37.23 -7.59
C ILE A 324 -2.35 -36.45 -7.35
N GLY A 325 -3.46 -36.78 -8.01
CA GLY A 325 -4.76 -36.14 -7.80
C GLY A 325 -5.31 -36.30 -6.37
N LYS A 326 -4.88 -37.34 -5.64
CA LYS A 326 -5.27 -37.58 -4.24
C LYS A 326 -4.38 -36.86 -3.22
N LEU A 327 -3.17 -36.44 -3.60
CA LEU A 327 -2.22 -35.80 -2.71
C LEU A 327 -2.43 -34.28 -2.65
N LYS A 328 -2.25 -33.71 -1.47
CA LYS A 328 -2.27 -32.26 -1.25
C LYS A 328 -1.14 -31.90 -0.29
N GLU A 329 -0.49 -30.77 -0.54
CA GLU A 329 0.46 -30.19 0.41
C GLU A 329 -0.26 -29.88 1.74
N GLY A 330 0.44 -30.03 2.86
CA GLY A 330 -0.15 -29.91 4.21
C GLY A 330 -1.04 -31.09 4.63
N MET A 331 -1.20 -32.13 3.79
CA MET A 331 -1.96 -33.32 4.15
C MET A 331 -1.23 -34.14 5.21
N GLU A 332 -1.94 -34.55 6.27
CA GLU A 332 -1.43 -35.53 7.23
C GLU A 332 -1.54 -36.95 6.64
N VAL A 333 -0.42 -37.66 6.63
CA VAL A 333 -0.30 -38.98 6.02
C VAL A 333 0.40 -39.97 6.93
N ARG A 334 0.08 -41.24 6.74
CA ARG A 334 0.78 -42.37 7.34
C ARG A 334 1.52 -43.13 6.24
N ILE A 335 2.84 -43.21 6.37
CA ILE A 335 3.74 -43.77 5.35
C ILE A 335 4.46 -44.99 5.90
N ARG A 336 4.48 -46.07 5.13
CA ARG A 336 5.35 -47.22 5.36
C ARG A 336 6.47 -47.25 4.32
N GLY A 337 7.70 -47.48 4.75
CA GLY A 337 8.83 -47.56 3.84
C GLY A 337 10.13 -48.06 4.44
N SER A 338 11.23 -47.81 3.74
CA SER A 338 12.59 -48.07 4.23
C SER A 338 13.44 -46.80 4.17
N VAL A 339 14.11 -46.48 5.27
CA VAL A 339 15.05 -45.35 5.38
C VAL A 339 16.40 -45.83 4.88
N ARG A 340 16.97 -45.13 3.90
CA ARG A 340 18.28 -45.45 3.29
C ARG A 340 19.04 -44.18 3.03
N PHE A 341 20.37 -44.26 3.00
CA PHE A 341 21.19 -43.11 2.63
C PHE A 341 21.09 -42.85 1.12
N ASP A 342 20.68 -41.64 0.73
CA ASP A 342 20.61 -41.21 -0.66
C ASP A 342 21.86 -40.39 -1.00
N THR A 343 22.72 -40.92 -1.86
CA THR A 343 23.99 -40.28 -2.22
C THR A 343 23.83 -39.02 -3.07
N TYR A 344 22.67 -38.82 -3.71
CA TYR A 344 22.40 -37.61 -4.49
C TYR A 344 21.99 -36.45 -3.57
N MET A 345 21.18 -36.72 -2.54
CA MET A 345 20.80 -35.71 -1.54
C MET A 345 21.79 -35.62 -0.37
N ASN A 346 22.68 -36.61 -0.22
CA ASN A 346 23.64 -36.74 0.86
C ASN A 346 22.97 -36.76 2.25
N GLU A 347 21.83 -37.43 2.36
CA GLU A 347 21.02 -37.54 3.58
C GLU A 347 20.24 -38.87 3.63
N TYR A 348 19.67 -39.20 4.79
CA TYR A 348 18.77 -40.35 4.92
C TYR A 348 17.38 -40.00 4.40
N VAL A 349 16.86 -40.84 3.49
CA VAL A 349 15.60 -40.64 2.79
C VAL A 349 14.69 -41.84 3.02
N LEU A 350 13.40 -41.58 3.25
CA LEU A 350 12.36 -42.60 3.31
C LEU A 350 11.93 -43.00 1.89
N PHE A 351 12.29 -44.21 1.48
CA PHE A 351 11.74 -44.82 0.26
C PHE A 351 10.38 -45.44 0.58
N MET A 352 9.33 -44.87 0.01
CA MET A 352 7.93 -45.19 0.34
C MET A 352 7.50 -46.50 -0.34
N ASP A 353 6.91 -47.40 0.45
CA ASP A 353 6.26 -48.61 -0.05
C ASP A 353 4.74 -48.44 -0.12
N SER A 354 4.16 -47.73 0.86
CA SER A 354 2.70 -47.51 0.95
C SER A 354 2.40 -46.19 1.66
N LEU A 355 1.32 -45.53 1.24
CA LEU A 355 0.90 -44.23 1.77
C LEU A 355 -0.62 -44.21 1.94
N ALA A 356 -1.07 -43.80 3.12
CA ALA A 356 -2.48 -43.62 3.45
C ALA A 356 -2.71 -42.21 4.01
N LYS A 357 -3.88 -41.64 3.73
CA LYS A 357 -4.34 -40.43 4.37
C LYS A 357 -4.66 -40.73 5.84
N LYS A 358 -4.20 -39.88 6.75
CA LYS A 358 -4.60 -39.94 8.16
C LYS A 358 -5.83 -39.06 8.36
N GLU A 359 -6.85 -39.63 9.01
CA GLU A 359 -7.99 -38.85 9.49
C GLU A 359 -7.65 -38.33 10.88
N THR A 360 -7.56 -37.00 11.01
CA THR A 360 -7.33 -36.32 12.28
C THR A 360 -8.70 -36.01 12.89
N GLU A 361 -8.98 -36.51 14.08
CA GLU A 361 -10.15 -36.08 14.84
C GLU A 361 -9.93 -34.63 15.30
N SER A 362 -10.70 -33.69 14.75
CA SER A 362 -10.64 -32.30 15.18
C SER A 362 -11.36 -32.14 16.52
N ARG A 363 -10.84 -31.28 17.40
CA ARG A 363 -11.55 -30.85 18.62
C ARG A 363 -12.96 -30.36 18.27
N MET A 364 -13.95 -30.82 19.03
CA MET A 364 -15.36 -30.46 18.90
C MET A 364 -15.90 -29.99 20.25
N ASP A 365 -16.76 -29.00 20.22
CA ASP A 365 -17.54 -28.58 21.38
C ASP A 365 -18.83 -29.43 21.42
N ASN A 366 -19.06 -30.19 22.49
CA ASN A 366 -20.23 -31.06 22.64
C ASN A 366 -21.27 -30.55 23.66
N ALA A 367 -21.04 -29.38 24.28
CA ALA A 367 -22.00 -28.79 25.22
C ALA A 367 -23.38 -28.57 24.58
N GLU A 368 -24.46 -28.75 25.33
CA GLU A 368 -25.82 -28.51 24.80
C GLU A 368 -26.05 -27.03 24.45
N VAL A 369 -25.61 -26.13 25.33
CA VAL A 369 -25.65 -24.68 25.12
C VAL A 369 -24.24 -24.16 24.92
N LYS A 370 -23.99 -23.54 23.77
CA LYS A 370 -22.67 -23.05 23.38
C LYS A 370 -22.36 -21.67 23.95
N ARG A 371 -21.11 -21.45 24.35
CA ARG A 371 -20.60 -20.13 24.74
C ARG A 371 -20.34 -19.20 23.55
N VAL A 372 -19.92 -17.98 23.87
CA VAL A 372 -19.40 -16.97 22.92
C VAL A 372 -18.03 -16.53 23.43
N GLU A 373 -17.03 -16.52 22.56
CA GLU A 373 -15.74 -15.90 22.88
C GLU A 373 -15.81 -14.39 22.63
N LEU A 374 -15.38 -13.60 23.62
CA LEU A 374 -15.41 -12.14 23.60
C LEU A 374 -14.01 -11.51 23.56
N HIS A 375 -12.95 -12.30 23.70
CA HIS A 375 -11.57 -11.84 23.70
C HIS A 375 -10.70 -12.79 22.84
N ALA A 376 -10.44 -12.40 21.60
CA ALA A 376 -9.65 -13.20 20.68
C ALA A 376 -8.84 -12.35 19.70
N HIS A 377 -7.57 -12.72 19.58
CA HIS A 377 -6.58 -12.12 18.70
C HIS A 377 -6.40 -12.96 17.44
N THR A 378 -5.97 -12.28 16.38
CA THR A 378 -5.72 -12.86 15.08
C THR A 378 -4.30 -12.53 14.63
N THR A 379 -3.89 -13.04 13.48
CA THR A 379 -2.64 -12.66 12.80
C THR A 379 -2.43 -11.14 12.63
N MET A 380 -3.46 -10.29 12.84
CA MET A 380 -3.34 -8.83 12.82
C MET A 380 -2.87 -8.20 14.15
N SER A 381 -2.86 -8.96 15.25
CA SER A 381 -2.14 -8.60 16.47
C SER A 381 -0.64 -8.77 16.25
N ALA A 382 0.04 -7.64 16.07
CA ALA A 382 1.37 -7.60 15.44
C ALA A 382 2.43 -8.41 16.20
N MET A 383 2.99 -9.41 15.51
CA MET A 383 4.00 -10.34 16.05
C MET A 383 3.56 -10.99 17.37
N ASP A 384 2.27 -11.32 17.50
CA ASP A 384 1.70 -11.91 18.73
C ASP A 384 0.87 -13.16 18.47
N ALA A 385 -0.29 -13.00 17.84
CA ALA A 385 -1.19 -14.11 17.55
C ALA A 385 -0.93 -14.72 16.17
N VAL A 386 -1.11 -16.04 16.06
CA VAL A 386 -0.77 -16.86 14.88
C VAL A 386 -1.99 -17.46 14.21
N VAL A 387 -3.17 -17.35 14.82
CA VAL A 387 -4.42 -17.84 14.23
C VAL A 387 -4.99 -16.84 13.24
N SER A 388 -5.26 -17.28 12.00
CA SER A 388 -5.95 -16.43 11.03
C SER A 388 -7.42 -16.25 11.42
N VAL A 389 -7.97 -15.06 11.18
CA VAL A 389 -9.39 -14.76 11.47
C VAL A 389 -10.34 -15.73 10.76
N LYS A 390 -9.98 -16.18 9.55
CA LYS A 390 -10.74 -17.17 8.79
C LYS A 390 -10.83 -18.51 9.51
N ASN A 391 -9.72 -19.02 10.06
CA ASN A 391 -9.70 -20.29 10.79
C ASN A 391 -10.43 -20.19 12.12
N LEU A 392 -10.30 -19.04 12.80
CA LEU A 392 -10.99 -18.73 14.04
C LEU A 392 -12.51 -18.75 13.85
N VAL A 393 -13.03 -17.97 12.89
CA VAL A 393 -14.46 -17.88 12.55
C VAL A 393 -15.03 -19.23 12.10
N LYS A 394 -14.30 -19.96 11.24
CA LYS A 394 -14.73 -21.30 10.80
C LYS A 394 -14.79 -22.32 11.94
N THR A 395 -13.89 -22.23 12.90
CA THR A 395 -13.88 -23.13 14.06
C THR A 395 -15.05 -22.84 14.97
N ALA A 396 -15.33 -21.58 15.29
CA ALA A 396 -16.51 -21.19 16.04
C ALA A 396 -17.82 -21.65 15.36
N ALA A 397 -17.91 -21.50 14.03
CA ALA A 397 -19.05 -21.99 13.27
C ALA A 397 -19.16 -23.53 13.30
N ARG A 398 -18.05 -24.26 13.17
CA ARG A 398 -18.00 -25.73 13.27
C ARG A 398 -18.44 -26.22 14.65
N TRP A 399 -18.11 -25.50 15.71
CA TRP A 399 -18.53 -25.78 17.08
C TRP A 399 -19.97 -25.36 17.39
N GLY A 400 -20.67 -24.75 16.43
CA GLY A 400 -22.07 -24.33 16.60
C GLY A 400 -22.24 -23.11 17.49
N TRP A 401 -21.20 -22.30 17.68
CA TRP A 401 -21.29 -21.07 18.47
C TRP A 401 -22.16 -20.02 17.76
N PRO A 402 -22.94 -19.21 18.49
CA PRO A 402 -23.80 -18.21 17.87
C PRO A 402 -23.02 -16.98 17.37
N ALA A 403 -21.87 -16.67 17.98
CA ALA A 403 -21.02 -15.55 17.62
C ALA A 403 -19.57 -15.75 18.08
N ILE A 404 -18.66 -14.92 17.56
CA ILE A 404 -17.29 -14.78 18.05
C ILE A 404 -16.82 -13.33 17.92
N ALA A 405 -16.13 -12.81 18.93
CA ALA A 405 -15.50 -11.49 18.89
C ALA A 405 -14.09 -11.52 18.31
N ILE A 406 -13.70 -10.44 17.65
CA ILE A 406 -12.35 -10.19 17.16
C ILE A 406 -11.86 -8.92 17.84
N THR A 407 -10.81 -9.01 18.66
CA THR A 407 -10.33 -7.95 19.56
C THR A 407 -8.81 -7.76 19.45
N ASP A 408 -8.31 -7.60 18.23
CA ASP A 408 -6.87 -7.42 17.98
C ASP A 408 -6.26 -6.22 18.72
N HIS A 409 -4.96 -6.32 19.05
CA HIS A 409 -4.22 -5.30 19.82
C HIS A 409 -4.12 -3.96 19.08
N GLY A 410 -4.84 -2.96 19.58
CA GLY A 410 -4.86 -1.59 19.10
C GLY A 410 -5.42 -1.42 17.69
N VAL A 411 -5.82 -2.50 17.00
CA VAL A 411 -6.12 -2.47 15.57
C VAL A 411 -7.38 -3.25 15.24
N VAL A 412 -7.99 -2.90 14.11
CA VAL A 412 -9.21 -3.55 13.60
C VAL A 412 -9.01 -4.19 12.22
N GLN A 413 -7.75 -4.43 11.82
CA GLN A 413 -7.37 -4.81 10.46
C GLN A 413 -7.94 -6.15 9.98
N ALA A 414 -8.33 -7.04 10.90
CA ALA A 414 -8.92 -8.33 10.55
C ALA A 414 -10.40 -8.22 10.14
N TYR A 415 -11.05 -7.08 10.35
CA TYR A 415 -12.51 -6.93 10.14
C TYR A 415 -12.99 -7.27 8.73
N PRO A 416 -12.33 -6.83 7.63
CA PRO A 416 -12.80 -7.14 6.28
C PRO A 416 -12.80 -8.66 6.01
N ASP A 417 -11.73 -9.34 6.43
CA ASP A 417 -11.61 -10.80 6.30
C ASP A 417 -12.55 -11.55 7.25
N ALA A 418 -12.78 -11.02 8.45
CA ALA A 418 -13.76 -11.54 9.40
C ALA A 418 -15.16 -11.51 8.80
N ALA A 419 -15.58 -10.37 8.23
CA ALA A 419 -16.90 -10.21 7.62
C ALA A 419 -17.10 -11.17 6.44
N LYS A 420 -16.06 -11.37 5.62
CA LYS A 420 -16.08 -12.33 4.52
C LYS A 420 -16.20 -13.78 5.03
N ALA A 421 -15.39 -14.17 6.01
CA ALA A 421 -15.44 -15.51 6.59
C ALA A 421 -16.77 -15.79 7.29
N ALA A 422 -17.32 -14.79 7.97
CA ALA A 422 -18.62 -14.84 8.66
C ALA A 422 -19.77 -15.07 7.68
N LYS A 423 -19.78 -14.35 6.56
CA LYS A 423 -20.77 -14.54 5.49
C LYS A 423 -20.74 -15.94 4.90
N ASP A 424 -19.54 -16.48 4.66
CA ASP A 424 -19.37 -17.83 4.10
C ASP A 424 -19.77 -18.93 5.10
N ALA A 425 -19.55 -18.70 6.40
CA ALA A 425 -19.81 -19.68 7.46
C ALA A 425 -21.19 -19.54 8.16
N GLY A 426 -21.89 -18.43 7.97
CA GLY A 426 -23.19 -18.17 8.58
C GLY A 426 -23.17 -17.89 10.08
N ILE A 427 -22.07 -17.33 10.61
CA ILE A 427 -21.89 -16.98 12.03
C ILE A 427 -21.79 -15.46 12.21
N LYS A 428 -22.27 -14.95 13.35
CA LYS A 428 -22.12 -13.52 13.70
C LYS A 428 -20.71 -13.22 14.18
N VAL A 429 -20.13 -12.13 13.69
CA VAL A 429 -18.88 -11.56 14.23
C VAL A 429 -19.21 -10.36 15.09
N ILE A 430 -18.58 -10.29 16.27
CA ILE A 430 -18.58 -9.12 17.14
C ILE A 430 -17.30 -8.35 16.86
N TYR A 431 -17.44 -7.12 16.37
CA TYR A 431 -16.32 -6.25 16.04
C TYR A 431 -15.82 -5.54 17.29
N GLY A 432 -14.62 -5.89 17.75
CA GLY A 432 -14.00 -5.25 18.90
C GLY A 432 -12.52 -4.92 18.72
N MET A 433 -11.90 -4.44 19.78
CA MET A 433 -10.47 -4.11 19.83
C MET A 433 -10.01 -4.25 21.28
N GLU A 434 -8.83 -4.80 21.49
CA GLU A 434 -8.12 -4.60 22.75
C GLU A 434 -7.24 -3.35 22.65
N GLY A 435 -7.56 -2.30 23.40
CA GLY A 435 -6.80 -1.05 23.40
C GLY A 435 -5.80 -0.93 24.54
N TYR A 436 -4.99 0.13 24.48
CA TYR A 436 -4.01 0.48 25.50
C TYR A 436 -4.45 1.71 26.29
N LEU A 437 -5.16 1.50 27.38
CA LEU A 437 -5.66 2.53 28.31
C LEU A 437 -4.51 3.24 29.04
N THR A 438 -4.60 4.57 29.10
CA THR A 438 -3.78 5.42 29.97
C THR A 438 -4.65 6.33 30.84
N GLY A 439 -4.06 6.86 31.92
CA GLY A 439 -4.65 7.97 32.67
C GLY A 439 -4.56 9.28 31.88
N ASP A 440 -4.56 10.40 32.59
CA ASP A 440 -4.45 11.74 31.99
C ASP A 440 -3.11 11.95 31.26
N ASP A 441 -2.03 11.41 31.82
CA ASP A 441 -0.73 11.35 31.16
C ASP A 441 -0.65 10.12 30.24
N TRP A 442 -0.81 10.34 28.94
CA TRP A 442 -0.72 9.28 27.93
C TRP A 442 0.72 8.87 27.62
N GLU A 443 1.72 9.68 27.98
CA GLU A 443 3.15 9.38 27.84
C GLU A 443 3.66 8.50 28.99
N GLN A 444 2.82 8.25 30.00
CA GLN A 444 3.15 7.42 31.15
C GLN A 444 3.81 6.08 30.75
N LYS A 445 4.69 5.58 31.61
CA LYS A 445 5.56 4.45 31.27
C LYS A 445 4.81 3.19 30.84
N ARG A 446 3.64 2.92 31.44
CA ARG A 446 2.84 1.72 31.21
C ARG A 446 1.42 2.07 30.77
N ALA A 447 0.89 1.33 29.81
CA ALA A 447 -0.53 1.35 29.47
C ALA A 447 -1.18 0.04 29.94
N ASN A 448 -2.46 0.09 30.27
CA ASN A 448 -3.27 -1.06 30.67
C ASN A 448 -4.09 -1.56 29.48
N HIS A 449 -4.42 -2.84 29.45
CA HIS A 449 -5.31 -3.36 28.41
C HIS A 449 -6.77 -3.05 28.75
N ILE A 450 -7.60 -2.93 27.71
CA ILE A 450 -9.04 -2.66 27.82
C ILE A 450 -9.74 -3.24 26.58
N ILE A 451 -10.91 -3.85 26.75
CA ILE A 451 -11.67 -4.42 25.63
C ILE A 451 -12.79 -3.47 25.22
N PHE A 452 -12.93 -3.23 23.92
CA PHE A 452 -14.03 -2.50 23.32
C PHE A 452 -14.80 -3.41 22.39
N LEU A 453 -16.13 -3.45 22.51
CA LEU A 453 -17.02 -4.16 21.60
C LEU A 453 -18.03 -3.17 20.99
N ALA A 454 -18.06 -3.04 19.67
CA ALA A 454 -18.99 -2.17 18.98
C ALA A 454 -20.41 -2.77 19.00
N LYS A 455 -21.35 -2.07 19.63
CA LYS A 455 -22.74 -2.51 19.78
C LYS A 455 -23.54 -2.38 18.50
N ASN A 456 -23.27 -1.35 17.70
CA ASN A 456 -24.01 -0.97 16.51
C ASN A 456 -23.11 -0.18 15.53
N PRO A 457 -23.60 0.20 14.33
CA PRO A 457 -22.78 0.94 13.37
C PRO A 457 -22.23 2.29 13.86
N ASN A 458 -22.89 2.96 14.81
CA ASN A 458 -22.35 4.20 15.41
C ASN A 458 -21.19 3.89 16.35
N GLY A 459 -21.33 2.86 17.20
CA GLY A 459 -20.23 2.34 18.00
C GLY A 459 -19.02 1.93 17.15
N LEU A 460 -19.24 1.30 15.99
CA LEU A 460 -18.15 0.96 15.07
C LEU A 460 -17.39 2.20 14.59
N ARG A 461 -18.10 3.29 14.27
CA ARG A 461 -17.47 4.55 13.86
C ARG A 461 -16.67 5.19 14.99
N ASN A 462 -17.22 5.20 16.20
CA ASN A 462 -16.53 5.66 17.40
C ASN A 462 -15.26 4.84 17.64
N LEU A 463 -15.32 3.52 17.44
CA LEU A 463 -14.16 2.65 17.52
C LEU A 463 -13.10 3.00 16.47
N TYR A 464 -13.51 3.30 15.22
CA TYR A 464 -12.57 3.74 14.18
C TYR A 464 -11.93 5.09 14.51
N GLN A 465 -12.67 6.01 15.13
CA GLN A 465 -12.13 7.29 15.60
C GLN A 465 -11.11 7.09 16.73
N MET A 466 -11.42 6.23 17.71
CA MET A 466 -10.49 5.87 18.78
C MET A 466 -9.21 5.22 18.23
N VAL A 467 -9.32 4.24 17.32
CA VAL A 467 -8.14 3.63 16.65
C VAL A 467 -7.29 4.71 15.97
N SER A 468 -7.94 5.65 15.29
CA SER A 468 -7.24 6.72 14.56
C SER A 468 -6.50 7.68 15.50
N LEU A 469 -7.15 8.13 16.56
CA LEU A 469 -6.52 8.98 17.58
C LEU A 469 -5.33 8.28 18.24
N ALA A 470 -5.46 6.98 18.51
CA ALA A 470 -4.40 6.18 19.10
C ALA A 470 -3.16 6.04 18.20
N HIS A 471 -3.33 6.06 16.87
CA HIS A 471 -2.23 5.95 15.89
C HIS A 471 -1.69 7.29 15.37
N VAL A 472 -2.46 8.38 15.50
CA VAL A 472 -2.10 9.69 14.94
C VAL A 472 -1.68 10.70 16.01
N LYS A 473 -2.25 10.64 17.22
CA LYS A 473 -1.98 11.62 18.29
C LYS A 473 -1.32 10.99 19.51
N TYR A 474 -1.90 9.90 20.02
CA TYR A 474 -1.49 9.28 21.28
C TYR A 474 -0.57 8.07 21.07
N PHE A 475 0.07 7.99 19.90
CA PHE A 475 1.01 6.91 19.61
C PHE A 475 2.32 7.16 20.35
N HIS A 476 2.77 6.16 21.11
CA HIS A 476 4.10 6.16 21.70
C HIS A 476 4.88 4.92 21.25
N ARG A 477 5.01 3.91 22.11
CA ARG A 477 5.50 2.57 21.71
C ARG A 477 4.39 1.67 21.19
N GLN A 478 3.15 2.04 21.52
CA GLN A 478 1.89 1.36 21.23
C GLN A 478 0.83 2.45 21.00
N PRO A 479 -0.28 2.14 20.30
CA PRO A 479 -1.37 3.07 20.08
C PRO A 479 -2.22 3.22 21.35
N ARG A 480 -2.04 4.32 22.09
CA ARG A 480 -2.65 4.50 23.43
C ARG A 480 -3.95 5.31 23.36
N LEU A 481 -4.78 5.12 24.38
CA LEU A 481 -6.06 5.81 24.55
C LEU A 481 -6.18 6.36 25.98
N PRO A 482 -6.16 7.69 26.15
CA PRO A 482 -6.49 8.30 27.44
C PRO A 482 -7.94 8.01 27.84
N LYS A 483 -8.19 7.82 29.13
CA LYS A 483 -9.53 7.54 29.68
C LYS A 483 -10.58 8.59 29.25
N LYS A 484 -10.21 9.88 29.22
CA LYS A 484 -11.08 10.98 28.74
C LYS A 484 -11.55 10.80 27.29
N ILE A 485 -10.68 10.31 26.41
CA ILE A 485 -11.03 10.06 24.99
C ILE A 485 -11.99 8.88 24.88
N ILE A 486 -11.78 7.84 25.69
CA ILE A 486 -12.70 6.70 25.72
C ILE A 486 -14.10 7.14 26.17
N GLU A 487 -14.19 8.03 27.16
CA GLU A 487 -15.47 8.58 27.62
C GLU A 487 -16.18 9.42 26.53
N GLU A 488 -15.42 10.23 25.77
CA GLU A 488 -15.96 11.02 24.65
C GLU A 488 -16.59 10.13 23.57
N TYR A 489 -15.97 9.00 23.24
CA TYR A 489 -16.42 8.08 22.18
C TYR A 489 -17.11 6.81 22.72
N ARG A 490 -17.56 6.82 23.99
CA ARG A 490 -18.15 5.64 24.65
C ARG A 490 -19.49 5.21 24.06
N GLU A 491 -20.24 6.13 23.44
CA GLU A 491 -21.57 5.82 22.92
C GLU A 491 -21.52 4.63 21.94
N GLY A 492 -22.39 3.63 22.15
CA GLY A 492 -22.45 2.45 21.30
C GLY A 492 -21.28 1.47 21.48
N ILE A 493 -20.43 1.64 22.49
CA ILE A 493 -19.35 0.72 22.86
C ILE A 493 -19.68 0.02 24.17
N ILE A 494 -19.38 -1.28 24.26
CA ILE A 494 -19.37 -2.05 25.51
C ILE A 494 -17.90 -2.27 25.90
N ILE A 495 -17.57 -2.01 27.17
CA ILE A 495 -16.20 -2.02 27.67
C ILE A 495 -15.96 -3.16 28.66
N GLY A 496 -14.94 -3.99 28.42
CA GLY A 496 -14.47 -5.06 29.29
C GLY A 496 -13.17 -4.73 30.01
N SER A 497 -12.96 -5.32 31.19
CA SER A 497 -11.75 -5.07 32.02
C SER A 497 -10.46 -5.73 31.50
N ALA A 498 -10.54 -6.51 30.42
CA ALA A 498 -9.44 -7.20 29.75
C ALA A 498 -8.71 -8.25 30.62
N CYS A 499 -7.50 -8.61 30.21
CA CYS A 499 -6.69 -9.69 30.77
C CYS A 499 -5.85 -9.24 31.97
N GLU A 500 -4.77 -9.95 32.26
CA GLU A 500 -3.84 -9.66 33.35
C GLU A 500 -3.04 -8.37 33.16
N ALA A 501 -2.95 -7.90 31.92
CA ALA A 501 -2.44 -6.58 31.59
C ALA A 501 -3.49 -5.47 31.78
N GLY A 502 -4.73 -5.81 32.11
CA GLY A 502 -5.81 -4.88 32.43
C GLY A 502 -5.62 -4.13 33.74
N GLU A 503 -6.26 -2.97 33.85
CA GLU A 503 -6.12 -2.07 35.01
C GLU A 503 -6.57 -2.74 36.31
N LEU A 504 -7.68 -3.50 36.26
CA LEU A 504 -8.26 -4.15 37.44
C LEU A 504 -7.39 -5.28 37.98
N ILE A 505 -6.97 -6.22 37.13
CA ILE A 505 -6.14 -7.36 37.56
C ILE A 505 -4.79 -6.88 38.09
N ARG A 506 -4.17 -5.89 37.43
CA ARG A 506 -2.93 -5.28 37.94
C ARG A 506 -3.11 -4.66 39.31
N ALA A 507 -4.20 -3.91 39.53
CA ALA A 507 -4.48 -3.33 40.83
C ALA A 507 -4.70 -4.39 41.92
N ILE A 508 -5.33 -5.53 41.60
CA ILE A 508 -5.48 -6.66 42.53
C ILE A 508 -4.11 -7.26 42.88
N VAL A 509 -3.29 -7.54 41.87
CA VAL A 509 -1.95 -8.13 42.03
C VAL A 509 -1.00 -7.18 42.78
N GLU A 510 -1.16 -5.87 42.62
CA GLU A 510 -0.39 -4.83 43.34
C GLU A 510 -0.91 -4.58 44.77
N GLY A 511 -1.98 -5.26 45.20
CA GLY A 511 -2.52 -5.14 46.55
C GLY A 511 -3.19 -3.79 46.85
N GLN A 512 -3.79 -3.16 45.84
CA GLN A 512 -4.52 -1.89 45.99
C GLN A 512 -5.77 -2.06 46.89
N SER A 513 -6.26 -0.96 47.46
CA SER A 513 -7.37 -1.02 48.42
C SER A 513 -8.71 -1.37 47.76
N ASP A 514 -9.63 -1.96 48.53
CA ASP A 514 -10.98 -2.30 48.06
C ASP A 514 -11.73 -1.10 47.47
N GLU A 515 -11.52 0.11 48.02
CA GLU A 515 -12.10 1.35 47.48
C GLU A 515 -11.58 1.66 46.07
N GLN A 516 -10.27 1.53 45.85
CA GLN A 516 -9.66 1.76 44.54
C GLN A 516 -10.08 0.70 43.53
N LEU A 517 -10.17 -0.57 43.95
CA LEU A 517 -10.66 -1.65 43.09
C LEU A 517 -12.11 -1.40 42.62
N ILE A 518 -12.97 -0.90 43.52
CA ILE A 518 -14.34 -0.52 43.19
C ILE A 518 -14.37 0.66 42.20
N GLU A 519 -13.54 1.68 42.42
CA GLU A 519 -13.44 2.84 41.52
C GLU A 519 -13.02 2.42 40.10
N ILE A 520 -11.98 1.57 40.00
CA ILE A 520 -11.51 1.00 38.73
C ILE A 520 -12.62 0.18 38.08
N ALA A 521 -13.18 -0.79 38.80
CA ALA A 521 -14.21 -1.69 38.29
C ALA A 521 -15.46 -0.94 37.82
N ASN A 522 -15.79 0.21 38.41
CA ASN A 522 -16.94 1.05 38.02
C ASN A 522 -16.89 1.56 36.58
N PHE A 523 -15.70 1.70 35.99
CA PHE A 523 -15.54 2.18 34.62
C PHE A 523 -15.97 1.18 33.53
N TYR A 524 -15.95 -0.12 33.83
CA TYR A 524 -16.18 -1.21 32.85
C TYR A 524 -17.65 -1.66 32.82
N ASP A 525 -18.18 -2.06 31.67
CA ASP A 525 -19.57 -2.57 31.58
C ASP A 525 -19.67 -4.04 32.03
N TYR A 526 -18.59 -4.80 31.86
CA TYR A 526 -18.44 -6.17 32.36
C TYR A 526 -17.01 -6.42 32.83
N LEU A 527 -16.83 -7.38 33.74
CA LEU A 527 -15.53 -7.75 34.30
C LEU A 527 -15.11 -9.11 33.77
N GLU A 528 -13.87 -9.20 33.31
CA GLU A 528 -13.28 -10.40 32.72
C GLU A 528 -12.46 -11.20 33.72
N ILE A 529 -12.53 -12.52 33.59
CA ILE A 529 -11.62 -13.49 34.19
C ILE A 529 -11.10 -14.44 33.11
N GLN A 530 -9.86 -14.91 33.25
CA GLN A 530 -9.22 -15.84 32.33
C GLN A 530 -8.86 -17.15 33.02
N PRO A 531 -8.70 -18.26 32.26
CA PRO A 531 -8.12 -19.50 32.77
C PRO A 531 -6.84 -19.23 33.57
N ILE A 532 -6.68 -19.88 34.73
CA ILE A 532 -5.63 -19.50 35.69
C ILE A 532 -4.25 -19.63 35.07
N HIS A 533 -4.04 -20.65 34.24
CA HIS A 533 -2.75 -20.91 33.60
C HIS A 533 -2.36 -19.88 32.54
N ASN A 534 -3.27 -19.01 32.09
CA ASN A 534 -2.89 -17.84 31.29
C ASN A 534 -1.90 -16.95 32.07
N ASN A 535 -2.01 -16.95 33.40
CA ASN A 535 -1.24 -16.11 34.32
C ASN A 535 -0.09 -16.84 35.01
N ASP A 536 0.32 -18.01 34.51
CA ASP A 536 1.40 -18.82 35.06
C ASP A 536 2.73 -18.08 35.20
N PHE A 537 2.96 -17.05 34.38
CA PHE A 537 4.17 -16.23 34.46
C PHE A 537 4.23 -15.38 35.75
N LEU A 538 3.09 -15.08 36.39
CA LEU A 538 3.05 -14.40 37.69
C LEU A 538 3.73 -15.26 38.76
N LYS A 539 3.48 -16.59 38.75
CA LYS A 539 4.11 -17.57 39.66
C LYS A 539 5.64 -17.65 39.55
N ARG A 540 6.18 -17.17 38.43
CA ARG A 540 7.61 -17.25 38.09
C ARG A 540 8.29 -15.88 38.16
N SER A 541 7.56 -14.82 38.52
CA SER A 541 8.07 -13.46 38.49
C SER A 541 8.61 -13.03 39.85
N ASP A 542 9.88 -12.62 39.90
CA ASP A 542 10.48 -12.01 41.10
C ASP A 542 9.76 -10.73 41.55
N LYS A 543 8.91 -10.13 40.70
CA LYS A 543 8.13 -8.94 41.03
C LYS A 543 6.90 -9.22 41.89
N PHE A 544 6.40 -10.46 41.88
CA PHE A 544 5.18 -10.86 42.57
C PHE A 544 5.46 -12.07 43.46
N PRO A 545 6.33 -11.91 44.49
CA PRO A 545 6.79 -13.03 45.32
C PRO A 545 5.67 -13.68 46.14
N ASP A 546 4.51 -13.04 46.26
CA ASP A 546 3.35 -13.54 47.01
C ASP A 546 2.42 -14.41 46.15
N ILE A 547 2.66 -14.52 44.84
CA ILE A 547 1.89 -15.36 43.91
C ILE A 547 2.79 -16.51 43.49
N ASN A 548 2.57 -17.72 44.01
CA ASN A 548 3.43 -18.88 43.71
C ASN A 548 2.66 -20.16 43.38
N THR A 549 1.36 -20.18 43.63
CA THR A 549 0.51 -21.38 43.54
C THR A 549 -0.71 -21.15 42.64
N ASP A 550 -1.35 -22.23 42.22
CA ASP A 550 -2.61 -22.15 41.46
C ASP A 550 -3.73 -21.53 42.30
N GLU A 551 -3.72 -21.75 43.62
CA GLU A 551 -4.65 -21.15 44.57
C GLU A 551 -4.55 -19.61 44.57
N ASP A 552 -3.33 -19.06 44.47
CA ASP A 552 -3.12 -17.61 44.40
C ASP A 552 -3.75 -17.01 43.13
N LEU A 553 -3.67 -17.73 42.00
CA LEU A 553 -4.29 -17.32 40.75
C LEU A 553 -5.82 -17.43 40.79
N ILE A 554 -6.34 -18.49 41.44
CA ILE A 554 -7.77 -18.65 41.72
C ILE A 554 -8.28 -17.47 42.56
N ASN A 555 -7.54 -17.06 43.59
CA ASN A 555 -7.91 -15.95 44.46
C ASN A 555 -8.03 -14.62 43.72
N ILE A 556 -7.23 -14.38 42.68
CA ILE A 556 -7.38 -13.21 41.80
C ILE A 556 -8.74 -13.26 41.09
N ASN A 557 -9.09 -14.39 40.47
CA ASN A 557 -10.37 -14.56 39.77
C ASN A 557 -11.56 -14.46 40.73
N LEU A 558 -11.45 -15.02 41.94
CA LEU A 558 -12.46 -14.88 42.99
C LEU A 558 -12.63 -13.43 43.45
N LYS A 559 -11.55 -12.65 43.54
CA LYS A 559 -11.63 -11.23 43.87
C LYS A 559 -12.39 -10.43 42.81
N VAL A 560 -12.17 -10.74 41.52
CA VAL A 560 -12.95 -10.13 40.42
C VAL A 560 -14.43 -10.52 40.51
N ALA A 561 -14.73 -11.79 40.81
CA ALA A 561 -16.10 -12.27 40.98
C ALA A 561 -16.82 -11.57 42.14
N GLU A 562 -16.13 -11.37 43.27
CA GLU A 562 -16.63 -10.61 44.43
C GLU A 562 -16.98 -9.16 44.02
N LEU A 563 -16.08 -8.49 43.29
CA LEU A 563 -16.31 -7.13 42.80
C LEU A 563 -17.48 -7.05 41.81
N ALA A 564 -17.59 -8.02 40.89
CA ALA A 564 -18.70 -8.09 39.94
C ALA A 564 -20.04 -8.20 40.67
N GLN A 565 -20.13 -9.09 41.67
CA GLN A 565 -21.33 -9.26 42.49
C GLN A 565 -21.66 -8.00 43.28
N LYS A 566 -20.66 -7.37 43.93
CA LYS A 566 -20.83 -6.16 44.75
C LYS A 566 -21.34 -4.96 43.94
N LEU A 567 -20.94 -4.86 42.67
CA LEU A 567 -21.31 -3.77 41.77
C LEU A 567 -22.48 -4.09 40.84
N GLY A 568 -23.02 -5.31 40.89
CA GLY A 568 -24.09 -5.76 39.97
C GLY A 568 -23.65 -5.80 38.51
N LYS A 569 -22.37 -6.10 38.25
CA LYS A 569 -21.78 -6.19 36.90
C LYS A 569 -21.73 -7.65 36.43
N MET A 570 -21.76 -7.85 35.12
CA MET A 570 -21.60 -9.18 34.54
C MET A 570 -20.16 -9.65 34.70
N LEU A 571 -19.98 -10.83 35.31
CA LEU A 571 -18.73 -11.58 35.27
C LEU A 571 -18.68 -12.41 33.98
N VAL A 572 -17.57 -12.38 33.25
CA VAL A 572 -17.42 -13.00 31.94
C VAL A 572 -16.09 -13.73 31.87
N ALA A 573 -16.12 -15.01 31.51
CA ALA A 573 -14.92 -15.81 31.31
C ALA A 573 -14.47 -15.76 29.84
N THR A 574 -13.25 -15.31 29.59
CA THR A 574 -12.67 -15.17 28.23
C THR A 574 -11.37 -15.97 28.11
N CYS A 575 -11.01 -16.40 26.88
CA CYS A 575 -9.79 -17.20 26.69
C CYS A 575 -8.51 -16.40 26.46
N ASP A 576 -8.63 -15.14 26.03
CA ASP A 576 -7.52 -14.34 25.50
C ASP A 576 -6.77 -15.08 24.37
N VAL A 577 -7.52 -15.45 23.34
CA VAL A 577 -7.06 -16.40 22.30
C VAL A 577 -5.95 -15.80 21.44
N HIS A 578 -4.83 -16.49 21.31
CA HIS A 578 -3.72 -16.12 20.41
C HIS A 578 -3.39 -17.19 19.36
N PHE A 579 -3.84 -18.42 19.58
CA PHE A 579 -3.65 -19.55 18.68
C PHE A 579 -4.84 -20.53 18.76
N LEU A 580 -4.98 -21.44 17.78
CA LEU A 580 -6.21 -22.22 17.65
C LEU A 580 -6.20 -23.46 18.55
N ASN A 581 -5.12 -24.23 18.51
CA ASN A 581 -4.95 -25.46 19.27
C ASN A 581 -3.75 -25.37 20.22
N PRO A 582 -3.71 -26.17 21.30
CA PRO A 582 -2.60 -26.15 22.25
C PRO A 582 -1.20 -26.30 21.60
N GLU A 583 -1.08 -27.14 20.59
CA GLU A 583 0.16 -27.41 19.85
C GLU A 583 0.67 -26.21 19.03
N ASP A 584 -0.20 -25.25 18.69
CA ASP A 584 0.16 -24.06 17.90
C ASP A 584 1.00 -23.04 18.72
N GLN A 585 1.15 -23.24 20.03
CA GLN A 585 1.95 -22.39 20.92
C GLN A 585 3.40 -22.21 20.44
N ILE A 586 3.95 -23.20 19.73
CA ILE A 586 5.33 -23.16 19.22
C ILE A 586 5.53 -22.02 18.22
N TYR A 587 4.53 -21.69 17.42
CA TYR A 587 4.61 -20.62 16.43
C TYR A 587 4.72 -19.26 17.13
N ARG A 588 3.90 -19.03 18.16
CA ARG A 588 3.98 -17.82 18.99
C ARG A 588 5.32 -17.73 19.73
N ALA A 589 5.81 -18.84 20.30
CA ALA A 589 7.11 -18.90 20.95
C ALA A 589 8.26 -18.45 20.03
N ILE A 590 8.25 -18.90 18.77
CA ILE A 590 9.25 -18.51 17.76
C ILE A 590 9.20 -17.00 17.48
N LEU A 591 7.99 -16.44 17.31
CA LEU A 591 7.81 -15.00 17.07
C LEU A 591 8.23 -14.15 18.29
N MET A 592 7.87 -14.57 19.50
CA MET A 592 8.24 -13.88 20.74
C MET A 592 9.75 -13.91 20.98
N LYS A 593 10.41 -15.04 20.70
CA LYS A 593 11.87 -15.11 20.74
C LYS A 593 12.49 -14.14 19.72
N GLY A 594 11.90 -14.03 18.53
CA GLY A 594 12.28 -13.05 17.52
C GLY A 594 12.18 -11.58 17.99
N LYS A 595 11.25 -11.27 18.91
CA LYS A 595 11.12 -9.95 19.56
C LYS A 595 12.09 -9.75 20.74
N GLY A 596 12.82 -10.78 21.16
CA GLY A 596 13.78 -10.73 22.26
C GLY A 596 13.20 -11.09 23.63
N PHE A 597 12.09 -11.83 23.70
CA PHE A 597 11.59 -12.38 24.96
C PHE A 597 12.40 -13.62 25.36
N ASP A 598 12.99 -13.59 26.56
CA ASP A 598 13.85 -14.67 27.06
C ASP A 598 13.05 -15.90 27.50
N ASP A 599 11.84 -15.69 28.02
CA ASP A 599 10.89 -16.69 28.49
C ASP A 599 9.93 -17.20 27.40
N ALA A 600 10.19 -16.87 26.13
CA ALA A 600 9.30 -17.16 25.01
C ALA A 600 8.91 -18.64 24.86
N GLU A 601 9.65 -19.58 25.42
CA GLU A 601 9.33 -21.02 25.39
C GLU A 601 8.30 -21.44 26.45
N MET A 602 8.18 -20.68 27.54
CA MET A 602 7.21 -20.91 28.61
C MET A 602 5.88 -20.23 28.28
N GLN A 603 5.33 -20.53 27.09
CA GLN A 603 4.09 -19.92 26.61
C GLN A 603 2.91 -20.26 27.52
N PRO A 604 2.08 -19.27 27.89
CA PRO A 604 0.78 -19.54 28.49
C PRO A 604 -0.15 -20.23 27.47
N PRO A 605 -1.10 -21.08 27.92
CA PRO A 605 -2.03 -21.81 27.07
C PRO A 605 -3.18 -20.92 26.54
N LEU A 606 -2.84 -19.98 25.66
CA LEU A 606 -3.75 -19.01 25.04
C LEU A 606 -4.46 -19.56 23.78
N TYR A 607 -4.90 -20.82 23.84
CA TYR A 607 -5.64 -21.44 22.73
C TYR A 607 -7.15 -21.22 22.86
N LEU A 608 -7.87 -21.32 21.73
CA LEU A 608 -9.33 -21.28 21.74
C LEU A 608 -9.88 -22.52 22.44
N ARG A 609 -10.41 -22.37 23.67
CA ARG A 609 -11.05 -23.47 24.41
C ARG A 609 -12.48 -23.74 23.94
N THR A 610 -13.02 -24.94 24.16
CA THR A 610 -14.45 -25.26 23.97
C THR A 610 -15.29 -24.81 25.17
N THR A 611 -16.63 -24.87 25.07
CA THR A 611 -17.53 -24.58 26.20
C THR A 611 -17.26 -25.51 27.39
N GLU A 612 -17.06 -26.81 27.14
CA GLU A 612 -16.81 -27.82 28.17
C GLU A 612 -15.45 -27.60 28.86
N GLU A 613 -14.41 -27.31 28.09
CA GLU A 613 -13.07 -26.99 28.62
C GLU A 613 -13.11 -25.75 29.54
N MET A 614 -13.87 -24.71 29.18
CA MET A 614 -14.03 -23.54 30.05
C MET A 614 -14.87 -23.83 31.30
N LEU A 615 -15.96 -24.59 31.19
CA LEU A 615 -16.75 -24.94 32.38
C LEU A 615 -15.93 -25.74 33.39
N ALA A 616 -15.07 -26.64 32.93
CA ALA A 616 -14.14 -27.38 33.78
C ALA A 616 -13.08 -26.46 34.41
N GLU A 617 -12.53 -25.52 33.65
CA GLU A 617 -11.53 -24.56 34.15
C GLU A 617 -12.06 -23.71 35.32
N PHE A 618 -13.31 -23.28 35.26
CA PHE A 618 -13.92 -22.38 36.24
C PHE A 618 -14.75 -23.09 37.32
N GLU A 619 -14.61 -24.41 37.50
CA GLU A 619 -15.40 -25.20 38.47
C GLU A 619 -15.28 -24.67 39.91
N TYR A 620 -14.14 -24.05 40.27
CA TYR A 620 -13.90 -23.45 41.59
C TYR A 620 -14.83 -22.26 41.92
N LEU A 621 -15.52 -21.66 40.94
CA LEU A 621 -16.55 -20.64 41.17
C LEU A 621 -17.88 -21.23 41.69
N GLY A 622 -18.05 -22.55 41.59
CA GLY A 622 -19.33 -23.24 41.74
C GLY A 622 -20.12 -23.28 40.44
N GLU A 623 -20.95 -24.33 40.29
CA GLU A 623 -21.64 -24.68 39.04
C GLU A 623 -22.47 -23.53 38.44
N GLU A 624 -23.25 -22.81 39.27
CA GLU A 624 -24.13 -21.73 38.81
C GLU A 624 -23.33 -20.52 38.29
N LEU A 625 -22.35 -20.04 39.07
CA LEU A 625 -21.55 -18.87 38.70
C LEU A 625 -20.60 -19.19 37.54
N ALA A 626 -20.03 -20.40 37.49
CA ALA A 626 -19.23 -20.85 36.35
C ALA A 626 -20.06 -20.87 35.06
N TYR A 627 -21.26 -21.44 35.09
CA TYR A 627 -22.17 -21.44 33.94
C TYR A 627 -22.60 -20.01 33.56
N GLU A 628 -22.82 -19.15 34.55
CA GLU A 628 -23.14 -17.75 34.31
C GLU A 628 -22.01 -17.02 33.57
N ALA A 629 -20.77 -17.14 34.05
CA ALA A 629 -19.60 -16.48 33.52
C ALA A 629 -19.15 -17.04 32.16
N VAL A 630 -19.23 -18.36 31.96
CA VAL A 630 -18.77 -19.03 30.73
C VAL A 630 -19.82 -19.01 29.62
N VAL A 631 -21.12 -19.09 29.94
CA VAL A 631 -22.18 -19.27 28.93
C VAL A 631 -23.17 -18.12 28.95
N THR A 632 -23.78 -17.83 30.10
CA THR A 632 -24.95 -16.96 30.16
C THR A 632 -24.60 -15.49 29.86
N ASN A 633 -23.61 -14.93 30.53
CA ASN A 633 -23.22 -13.53 30.39
C ASN A 633 -22.56 -13.20 29.04
N PRO A 634 -21.65 -14.04 28.48
CA PRO A 634 -21.14 -13.83 27.13
C PRO A 634 -22.25 -13.81 26.07
N ARG A 635 -23.26 -14.67 26.21
CA ARG A 635 -24.43 -14.69 25.32
C ARG A 635 -25.32 -13.45 25.49
N LYS A 636 -25.54 -12.99 26.72
CA LYS A 636 -26.25 -11.72 26.98
C LYS A 636 -25.55 -10.55 26.29
N ILE A 637 -24.22 -10.45 26.40
CA ILE A 637 -23.45 -9.40 25.70
C ILE A 637 -23.63 -9.53 24.19
N ASN A 638 -23.51 -10.74 23.63
CA ASN A 638 -23.80 -10.96 22.21
C ASN A 638 -25.21 -10.47 21.82
N ASP A 639 -26.23 -10.74 22.63
CA ASP A 639 -27.61 -10.34 22.34
C ASP A 639 -27.82 -8.82 22.39
N MET A 640 -26.96 -8.08 23.10
CA MET A 640 -26.96 -6.62 23.11
C MET A 640 -26.39 -6.01 21.82
N ILE A 641 -25.64 -6.78 21.03
CA ILE A 641 -24.90 -6.31 19.85
C ILE A 641 -25.68 -6.60 18.57
N GLU A 642 -25.81 -5.62 17.69
CA GLU A 642 -26.47 -5.76 16.39
C GLU A 642 -25.60 -6.57 15.40
N SER A 643 -26.22 -7.10 14.34
CA SER A 643 -25.46 -7.67 13.22
C SER A 643 -25.32 -6.62 12.12
N PHE A 644 -24.09 -6.18 11.87
CA PHE A 644 -23.78 -5.18 10.85
C PHE A 644 -22.47 -5.51 10.13
N LYS A 645 -22.16 -4.77 9.07
CA LYS A 645 -20.92 -4.92 8.29
C LYS A 645 -19.89 -3.88 8.74
N PRO A 646 -18.59 -4.20 8.69
CA PRO A 646 -17.55 -3.25 9.07
C PRO A 646 -17.31 -2.19 7.99
N ILE A 647 -17.68 -2.48 6.74
CA ILE A 647 -17.51 -1.60 5.58
C ILE A 647 -18.81 -1.65 4.74
N PRO A 648 -19.27 -0.52 4.18
CA PRO A 648 -20.39 -0.47 3.23
C PRO A 648 -20.16 -1.31 1.95
N ASP A 649 -21.24 -1.60 1.22
CA ASP A 649 -21.17 -2.36 -0.04
C ASP A 649 -21.12 -1.51 -1.32
N ASP A 650 -21.66 -0.29 -1.28
CA ASP A 650 -21.77 0.57 -2.45
C ASP A 650 -20.47 1.31 -2.77
N LEU A 651 -20.34 1.76 -4.01
CA LEU A 651 -19.27 2.67 -4.45
C LEU A 651 -19.69 4.11 -4.17
N TYR A 652 -18.86 4.82 -3.41
CA TYR A 652 -19.05 6.21 -3.04
C TYR A 652 -18.08 7.08 -3.83
N SER A 653 -18.59 7.71 -4.90
CA SER A 653 -17.79 8.53 -5.79
C SER A 653 -17.71 9.99 -5.30
N PRO A 654 -16.56 10.67 -5.47
CA PRO A 654 -16.47 12.10 -5.20
C PRO A 654 -17.36 12.88 -6.18
N MET A 655 -17.93 14.00 -5.72
CA MET A 655 -18.72 14.88 -6.58
C MET A 655 -17.98 16.19 -6.83
N ILE A 656 -17.86 16.57 -8.11
CA ILE A 656 -17.40 17.89 -8.53
C ILE A 656 -18.53 18.54 -9.34
N PRO A 657 -19.16 19.62 -8.83
CA PRO A 657 -20.21 20.32 -9.57
C PRO A 657 -19.73 20.76 -10.96
N GLY A 658 -20.53 20.47 -11.99
CA GLY A 658 -20.23 20.85 -13.38
C GLY A 658 -19.28 19.90 -14.14
N ALA A 659 -18.78 18.83 -13.51
CA ALA A 659 -17.80 17.94 -14.15
C ALA A 659 -18.29 17.31 -15.47
N ASP A 660 -19.56 16.91 -15.55
CA ASP A 660 -20.15 16.31 -16.75
C ASP A 660 -20.10 17.26 -17.95
N GLU A 661 -20.49 18.51 -17.74
CA GLU A 661 -20.53 19.53 -18.79
C GLU A 661 -19.11 19.98 -19.17
N GLU A 662 -18.21 20.06 -18.20
CA GLU A 662 -16.80 20.40 -18.43
C GLU A 662 -16.11 19.34 -19.30
N ILE A 663 -16.26 18.05 -18.97
CA ILE A 663 -15.69 16.94 -19.78
C ILE A 663 -16.29 16.91 -21.18
N ARG A 664 -17.61 17.08 -21.30
CA ARG A 664 -18.28 17.18 -22.60
C ARG A 664 -17.73 18.34 -23.42
N SER A 665 -17.71 19.55 -22.87
CA SER A 665 -17.25 20.73 -23.58
C SER A 665 -15.77 20.63 -23.98
N MET A 666 -14.88 20.19 -23.07
CA MET A 666 -13.46 20.00 -23.37
C MET A 666 -13.24 19.00 -24.51
N SER A 667 -13.92 17.85 -24.46
CA SER A 667 -13.75 16.80 -25.46
C SER A 667 -14.25 17.22 -26.85
N TYR A 668 -15.42 17.84 -26.95
CA TYR A 668 -15.94 18.35 -28.23
C TYR A 668 -15.10 19.50 -28.78
N ASN A 669 -14.67 20.45 -27.93
CA ASN A 669 -13.85 21.57 -28.37
C ASN A 669 -12.51 21.09 -28.94
N LYS A 670 -11.84 20.14 -28.28
CA LYS A 670 -10.58 19.58 -28.77
C LYS A 670 -10.77 18.76 -30.05
N ALA A 671 -11.84 17.97 -30.13
CA ALA A 671 -12.16 17.23 -31.34
C ALA A 671 -12.40 18.17 -32.53
N LYS A 672 -13.11 19.28 -32.33
CA LYS A 672 -13.34 20.31 -33.36
C LYS A 672 -12.06 21.02 -33.79
N GLU A 673 -11.17 21.31 -32.84
CA GLU A 673 -9.84 21.85 -33.14
C GLU A 673 -9.07 20.91 -34.07
N MET A 674 -9.10 19.60 -33.81
CA MET A 674 -8.32 18.60 -34.55
C MET A 674 -8.95 18.13 -35.87
N TYR A 675 -10.28 18.03 -35.93
CA TYR A 675 -11.02 17.40 -37.04
C TYR A 675 -12.02 18.34 -37.74
N GLY A 676 -12.12 19.59 -37.29
CA GLY A 676 -12.99 20.62 -37.85
C GLY A 676 -14.33 20.77 -37.15
N GLU A 677 -15.01 21.89 -37.39
CA GLU A 677 -16.31 22.21 -36.77
C GLU A 677 -17.39 21.17 -37.08
N ASN A 678 -17.38 20.65 -38.31
CA ASN A 678 -18.23 19.55 -38.74
C ASN A 678 -17.45 18.25 -38.59
N LEU A 679 -17.59 17.60 -37.43
CA LEU A 679 -16.85 16.39 -37.11
C LEU A 679 -17.15 15.26 -38.11
N PRO A 680 -16.14 14.47 -38.52
CA PRO A 680 -16.37 13.23 -39.25
C PRO A 680 -17.27 12.28 -38.47
N GLU A 681 -18.10 11.51 -39.16
CA GLU A 681 -19.07 10.60 -38.54
C GLU A 681 -18.43 9.62 -37.53
N ILE A 682 -17.26 9.07 -37.87
CA ILE A 682 -16.50 8.17 -36.98
C ILE A 682 -16.12 8.86 -35.66
N VAL A 683 -15.72 10.13 -35.72
CA VAL A 683 -15.32 10.92 -34.53
C VAL A 683 -16.53 11.26 -33.69
N GLU A 684 -17.60 11.77 -34.31
CA GLU A 684 -18.83 12.14 -33.59
C GLU A 684 -19.51 10.92 -32.95
N ALA A 685 -19.57 9.79 -33.67
CA ALA A 685 -20.11 8.54 -33.16
C ALA A 685 -19.32 8.05 -31.94
N ARG A 686 -17.97 8.12 -31.99
CA ARG A 686 -17.12 7.72 -30.87
C ARG A 686 -17.31 8.62 -29.65
N LEU A 687 -17.36 9.95 -29.81
CA LEU A 687 -17.62 10.88 -28.71
C LEU A 687 -18.95 10.58 -28.00
N LYS A 688 -20.03 10.37 -28.78
CA LYS A 688 -21.36 10.04 -28.23
C LYS A 688 -21.39 8.69 -27.54
N GLN A 689 -20.74 7.68 -28.12
CA GLN A 689 -20.63 6.34 -27.55
C GLN A 689 -19.93 6.36 -26.18
N GLU A 690 -18.85 7.11 -26.04
CA GLU A 690 -18.07 7.14 -24.79
C GLU A 690 -18.68 8.05 -23.73
N LEU A 691 -19.17 9.25 -24.09
CA LEU A 691 -19.72 10.20 -23.12
C LEU A 691 -20.98 9.68 -22.42
N LYS A 692 -21.79 8.88 -23.10
CA LYS A 692 -23.05 8.35 -22.55
C LYS A 692 -22.81 7.51 -21.27
N PRO A 693 -22.00 6.45 -21.26
CA PRO A 693 -21.69 5.71 -20.05
C PRO A 693 -20.79 6.48 -19.07
N ILE A 694 -19.86 7.32 -19.54
CA ILE A 694 -19.02 8.14 -18.64
C ILE A 694 -19.87 9.06 -17.76
N ILE A 695 -20.83 9.77 -18.36
CA ILE A 695 -21.75 10.65 -17.62
C ILE A 695 -22.80 9.82 -16.88
N GLY A 696 -23.37 8.81 -17.53
CA GLY A 696 -24.45 7.98 -16.96
C GLY A 696 -24.07 7.25 -15.67
N HIS A 697 -22.80 6.87 -15.52
CA HIS A 697 -22.27 6.21 -14.31
C HIS A 697 -21.48 7.14 -13.39
N GLY A 698 -21.46 8.46 -13.68
CA GLY A 698 -20.78 9.45 -12.83
C GLY A 698 -19.25 9.44 -12.91
N PHE A 699 -18.66 8.85 -13.96
CA PHE A 699 -17.20 8.78 -14.13
C PHE A 699 -16.56 10.07 -14.66
N SER A 700 -17.34 11.07 -15.07
CA SER A 700 -16.81 12.37 -15.52
C SER A 700 -15.89 13.02 -14.48
N VAL A 701 -16.20 12.83 -13.20
CA VAL A 701 -15.37 13.35 -12.11
C VAL A 701 -13.97 12.74 -12.18
N LEU A 702 -13.84 11.42 -12.38
CA LEU A 702 -12.56 10.73 -12.51
C LEU A 702 -11.73 11.26 -13.68
N TYR A 703 -12.36 11.45 -14.83
CA TYR A 703 -11.71 12.03 -16.00
C TYR A 703 -11.21 13.45 -15.72
N LEU A 704 -12.03 14.27 -15.05
CA LEU A 704 -11.67 15.66 -14.77
C LEU A 704 -10.49 15.75 -13.81
N ILE A 705 -10.45 14.87 -12.81
CA ILE A 705 -9.35 14.77 -11.85
C ILE A 705 -8.06 14.37 -12.57
N ALA A 706 -8.11 13.29 -13.36
CA ALA A 706 -6.97 12.82 -14.12
C ALA A 706 -6.46 13.91 -15.08
N GLN A 707 -7.38 14.63 -15.75
CA GLN A 707 -7.05 15.73 -16.63
C GLN A 707 -6.32 16.85 -15.88
N ARG A 708 -6.79 17.26 -14.69
CA ARG A 708 -6.15 18.31 -13.89
C ARG A 708 -4.77 17.88 -13.40
N LEU A 709 -4.60 16.63 -12.97
CA LEU A 709 -3.31 16.08 -12.56
C LEU A 709 -2.30 16.06 -13.72
N VAL A 710 -2.71 15.54 -14.88
CA VAL A 710 -1.85 15.50 -16.08
C VAL A 710 -1.50 16.90 -16.55
N LYS A 711 -2.49 17.80 -16.63
CA LYS A 711 -2.28 19.19 -17.03
C LYS A 711 -1.28 19.88 -16.11
N LYS A 712 -1.45 19.79 -14.79
CA LYS A 712 -0.53 20.40 -13.83
C LYS A 712 0.91 19.89 -14.00
N SER A 713 1.08 18.57 -14.13
CA SER A 713 2.40 17.98 -14.35
C SER A 713 3.04 18.49 -15.63
N ASN A 714 2.28 18.52 -16.73
CA ASN A 714 2.76 19.03 -18.02
C ASN A 714 3.10 20.53 -17.96
N ASP A 715 2.28 21.35 -17.30
CA ASP A 715 2.50 22.80 -17.12
C ASP A 715 3.76 23.07 -16.26
N ASP A 716 4.06 22.19 -15.30
CA ASP A 716 5.29 22.21 -14.49
C ASP A 716 6.50 21.58 -15.22
N GLY A 717 6.33 21.18 -16.49
CA GLY A 717 7.40 20.65 -17.35
C GLY A 717 7.64 19.14 -17.25
N TYR A 718 6.78 18.37 -16.60
CA TYR A 718 6.91 16.91 -16.48
C TYR A 718 5.83 16.19 -17.30
N LEU A 719 6.25 15.58 -18.41
CA LEU A 719 5.37 14.77 -19.24
C LEU A 719 4.84 13.56 -18.45
N VAL A 720 3.52 13.33 -18.47
CA VAL A 720 2.91 12.15 -17.84
C VAL A 720 2.78 11.02 -18.84
N GLY A 721 3.33 9.85 -18.51
CA GLY A 721 3.14 8.63 -19.27
C GLY A 721 1.73 8.06 -19.06
N SER A 722 1.05 7.70 -20.15
CA SER A 722 -0.23 6.99 -20.06
C SER A 722 -0.01 5.55 -19.61
N ARG A 723 -0.93 4.99 -18.81
CA ARG A 723 -0.86 3.60 -18.37
C ARG A 723 -2.23 2.94 -18.31
N GLY A 724 -2.24 1.63 -18.51
CA GLY A 724 -3.43 0.80 -18.36
C GLY A 724 -4.38 0.94 -19.54
N SER A 725 -5.69 0.78 -19.28
CA SER A 725 -6.70 0.80 -20.34
C SER A 725 -7.25 2.17 -20.69
N VAL A 726 -6.86 3.25 -20.00
CA VAL A 726 -7.40 4.60 -20.25
C VAL A 726 -7.11 5.10 -21.67
N GLY A 727 -6.00 4.66 -22.28
CA GLY A 727 -5.68 4.92 -23.69
C GLY A 727 -6.66 4.31 -24.71
N SER A 728 -7.65 3.53 -24.25
CA SER A 728 -8.74 3.02 -25.08
C SER A 728 -9.89 4.04 -25.23
N SER A 729 -9.87 5.13 -24.46
CA SER A 729 -10.92 6.17 -24.46
C SER A 729 -10.49 7.37 -25.28
N PHE A 730 -11.26 7.67 -26.33
CA PHE A 730 -11.10 8.86 -27.15
C PHE A 730 -11.39 10.13 -26.37
N ILE A 731 -12.32 10.07 -25.40
CA ILE A 731 -12.55 11.19 -24.47
C ILE A 731 -11.29 11.51 -23.67
N ALA A 732 -10.56 10.49 -23.20
CA ALA A 732 -9.30 10.69 -22.48
C ALA A 732 -8.23 11.35 -23.37
N THR A 733 -8.19 11.00 -24.66
CA THR A 733 -7.31 11.65 -25.65
C THR A 733 -7.69 13.13 -25.81
N MET A 734 -8.98 13.42 -26.00
CA MET A 734 -9.47 14.79 -26.24
C MET A 734 -9.36 15.69 -25.01
N THR A 735 -9.38 15.13 -23.80
CA THR A 735 -9.14 15.90 -22.57
C THR A 735 -7.66 15.98 -22.18
N GLY A 736 -6.75 15.35 -22.94
CA GLY A 736 -5.32 15.39 -22.68
C GLY A 736 -4.87 14.53 -21.49
N ILE A 737 -5.66 13.53 -21.10
CA ILE A 737 -5.29 12.53 -20.08
C ILE A 737 -4.29 11.52 -20.66
N THR A 738 -4.43 11.19 -21.94
CA THR A 738 -3.57 10.24 -22.64
C THR A 738 -3.15 10.74 -24.01
N GLU A 739 -1.93 10.41 -24.43
CA GLU A 739 -1.43 10.68 -25.79
C GLU A 739 -1.87 9.61 -26.80
N VAL A 740 -2.41 8.47 -26.34
CA VAL A 740 -2.86 7.40 -27.23
C VAL A 740 -4.20 7.79 -27.85
N ASN A 741 -4.27 7.82 -29.19
CA ASN A 741 -5.50 8.03 -29.93
C ASN A 741 -6.12 6.67 -30.33
N PRO A 742 -7.26 6.25 -29.76
CA PRO A 742 -7.82 4.93 -30.00
C PRO A 742 -8.62 4.80 -31.30
N LEU A 743 -8.76 5.89 -32.09
CA LEU A 743 -9.46 5.81 -33.37
C LEU A 743 -8.73 4.89 -34.38
N PRO A 744 -9.41 4.45 -35.45
CA PRO A 744 -8.77 3.72 -36.54
C PRO A 744 -7.62 4.55 -37.17
N PRO A 745 -6.64 3.90 -37.84
CA PRO A 745 -5.53 4.59 -38.49
C PRO A 745 -6.04 5.65 -39.47
N HIS A 746 -5.51 6.87 -39.38
CA HIS A 746 -5.96 7.97 -40.22
C HIS A 746 -4.89 9.02 -40.49
N TRP A 747 -5.08 9.75 -41.59
CA TRP A 747 -4.42 11.01 -41.83
C TRP A 747 -5.29 12.17 -41.36
N ARG A 748 -4.68 13.22 -40.80
CA ARG A 748 -5.33 14.50 -40.50
C ARG A 748 -4.45 15.69 -40.86
N CYS A 749 -5.05 16.76 -41.38
CA CYS A 749 -4.33 17.98 -41.72
C CYS A 749 -4.35 18.96 -40.55
N PRO A 750 -3.19 19.45 -40.06
CA PRO A 750 -3.15 20.43 -38.98
C PRO A 750 -3.66 21.83 -39.39
N HIS A 751 -3.72 22.11 -40.70
CA HIS A 751 -4.09 23.43 -41.22
C HIS A 751 -5.57 23.53 -41.62
N CYS A 752 -6.04 22.66 -42.53
CA CYS A 752 -7.42 22.72 -43.04
C CYS A 752 -8.35 21.64 -42.46
N GLN A 753 -7.89 20.85 -41.48
CA GLN A 753 -8.67 19.86 -40.75
C GLN A 753 -9.25 18.70 -41.59
N TYR A 754 -8.82 18.55 -42.85
CA TYR A 754 -9.10 17.37 -43.67
C TYR A 754 -8.66 16.09 -42.94
N SER A 755 -9.49 15.04 -42.93
CA SER A 755 -9.16 13.74 -42.36
C SER A 755 -9.59 12.57 -43.27
N LYS A 756 -8.85 11.46 -43.22
CA LYS A 756 -9.17 10.22 -43.93
C LYS A 756 -8.82 9.00 -43.07
N PHE A 757 -9.84 8.21 -42.73
CA PHE A 757 -9.73 7.01 -41.91
C PHE A 757 -9.61 5.73 -42.74
N ILE A 758 -8.89 4.75 -42.20
CA ILE A 758 -8.72 3.39 -42.73
C ILE A 758 -9.30 2.42 -41.70
N THR A 759 -10.29 1.62 -42.11
CA THR A 759 -11.07 0.75 -41.21
C THR A 759 -11.12 -0.70 -41.67
N ASP A 760 -10.37 -1.06 -42.70
CA ASP A 760 -10.31 -2.42 -43.27
C ASP A 760 -9.26 -3.31 -42.60
N GLY A 761 -8.54 -2.79 -41.60
CA GLY A 761 -7.48 -3.50 -40.88
C GLY A 761 -6.18 -3.64 -41.68
N SER A 762 -6.00 -2.94 -42.81
CA SER A 762 -4.80 -3.06 -43.64
C SER A 762 -3.52 -2.53 -42.98
N TYR A 763 -3.65 -1.65 -41.98
CA TYR A 763 -2.55 -1.08 -41.19
C TYR A 763 -2.76 -1.37 -39.71
N GLY A 764 -1.67 -1.63 -38.98
CA GLY A 764 -1.72 -1.92 -37.55
C GLY A 764 -1.98 -0.66 -36.71
N CYS A 765 -1.38 0.47 -37.10
CA CYS A 765 -1.68 1.78 -36.52
C CYS A 765 -1.40 2.91 -37.52
N GLY A 766 -1.79 4.14 -37.15
CA GLY A 766 -1.60 5.36 -37.93
C GLY A 766 -0.13 5.66 -38.22
N TYR A 767 0.77 5.41 -37.27
CA TYR A 767 2.20 5.66 -37.47
C TYR A 767 2.82 4.78 -38.56
N ASP A 768 2.18 3.67 -38.92
CA ASP A 768 2.60 2.80 -40.03
C ASP A 768 2.18 3.35 -41.41
N LEU A 769 1.36 4.41 -41.45
CA LEU A 769 0.89 5.00 -42.71
C LEU A 769 2.05 5.70 -43.44
N PRO A 770 2.06 5.66 -44.79
CA PRO A 770 3.03 6.43 -45.56
C PRO A 770 2.76 7.94 -45.45
N ASP A 771 3.83 8.73 -45.51
CA ASP A 771 3.76 10.18 -45.58
C ASP A 771 2.96 10.64 -46.80
N LYS A 772 2.09 11.63 -46.59
CA LYS A 772 1.25 12.24 -47.63
C LYS A 772 1.06 13.71 -47.37
N ASN A 773 0.90 14.47 -48.44
CA ASN A 773 0.47 15.86 -48.37
C ASN A 773 -1.06 15.94 -48.42
N CYS A 774 -1.61 16.97 -47.78
CA CYS A 774 -3.04 17.21 -47.75
C CYS A 774 -3.56 17.47 -49.16
N PRO A 775 -4.59 16.73 -49.63
CA PRO A 775 -5.14 16.94 -50.96
C PRO A 775 -5.90 18.27 -51.09
N VAL A 776 -6.19 18.96 -49.98
CA VAL A 776 -6.94 20.22 -49.95
C VAL A 776 -6.01 21.43 -49.91
N CYS A 777 -5.02 21.45 -49.01
CA CYS A 777 -4.15 22.62 -48.82
C CYS A 777 -2.65 22.36 -49.03
N GLY A 778 -2.23 21.14 -49.39
CA GLY A 778 -0.83 20.79 -49.66
C GLY A 778 0.06 20.58 -48.43
N GLU A 779 -0.39 20.95 -47.23
CA GLU A 779 0.36 20.77 -45.97
C GLU A 779 0.61 19.27 -45.68
N PRO A 780 1.79 18.87 -45.17
CA PRO A 780 2.03 17.49 -44.73
C PRO A 780 0.97 17.01 -43.74
N LEU A 781 0.43 15.81 -43.97
CA LEU A 781 -0.58 15.21 -43.11
C LEU A 781 0.08 14.58 -41.88
N ILE A 782 -0.57 14.75 -40.73
CA ILE A 782 -0.26 14.03 -39.50
C ILE A 782 -0.90 12.64 -39.57
N LYS A 783 -0.20 11.66 -39.03
CA LYS A 783 -0.60 10.25 -38.95
C LYS A 783 -0.98 9.90 -37.52
N ASP A 784 -2.12 9.25 -37.33
CA ASP A 784 -2.69 9.05 -35.99
C ASP A 784 -3.65 7.84 -35.93
N GLY A 785 -3.99 7.39 -34.73
CA GLY A 785 -4.96 6.30 -34.47
C GLY A 785 -4.34 4.90 -34.31
N HIS A 786 -4.76 4.15 -33.28
CA HIS A 786 -4.22 2.82 -32.92
C HIS A 786 -5.27 1.68 -32.93
N ASP A 787 -6.49 1.98 -33.39
CA ASP A 787 -7.59 1.03 -33.52
C ASP A 787 -7.90 0.26 -32.22
N ILE A 788 -8.21 1.00 -31.15
CA ILE A 788 -8.41 0.44 -29.80
C ILE A 788 -9.89 0.59 -29.40
N PRO A 789 -10.60 -0.51 -29.07
CA PRO A 789 -12.02 -0.45 -28.73
C PRO A 789 -12.25 0.08 -27.31
N PHE A 790 -13.22 1.00 -27.15
CA PHE A 790 -13.56 1.61 -25.85
C PHE A 790 -14.01 0.59 -24.80
N ALA A 791 -14.66 -0.51 -25.23
CA ALA A 791 -15.17 -1.54 -24.33
C ALA A 791 -14.08 -2.19 -23.46
N VAL A 792 -12.82 -2.12 -23.88
CA VAL A 792 -11.65 -2.59 -23.12
C VAL A 792 -11.46 -1.81 -21.80
N PHE A 793 -11.91 -0.56 -21.78
CA PHE A 793 -11.87 0.32 -20.62
C PHE A 793 -13.08 0.11 -19.70
N LEU A 794 -14.30 0.38 -20.19
CA LEU A 794 -15.54 0.46 -19.40
C LEU A 794 -16.57 -0.67 -19.66
N GLY A 795 -16.27 -1.63 -20.54
CA GLY A 795 -17.29 -2.56 -21.06
C GLY A 795 -18.21 -1.87 -22.08
N PHE A 796 -19.30 -2.53 -22.46
CA PHE A 796 -20.26 -1.98 -23.43
C PHE A 796 -21.19 -0.94 -22.81
N ASP A 797 -21.75 -1.26 -21.63
CA ASP A 797 -22.76 -0.42 -20.97
C ASP A 797 -22.22 0.31 -19.73
N GLY A 798 -20.90 0.25 -19.44
CA GLY A 798 -20.29 0.86 -18.27
C GLY A 798 -20.26 -0.04 -17.02
N ASP A 799 -20.49 -1.34 -17.21
CA ASP A 799 -20.62 -2.36 -16.15
C ASP A 799 -19.32 -2.61 -15.36
N LYS A 800 -18.23 -1.97 -15.78
CA LYS A 800 -16.91 -2.07 -15.16
C LYS A 800 -16.51 -0.71 -14.61
N VAL A 801 -16.13 -0.68 -13.33
CA VAL A 801 -15.54 0.52 -12.71
C VAL A 801 -14.15 0.77 -13.33
N PRO A 802 -13.85 1.98 -13.82
CA PRO A 802 -12.58 2.29 -14.47
C PRO A 802 -11.49 2.64 -13.46
N ASP A 803 -10.29 2.11 -13.69
CA ASP A 803 -9.06 2.56 -13.04
C ASP A 803 -8.31 3.50 -14.00
N ILE A 804 -7.97 4.71 -13.57
CA ILE A 804 -7.14 5.65 -14.34
C ILE A 804 -5.72 5.64 -13.76
N ASP A 805 -4.84 4.93 -14.45
CA ASP A 805 -3.42 4.80 -14.09
C ASP A 805 -2.60 5.85 -14.82
N LEU A 806 -1.80 6.62 -14.08
CA LEU A 806 -0.94 7.66 -14.64
C LEU A 806 0.50 7.48 -14.14
N ASN A 807 1.45 7.45 -15.07
CA ASN A 807 2.88 7.37 -14.77
C ASN A 807 3.48 8.78 -14.72
N PHE A 808 3.66 9.32 -13.52
CA PHE A 808 4.40 10.56 -13.28
C PHE A 808 5.89 10.27 -13.16
N SER A 809 6.73 11.30 -13.34
CA SER A 809 8.13 11.24 -12.93
C SER A 809 8.22 10.87 -11.45
N GLY A 810 9.14 9.98 -11.09
CA GLY A 810 9.39 9.63 -9.69
C GLY A 810 9.72 10.86 -8.81
N THR A 811 10.38 11.86 -9.39
CA THR A 811 10.69 13.13 -8.69
C THR A 811 9.49 14.06 -8.55
N TYR A 812 8.49 13.94 -9.41
CA TYR A 812 7.28 14.77 -9.41
C TYR A 812 6.09 14.11 -8.70
N GLN A 813 6.12 12.78 -8.53
CA GLN A 813 5.06 12.00 -7.90
C GLN A 813 4.58 12.59 -6.55
N PRO A 814 5.45 13.04 -5.62
CA PRO A 814 4.99 13.64 -4.36
C PRO A 814 4.22 14.95 -4.56
N VAL A 815 4.59 15.74 -5.57
CA VAL A 815 3.88 16.98 -5.93
C VAL A 815 2.50 16.66 -6.49
N ALA A 816 2.38 15.64 -7.34
CA ALA A 816 1.11 15.16 -7.86
C ALA A 816 0.20 14.63 -6.74
N HIS A 817 0.73 13.87 -5.77
CA HIS A 817 -0.03 13.45 -4.58
C HIS A 817 -0.52 14.66 -3.80
N LYS A 818 0.35 15.64 -3.50
CA LYS A 818 -0.04 16.82 -2.74
C LYS A 818 -1.11 17.66 -3.44
N TYR A 819 -1.10 17.69 -4.78
CA TYR A 819 -2.12 18.38 -5.54
C TYR A 819 -3.52 17.77 -5.37
N THR A 820 -3.63 16.46 -5.07
CA THR A 820 -4.93 15.86 -4.75
C THR A 820 -5.56 16.48 -3.50
N GLU A 821 -4.77 16.88 -2.50
CA GLU A 821 -5.29 17.58 -1.31
C GLU A 821 -5.90 18.95 -1.68
N ILE A 822 -5.33 19.62 -2.69
CA ILE A 822 -5.87 20.89 -3.21
C ILE A 822 -7.19 20.64 -3.96
N LEU A 823 -7.27 19.55 -4.74
CA LEU A 823 -8.47 19.21 -5.51
C LEU A 823 -9.64 18.79 -4.61
N PHE A 824 -9.39 17.96 -3.59
CA PHE A 824 -10.46 17.33 -2.81
C PHE A 824 -10.63 17.88 -1.40
N GLY A 825 -9.59 18.50 -0.84
CA GLY A 825 -9.47 18.78 0.59
C GLY A 825 -8.52 17.78 1.25
N LYS A 826 -7.67 18.29 2.15
CA LYS A 826 -6.67 17.49 2.88
C LYS A 826 -7.29 16.33 3.67
N ASP A 827 -8.49 16.54 4.21
CA ASP A 827 -9.22 15.56 5.02
C ASP A 827 -10.06 14.58 4.17
N ASN A 828 -9.96 14.66 2.85
CA ASN A 828 -10.71 13.83 1.91
C ASN A 828 -9.80 12.97 1.02
N VAL A 829 -8.48 13.02 1.24
CA VAL A 829 -7.52 12.18 0.53
C VAL A 829 -6.57 11.52 1.50
N TYR A 830 -6.43 10.21 1.34
CA TYR A 830 -5.55 9.41 2.18
C TYR A 830 -4.68 8.53 1.31
N ARG A 831 -3.45 8.32 1.72
CA ARG A 831 -2.61 7.31 1.07
C ARG A 831 -3.21 5.94 1.37
N ALA A 832 -3.32 5.06 0.39
CA ALA A 832 -3.75 3.69 0.69
C ALA A 832 -2.69 3.02 1.60
N GLY A 833 -3.12 2.48 2.74
CA GLY A 833 -2.26 1.71 3.63
C GLY A 833 -1.93 0.33 3.06
N SER A 834 -0.81 -0.23 3.52
CA SER A 834 -0.46 -1.63 3.30
C SER A 834 -0.10 -2.31 4.62
N ILE A 835 -0.42 -3.59 4.74
CA ILE A 835 -0.07 -4.41 5.89
C ILE A 835 1.08 -5.31 5.46
N GLN A 836 2.21 -5.22 6.18
CA GLN A 836 3.36 -6.07 5.94
C GLN A 836 3.31 -7.24 6.90
N THR A 837 3.38 -8.45 6.36
CA THR A 837 3.33 -9.69 7.13
C THR A 837 4.69 -10.38 7.13
N VAL A 838 4.90 -11.29 8.06
CA VAL A 838 6.03 -12.22 8.05
C VAL A 838 5.90 -13.10 6.80
N ALA A 839 6.83 -12.90 5.86
CA ALA A 839 6.94 -13.67 4.63
C ALA A 839 7.90 -14.87 4.80
N ASP A 840 7.88 -15.79 3.85
CA ASP A 840 8.65 -17.05 3.83
C ASP A 840 10.11 -16.90 4.32
N LYS A 841 10.92 -16.06 3.66
CA LYS A 841 12.34 -15.86 4.04
C LYS A 841 12.53 -15.39 5.49
N THR A 842 11.66 -14.51 5.97
CA THR A 842 11.74 -13.98 7.33
C THR A 842 11.31 -15.03 8.35
N ALA A 843 10.22 -15.75 8.08
CA ALA A 843 9.77 -16.86 8.92
C ALA A 843 10.84 -17.95 9.04
N PHE A 844 11.42 -18.37 7.91
CA PHE A 844 12.50 -19.35 7.89
C PHE A 844 13.70 -18.87 8.72
N GLY A 845 14.06 -17.60 8.62
CA GLY A 845 15.10 -16.98 9.44
C GLY A 845 14.83 -17.04 10.94
N TYR A 846 13.60 -16.73 11.38
CA TYR A 846 13.21 -16.81 12.79
C TYR A 846 13.28 -18.24 13.33
N VAL A 847 12.70 -19.20 12.63
CA VAL A 847 12.69 -20.61 13.04
C VAL A 847 14.11 -21.16 13.10
N LYS A 848 14.93 -20.88 12.08
CA LYS A 848 16.32 -21.36 12.04
C LYS A 848 17.12 -20.81 13.22
N LYS A 849 17.03 -19.51 13.49
CA LYS A 849 17.69 -18.86 14.63
C LYS A 849 17.22 -19.44 15.96
N PHE A 850 15.93 -19.71 16.11
CA PHE A 850 15.32 -20.31 17.32
C PHE A 850 15.94 -21.68 17.67
N PHE A 851 16.28 -22.52 16.68
CA PHE A 851 16.97 -23.80 16.94
C PHE A 851 18.48 -23.68 17.02
N GLU A 852 19.10 -22.78 16.23
CA GLU A 852 20.54 -22.50 16.28
C GLU A 852 20.99 -22.05 17.68
N GLU A 853 20.23 -21.16 18.33
CA GLU A 853 20.51 -20.70 19.71
C GLU A 853 20.42 -21.81 20.76
N LYS A 854 19.64 -22.86 20.50
CA LYS A 854 19.55 -24.05 21.36
C LYS A 854 20.65 -25.08 21.10
N GLY A 855 21.47 -24.85 20.07
CA GLY A 855 22.45 -25.85 19.60
C GLY A 855 21.80 -27.09 18.98
N VAL A 856 20.53 -27.01 18.57
CA VAL A 856 19.78 -28.13 17.97
C VAL A 856 19.72 -27.94 16.46
N LYS A 857 20.09 -28.97 15.69
CA LYS A 857 19.90 -28.98 14.24
C LYS A 857 18.62 -29.75 13.91
N LYS A 858 17.71 -29.11 13.17
CA LYS A 858 16.49 -29.74 12.63
C LYS A 858 16.57 -29.83 11.11
N HIS A 859 15.88 -30.80 10.53
CA HIS A 859 15.80 -30.99 9.09
C HIS A 859 15.08 -29.80 8.44
N GLY A 860 15.47 -29.47 7.19
CA GLY A 860 14.95 -28.30 6.48
C GLY A 860 13.42 -28.29 6.36
N SER A 861 12.78 -29.45 6.18
CA SER A 861 11.31 -29.53 6.10
C SER A 861 10.59 -29.29 7.42
N TYR A 862 11.21 -29.59 8.55
CA TYR A 862 10.64 -29.25 9.86
C TYR A 862 10.72 -27.75 10.11
N ILE A 863 11.85 -27.14 9.76
CA ILE A 863 12.02 -25.67 9.79
C ILE A 863 10.97 -25.01 8.89
N ASP A 864 10.77 -25.54 7.69
CA ASP A 864 9.82 -25.03 6.71
C ASP A 864 8.36 -25.14 7.21
N ARG A 865 7.96 -26.27 7.80
CA ARG A 865 6.64 -26.43 8.44
C ARG A 865 6.41 -25.38 9.53
N LEU A 866 7.38 -25.19 10.41
CA LEU A 866 7.28 -24.20 11.48
C LEU A 866 7.25 -22.76 10.92
N ALA A 867 7.97 -22.51 9.83
CA ALA A 867 7.97 -21.23 9.15
C ALA A 867 6.58 -20.91 8.58
N HIS A 868 5.92 -21.87 7.94
CA HIS A 868 4.56 -21.71 7.43
C HIS A 868 3.55 -21.36 8.54
N GLY A 869 3.68 -21.96 9.73
CA GLY A 869 2.85 -21.61 10.90
C GLY A 869 3.09 -20.19 11.45
N CYS A 870 4.22 -19.56 11.11
CA CYS A 870 4.53 -18.17 11.49
C CYS A 870 4.19 -17.15 10.39
N MET A 871 3.86 -17.60 9.17
CA MET A 871 3.60 -16.72 8.03
C MET A 871 2.25 -16.02 8.14
N GLY A 872 2.13 -14.86 7.49
CA GLY A 872 0.89 -14.08 7.45
C GLY A 872 0.60 -13.27 8.74
N VAL A 873 1.37 -13.48 9.80
CA VAL A 873 1.36 -12.61 10.99
C VAL A 873 1.84 -11.22 10.61
N LYS A 874 1.10 -10.19 11.01
CA LYS A 874 1.47 -8.79 10.81
C LYS A 874 2.79 -8.48 11.52
N SER A 875 3.73 -7.87 10.80
CA SER A 875 4.96 -7.32 11.38
C SER A 875 4.90 -5.81 11.50
N THR A 876 4.48 -5.10 10.45
CA THR A 876 4.39 -3.64 10.41
C THR A 876 3.35 -3.18 9.39
N THR A 877 3.21 -1.87 9.22
CA THR A 877 2.38 -1.24 8.20
C THR A 877 3.25 -0.41 7.25
N GLY A 878 2.73 -0.11 6.07
CA GLY A 878 3.41 0.70 5.08
C GLY A 878 2.42 1.51 4.25
N GLN A 879 2.94 2.06 3.16
CA GLN A 879 2.17 2.86 2.22
C GLN A 879 2.10 2.14 0.87
N HIS A 880 0.95 2.24 0.20
CA HIS A 880 0.84 1.85 -1.19
C HIS A 880 1.77 2.74 -2.03
N PRO A 881 2.47 2.22 -3.04
CA PRO A 881 3.38 3.01 -3.87
C PRO A 881 2.74 4.12 -4.71
N ALA A 882 1.40 4.20 -4.79
CA ALA A 882 0.72 5.07 -5.76
C ALA A 882 -0.72 5.45 -5.39
N GLY A 883 -1.48 4.54 -4.80
CA GLY A 883 -2.91 4.72 -4.55
C GLY A 883 -3.21 5.82 -3.56
N ILE A 884 -3.94 6.83 -4.02
CA ILE A 884 -4.61 7.82 -3.17
C ILE A 884 -6.10 7.47 -3.13
N MET A 885 -6.63 7.25 -1.93
CA MET A 885 -8.05 7.01 -1.67
C MET A 885 -8.76 8.34 -1.51
N VAL A 886 -9.83 8.54 -2.29
CA VAL A 886 -10.60 9.78 -2.28
C VAL A 886 -11.93 9.54 -1.57
N VAL A 887 -12.15 10.25 -0.46
CA VAL A 887 -13.40 10.25 0.31
C VAL A 887 -14.29 11.40 -0.20
N PRO A 888 -15.59 11.17 -0.48
CA PRO A 888 -16.50 12.25 -0.84
C PRO A 888 -16.54 13.36 0.22
N ARG A 889 -16.60 14.63 -0.22
CA ARG A 889 -16.56 15.81 0.69
C ARG A 889 -17.68 15.85 1.72
N ASN A 890 -18.79 15.18 1.47
CA ASN A 890 -19.94 15.10 2.36
C ASN A 890 -19.90 13.86 3.29
N MET A 891 -18.77 13.15 3.36
CA MET A 891 -18.60 11.94 4.15
C MET A 891 -17.32 11.99 4.97
N ASP A 892 -17.34 11.28 6.09
CA ASP A 892 -16.20 11.09 6.97
C ASP A 892 -15.49 9.76 6.64
N VAL A 893 -14.15 9.74 6.73
CA VAL A 893 -13.35 8.55 6.39
C VAL A 893 -13.69 7.33 7.25
N HIS A 894 -14.11 7.54 8.50
CA HIS A 894 -14.47 6.50 9.45
C HIS A 894 -15.79 5.79 9.12
N PHE A 895 -16.47 6.16 8.03
CA PHE A 895 -17.49 5.30 7.42
C PHE A 895 -16.88 4.08 6.72
N PHE A 896 -15.60 4.14 6.35
CA PHE A 896 -14.93 3.15 5.53
C PHE A 896 -13.75 2.49 6.24
N THR A 897 -12.95 3.27 6.97
CA THR A 897 -11.71 2.81 7.59
C THR A 897 -11.24 3.78 8.68
N PRO A 898 -10.57 3.31 9.74
CA PRO A 898 -9.68 4.16 10.53
C PRO A 898 -8.52 4.70 9.69
N ILE A 899 -7.74 5.62 10.26
CA ILE A 899 -6.53 6.20 9.67
C ILE A 899 -5.34 6.10 10.61
N GLN A 900 -4.12 6.05 10.06
CA GLN A 900 -2.88 5.92 10.84
C GLN A 900 -1.67 6.48 10.08
N HIS A 901 -0.53 6.62 10.75
CA HIS A 901 0.76 6.83 10.08
C HIS A 901 1.34 5.51 9.55
N PRO A 902 1.98 5.49 8.37
CA PRO A 902 2.67 4.31 7.87
C PRO A 902 3.84 3.96 8.79
N ALA A 903 3.96 2.67 9.15
CA ALA A 903 4.95 2.17 10.11
C ALA A 903 4.94 2.88 11.48
N ASN A 904 3.86 3.61 11.81
CA ASN A 904 3.75 4.48 12.97
C ASN A 904 4.85 5.56 13.06
N ASP A 905 5.36 6.03 11.92
CA ASP A 905 6.30 7.16 11.90
C ASP A 905 5.55 8.49 12.07
N MET A 906 5.59 9.02 13.30
CA MET A 906 4.91 10.27 13.67
C MET A 906 5.52 11.52 13.00
N ASN A 907 6.72 11.41 12.42
CA ASN A 907 7.32 12.49 11.64
C ASN A 907 6.87 12.45 10.17
N CYS A 908 6.16 11.40 9.76
CA CYS A 908 5.65 11.26 8.41
C CYS A 908 4.44 12.18 8.21
N GLY A 909 4.56 13.16 7.32
CA GLY A 909 3.43 14.02 6.94
C GLY A 909 2.32 13.32 6.15
N THR A 910 2.44 12.02 5.88
CA THR A 910 1.46 11.21 5.15
C THR A 910 0.59 10.42 6.12
N ILE A 911 -0.72 10.50 5.92
CA ILE A 911 -1.70 9.67 6.63
C ILE A 911 -2.17 8.57 5.68
N THR A 912 -2.20 7.35 6.18
CA THR A 912 -2.66 6.16 5.46
C THR A 912 -4.00 5.66 5.97
N THR A 913 -4.78 5.01 5.10
CA THR A 913 -5.91 4.18 5.53
C THR A 913 -5.42 3.02 6.40
N HIS A 914 -6.13 2.70 7.48
CA HIS A 914 -5.81 1.59 8.38
C HIS A 914 -6.09 0.23 7.75
N PHE A 915 -7.18 0.14 6.98
CA PHE A 915 -7.42 -0.97 6.08
C PHE A 915 -6.56 -0.86 4.83
N ASP A 916 -6.13 -2.02 4.34
CA ASP A 916 -5.46 -2.08 3.05
C ASP A 916 -6.42 -1.70 1.92
N TYR A 917 -5.81 -1.34 0.79
CA TYR A 917 -6.56 -1.00 -0.43
C TYR A 917 -7.56 -2.10 -0.82
N HIS A 918 -7.18 -3.37 -0.77
CA HIS A 918 -8.02 -4.46 -1.27
C HIS A 918 -9.37 -4.52 -0.54
N SER A 919 -9.35 -4.23 0.76
CA SER A 919 -10.51 -4.20 1.65
C SER A 919 -11.53 -3.09 1.30
N ILE A 920 -11.07 -1.96 0.72
CA ILE A 920 -11.90 -0.78 0.42
C ILE A 920 -11.97 -0.42 -1.08
N SER A 921 -11.30 -1.17 -1.94
CA SER A 921 -11.09 -0.91 -3.38
C SER A 921 -12.36 -0.71 -4.21
N SER A 922 -13.47 -1.30 -3.79
CA SER A 922 -14.76 -1.23 -4.51
C SER A 922 -15.74 -0.24 -3.88
N ARG A 923 -15.30 0.49 -2.84
CA ARG A 923 -16.14 1.35 -1.98
C ARG A 923 -15.77 2.81 -2.13
N LEU A 924 -14.48 3.09 -2.30
CA LEU A 924 -13.94 4.43 -2.56
C LEU A 924 -13.18 4.45 -3.88
N VAL A 925 -13.17 5.62 -4.50
CA VAL A 925 -12.35 5.87 -5.69
C VAL A 925 -10.88 5.90 -5.32
N LYS A 926 -10.06 5.23 -6.13
CA LYS A 926 -8.60 5.28 -6.06
C LYS A 926 -8.04 6.05 -7.26
N LEU A 927 -7.04 6.90 -6.99
CA LEU A 927 -6.19 7.50 -8.01
C LEU A 927 -4.79 6.86 -7.93
N ASP A 928 -4.40 6.11 -8.97
CA ASP A 928 -3.06 5.53 -9.06
C ASP A 928 -2.09 6.52 -9.71
N ILE A 929 -1.50 7.36 -8.86
CA ILE A 929 -0.46 8.33 -9.20
C ILE A 929 0.88 7.64 -9.00
N LEU A 930 1.37 6.95 -10.04
CA LEU A 930 2.57 6.12 -10.01
C LEU A 930 3.82 6.95 -10.32
N GLY A 931 4.93 6.62 -9.66
CA GLY A 931 6.26 7.09 -10.05
C GLY A 931 6.86 6.12 -11.07
N HIS A 932 7.39 6.63 -12.17
CA HIS A 932 8.01 5.85 -13.24
C HIS A 932 9.23 6.56 -13.80
N ASP A 933 10.24 5.80 -14.23
CA ASP A 933 11.51 6.35 -14.71
C ASP A 933 11.41 6.93 -16.13
N ASP A 934 10.56 6.37 -17.00
CA ASP A 934 10.38 6.87 -18.38
C ASP A 934 10.11 8.38 -18.44
N PRO A 935 9.10 8.95 -17.72
CA PRO A 935 8.93 10.40 -17.62
C PRO A 935 10.18 11.16 -17.14
N THR A 936 10.89 10.63 -16.15
CA THR A 936 12.11 11.24 -15.60
C THR A 936 13.22 11.28 -16.66
N VAL A 937 13.41 10.18 -17.39
CA VAL A 937 14.39 10.08 -18.47
C VAL A 937 14.05 11.02 -19.62
N ILE A 938 12.78 11.06 -20.04
CA ILE A 938 12.32 11.97 -21.09
C ILE A 938 12.53 13.42 -20.68
N LYS A 939 12.23 13.78 -19.43
CA LYS A 939 12.48 15.13 -18.93
C LYS A 939 13.97 15.50 -18.96
N MET A 940 14.83 14.61 -18.46
CA MET A 940 16.28 14.84 -18.52
C MET A 940 16.78 14.96 -19.97
N LEU A 941 16.25 14.14 -20.89
CA LEU A 941 16.58 14.23 -22.31
C LEU A 941 16.12 15.55 -22.94
N GLU A 942 14.91 16.02 -22.62
CA GLU A 942 14.41 17.33 -23.04
C GLU A 942 15.35 18.44 -22.55
N ASP A 943 15.73 18.42 -21.27
CA ASP A 943 16.59 19.43 -20.67
C ASP A 943 18.01 19.42 -21.28
N LEU A 944 18.57 18.24 -21.57
CA LEU A 944 19.89 18.09 -22.17
C LEU A 944 19.93 18.42 -23.67
N THR A 945 18.86 18.14 -24.40
CA THR A 945 18.81 18.32 -25.88
C THR A 945 18.09 19.58 -26.31
N CYS A 946 17.36 20.24 -25.40
CA CYS A 946 16.43 21.33 -25.67
C CYS A 946 15.35 20.97 -26.73
N ARG A 947 15.05 19.67 -26.89
CA ARG A 947 14.09 19.15 -27.87
C ARG A 947 12.79 18.78 -27.16
N ASP A 948 11.68 19.38 -27.59
CA ASP A 948 10.35 18.99 -27.11
C ASP A 948 10.05 17.52 -27.53
N PRO A 949 9.85 16.60 -26.56
CA PRO A 949 9.61 15.18 -26.84
C PRO A 949 8.34 14.92 -27.64
N LYS A 950 7.35 15.81 -27.62
CA LYS A 950 6.10 15.68 -28.39
C LYS A 950 6.29 15.87 -29.89
N THR A 951 7.43 16.44 -30.30
CA THR A 951 7.75 16.71 -31.71
C THR A 951 8.56 15.59 -32.38
N ILE A 952 8.88 14.51 -31.65
CA ILE A 952 9.59 13.34 -32.18
C ILE A 952 8.63 12.50 -33.04
N PRO A 953 8.97 12.22 -34.32
CA PRO A 953 8.17 11.36 -35.18
C PRO A 953 8.33 9.88 -34.78
N PHE A 954 7.26 9.09 -34.89
CA PHE A 954 7.24 7.66 -34.52
C PHE A 954 7.61 6.70 -35.65
N ASP A 955 8.09 7.23 -36.77
CA ASP A 955 8.46 6.50 -37.99
C ASP A 955 9.82 6.91 -38.55
N ASP A 956 10.67 7.55 -37.74
CA ASP A 956 12.05 7.86 -38.10
C ASP A 956 12.81 6.58 -38.48
N LYS A 957 13.29 6.51 -39.72
CA LYS A 957 13.91 5.29 -40.27
C LYS A 957 15.16 4.87 -39.52
N ALA A 958 15.99 5.84 -39.10
CA ALA A 958 17.21 5.54 -38.37
C ALA A 958 16.88 4.96 -36.99
N THR A 959 15.94 5.57 -36.28
CA THR A 959 15.43 5.08 -34.99
C THR A 959 14.79 3.71 -35.11
N MET A 960 13.90 3.48 -36.08
CA MET A 960 13.25 2.19 -36.27
C MET A 960 14.26 1.07 -36.58
N SER A 961 15.32 1.38 -37.32
CA SER A 961 16.34 0.39 -37.69
C SER A 961 17.11 -0.19 -36.51
N ILE A 962 17.18 0.49 -35.35
CA ILE A 962 17.91 -0.08 -34.20
C ILE A 962 17.21 -1.32 -33.62
N PHE A 963 15.92 -1.51 -33.93
CA PHE A 963 15.15 -2.66 -33.49
C PHE A 963 15.35 -3.90 -34.37
N ASN A 964 16.18 -3.84 -35.41
CA ASN A 964 16.55 -5.02 -36.21
C ASN A 964 17.97 -4.96 -36.80
N SER A 965 18.74 -3.92 -36.45
CA SER A 965 20.08 -3.68 -36.96
C SER A 965 20.90 -2.85 -35.97
N THR A 966 22.21 -2.89 -36.10
CA THR A 966 23.17 -2.03 -35.37
C THR A 966 23.68 -0.86 -36.22
N VAL A 967 23.31 -0.81 -37.51
CA VAL A 967 23.90 0.12 -38.51
C VAL A 967 23.68 1.58 -38.14
N ALA A 968 22.49 1.96 -37.66
CA ALA A 968 22.22 3.35 -37.26
C ALA A 968 23.03 3.79 -36.02
N LEU A 969 23.60 2.85 -35.26
CA LEU A 969 24.53 3.16 -34.18
C LEU A 969 25.98 3.29 -34.66
N GLY A 970 26.27 2.93 -35.92
CA GLY A 970 27.62 2.91 -36.50
C GLY A 970 28.45 1.68 -36.12
N LEU A 971 27.80 0.58 -35.71
CA LEU A 971 28.45 -0.64 -35.20
C LEU A 971 28.09 -1.86 -36.04
N THR A 972 28.96 -2.87 -36.03
CA THR A 972 28.64 -4.23 -36.52
C THR A 972 28.04 -5.10 -35.40
N PRO A 973 27.21 -6.11 -35.73
CA PRO A 973 26.67 -7.04 -34.73
C PRO A 973 27.75 -7.78 -33.94
N GLU A 974 28.89 -8.10 -34.58
CA GLU A 974 30.03 -8.77 -33.96
C GLU A 974 30.72 -7.89 -32.92
N GLU A 975 30.87 -6.58 -33.18
CA GLU A 975 31.44 -5.64 -32.22
C GLU A 975 30.56 -5.45 -30.98
N LEU A 976 29.24 -5.32 -31.19
CA LEU A 976 28.29 -5.13 -30.11
C LEU A 976 27.99 -6.42 -29.33
N GLY A 977 28.14 -7.58 -29.99
CA GLY A 977 27.66 -8.86 -29.47
C GLY A 977 26.13 -9.01 -29.52
N ALA A 978 25.46 -8.21 -30.36
CA ALA A 978 24.02 -8.22 -30.54
C ALA A 978 23.64 -7.76 -31.95
N THR A 979 22.56 -8.32 -32.48
CA THR A 979 21.95 -8.05 -33.80
C THR A 979 21.12 -6.78 -33.85
N SER A 980 20.63 -6.30 -32.69
CA SER A 980 19.83 -5.09 -32.54
C SER A 980 20.46 -4.10 -31.57
N GLY A 981 20.27 -2.81 -31.83
CA GLY A 981 20.78 -1.69 -31.06
C GLY A 981 19.91 -1.30 -29.84
N THR A 982 19.19 -2.22 -29.21
CA THR A 982 18.18 -1.89 -28.18
C THR A 982 18.68 -1.91 -26.74
N PHE A 983 19.99 -1.98 -26.50
CA PHE A 983 20.55 -1.94 -25.15
C PHE A 983 20.04 -0.70 -24.41
N GLY A 984 19.50 -0.87 -23.20
CA GLY A 984 18.95 0.19 -22.35
C GLY A 984 17.59 0.76 -22.74
N ILE A 985 17.04 0.43 -23.91
CA ILE A 985 15.71 0.88 -24.34
C ILE A 985 14.63 0.18 -23.48
N PRO A 986 13.71 0.93 -22.81
CA PRO A 986 12.63 0.29 -22.05
C PRO A 986 11.80 -0.62 -22.95
N GLU A 987 11.16 -1.65 -22.36
CA GLU A 987 10.48 -2.74 -23.08
C GLU A 987 11.38 -3.65 -23.92
N PHE A 988 12.50 -3.16 -24.46
CA PHE A 988 13.29 -3.87 -25.49
C PHE A 988 14.72 -4.23 -25.06
N ARG A 989 15.14 -3.88 -23.83
CA ARG A 989 16.52 -4.07 -23.34
C ARG A 989 16.90 -5.50 -22.94
N THR A 990 15.94 -6.36 -22.61
CA THR A 990 16.25 -7.67 -22.00
C THR A 990 16.74 -8.68 -23.04
N PRO A 991 17.54 -9.69 -22.64
CA PRO A 991 17.89 -10.78 -23.55
C PRO A 991 16.66 -11.47 -24.16
N PHE A 992 15.58 -11.62 -23.38
CA PHE A 992 14.33 -12.22 -23.83
C PHE A 992 13.66 -11.41 -24.95
N THR A 993 13.52 -10.10 -24.77
CA THR A 993 12.91 -9.20 -25.76
C THR A 993 13.80 -9.01 -26.99
N ARG A 994 15.13 -9.03 -26.84
CA ARG A 994 16.06 -9.04 -27.98
C ARG A 994 15.94 -10.32 -28.81
N GLN A 995 15.77 -11.47 -28.16
CA GLN A 995 15.49 -12.71 -28.89
C GLN A 995 14.14 -12.66 -29.64
N MET A 996 13.11 -12.02 -29.07
CA MET A 996 11.84 -11.79 -29.81
C MET A 996 12.06 -10.91 -31.03
N ILE A 997 12.84 -9.83 -30.88
CA ILE A 997 13.24 -8.97 -31.99
C ILE A 997 13.92 -9.79 -33.09
N ASP A 998 14.87 -10.66 -32.74
CA ASP A 998 15.57 -11.50 -33.70
C ASP A 998 14.65 -12.50 -34.40
N ASP A 999 13.68 -13.05 -33.66
CA ASP A 999 12.69 -13.99 -34.18
C ASP A 999 11.64 -13.31 -35.10
N THR A 1000 11.41 -12.00 -34.95
CA THR A 1000 10.29 -11.29 -35.60
C THR A 1000 10.69 -10.22 -36.60
N ASN A 1001 11.92 -9.69 -36.50
CA ASN A 1001 12.50 -8.65 -37.36
C ASN A 1001 11.54 -7.46 -37.61
N PRO A 1002 11.17 -6.70 -36.55
CA PRO A 1002 10.15 -5.65 -36.65
C PRO A 1002 10.57 -4.53 -37.60
N ASP A 1003 9.65 -4.08 -38.46
CA ASP A 1003 9.91 -3.04 -39.47
C ASP A 1003 9.03 -1.78 -39.35
N VAL A 1004 7.95 -1.86 -38.57
CA VAL A 1004 7.01 -0.76 -38.32
C VAL A 1004 6.67 -0.59 -36.83
N PHE A 1005 6.07 0.54 -36.47
CA PHE A 1005 5.77 0.87 -35.08
C PHE A 1005 4.80 -0.14 -34.43
N SER A 1006 3.77 -0.59 -35.16
CA SER A 1006 2.83 -1.57 -34.61
C SER A 1006 3.48 -2.92 -34.25
N ASP A 1007 4.58 -3.30 -34.89
CA ASP A 1007 5.31 -4.52 -34.54
C ASP A 1007 6.05 -4.37 -33.19
N LEU A 1008 6.54 -3.17 -32.88
CA LEU A 1008 7.10 -2.88 -31.55
C LEU A 1008 6.01 -2.99 -30.46
N VAL A 1009 4.80 -2.50 -30.73
CA VAL A 1009 3.65 -2.63 -29.83
C VAL A 1009 3.32 -4.10 -29.58
N ARG A 1010 3.36 -4.94 -30.63
CA ARG A 1010 3.15 -6.39 -30.50
C ARG A 1010 4.24 -7.08 -29.70
N ILE A 1011 5.52 -6.74 -29.92
CA ILE A 1011 6.64 -7.29 -29.15
C ILE A 1011 6.52 -6.94 -27.67
N SER A 1012 6.15 -5.68 -27.35
CA SER A 1012 5.83 -5.30 -25.97
C SER A 1012 4.73 -6.22 -25.42
N GLY A 1013 3.63 -6.41 -26.16
CA GLY A 1013 2.57 -7.35 -25.78
C GLY A 1013 3.05 -8.79 -25.51
N PHE A 1014 3.85 -9.37 -26.41
CA PHE A 1014 4.39 -10.73 -26.26
C PHE A 1014 5.33 -10.89 -25.05
N SER A 1015 6.06 -9.84 -24.71
CA SER A 1015 6.99 -9.84 -23.58
C SER A 1015 6.31 -9.86 -22.22
N HIS A 1016 5.01 -9.55 -22.16
CA HIS A 1016 4.22 -9.46 -20.94
C HIS A 1016 3.09 -10.49 -20.90
N GLY A 1017 3.36 -11.65 -20.29
CA GLY A 1017 2.34 -12.66 -19.99
C GLY A 1017 2.84 -14.10 -20.10
N THR A 1018 2.43 -14.95 -19.16
CA THR A 1018 2.76 -16.39 -19.20
C THR A 1018 2.02 -17.08 -20.35
N ASP A 1019 2.74 -17.92 -21.10
CA ASP A 1019 2.25 -18.69 -22.26
C ASP A 1019 1.72 -17.83 -23.42
N VAL A 1020 2.16 -16.58 -23.53
CA VAL A 1020 1.90 -15.71 -24.70
C VAL A 1020 2.93 -15.96 -25.80
N TRP A 1021 4.23 -15.87 -25.48
CA TRP A 1021 5.32 -16.09 -26.43
C TRP A 1021 5.82 -17.53 -26.46
N LEU A 1022 6.49 -17.97 -25.38
CA LEU A 1022 7.09 -19.31 -25.26
C LEU A 1022 5.99 -20.39 -25.30
N GLY A 1023 6.16 -21.41 -26.14
CA GLY A 1023 5.19 -22.50 -26.29
C GLY A 1023 3.89 -22.13 -27.03
N ASN A 1024 3.84 -20.91 -27.58
CA ASN A 1024 2.66 -20.35 -28.24
C ASN A 1024 3.05 -19.50 -29.46
N ALA A 1025 2.98 -18.15 -29.39
CA ALA A 1025 3.21 -17.29 -30.56
C ALA A 1025 4.57 -17.53 -31.23
N GLN A 1026 5.63 -17.82 -30.46
CA GLN A 1026 6.95 -18.14 -31.01
C GLN A 1026 6.92 -19.35 -31.94
N ASP A 1027 6.26 -20.44 -31.52
CA ASP A 1027 6.19 -21.69 -32.28
C ASP A 1027 5.32 -21.52 -33.53
N LEU A 1028 4.23 -20.75 -33.41
CA LEU A 1028 3.34 -20.44 -34.53
C LEU A 1028 4.04 -19.61 -35.60
N ILE A 1029 4.84 -18.62 -35.20
CA ILE A 1029 5.61 -17.76 -36.10
C ILE A 1029 6.76 -18.53 -36.75
N ARG A 1030 7.57 -19.26 -35.95
CA ARG A 1030 8.66 -20.09 -36.49
C ARG A 1030 8.17 -21.23 -37.38
N GLY A 1031 6.99 -21.77 -37.07
CA GLY A 1031 6.31 -22.79 -37.87
C GLY A 1031 5.61 -22.26 -39.13
N GLY A 1032 5.60 -20.94 -39.35
CA GLY A 1032 4.98 -20.30 -40.52
C GLY A 1032 3.45 -20.36 -40.54
N GLN A 1033 2.80 -20.67 -39.41
CA GLN A 1033 1.34 -20.77 -39.30
C GLN A 1033 0.69 -19.39 -39.19
N CYS A 1034 1.39 -18.44 -38.57
CA CYS A 1034 1.03 -17.02 -38.56
C CYS A 1034 2.28 -16.14 -38.68
N THR A 1035 2.06 -14.84 -38.87
CA THR A 1035 3.11 -13.82 -38.83
C THR A 1035 2.94 -12.98 -37.56
N ILE A 1036 3.95 -12.17 -37.22
CA ILE A 1036 3.83 -11.19 -36.13
C ILE A 1036 2.55 -10.34 -36.26
N LYS A 1037 2.15 -9.98 -37.48
CA LYS A 1037 1.00 -9.11 -37.74
C LYS A 1037 -0.35 -9.73 -37.30
N ASN A 1038 -0.42 -11.05 -37.29
CA ASN A 1038 -1.67 -11.80 -37.02
C ASN A 1038 -1.63 -12.61 -35.71
N ALA A 1039 -0.50 -12.62 -35.00
CA ALA A 1039 -0.36 -13.30 -33.71
C ALA A 1039 -1.01 -12.49 -32.58
N ILE A 1040 -1.47 -13.18 -31.53
CA ILE A 1040 -2.16 -12.57 -30.39
C ILE A 1040 -1.15 -11.99 -29.41
N SER A 1041 -1.02 -10.66 -29.40
CA SER A 1041 -0.08 -9.93 -28.55
C SER A 1041 -0.74 -9.15 -27.41
N ALA A 1042 -1.98 -8.73 -27.63
CA ALA A 1042 -2.80 -8.00 -26.68
C ALA A 1042 -4.22 -8.57 -26.66
N ARG A 1043 -4.95 -8.32 -25.57
CA ARG A 1043 -6.35 -8.78 -25.47
C ARG A 1043 -7.24 -8.17 -26.56
N ASP A 1044 -6.97 -6.93 -26.94
CA ASP A 1044 -7.67 -6.18 -27.99
C ASP A 1044 -7.57 -6.89 -29.35
N ASP A 1045 -6.47 -7.60 -29.62
CA ASP A 1045 -6.29 -8.38 -30.84
C ASP A 1045 -7.37 -9.45 -30.98
N ILE A 1046 -7.78 -10.07 -29.87
CA ILE A 1046 -8.86 -11.07 -29.85
C ILE A 1046 -10.18 -10.43 -30.24
N MET A 1047 -10.55 -9.35 -29.55
CA MET A 1047 -11.82 -8.69 -29.79
C MET A 1047 -11.90 -8.15 -31.23
N MET A 1048 -10.86 -7.45 -31.69
CA MET A 1048 -10.86 -6.85 -33.02
C MET A 1048 -10.74 -7.89 -34.14
N TYR A 1049 -9.94 -8.94 -33.96
CA TYR A 1049 -9.86 -10.03 -34.94
C TYR A 1049 -11.20 -10.71 -35.13
N LEU A 1050 -11.92 -11.02 -34.04
CA LEU A 1050 -13.24 -11.63 -34.12
C LEU A 1050 -14.27 -10.69 -34.78
N ILE A 1051 -14.25 -9.39 -34.43
CA ILE A 1051 -15.15 -8.39 -35.05
C ILE A 1051 -14.86 -8.22 -36.56
N HIS A 1052 -13.59 -8.14 -36.95
CA HIS A 1052 -13.19 -8.03 -38.37
C HIS A 1052 -13.57 -9.28 -39.19
N ASN A 1053 -13.73 -10.44 -38.54
CA ASN A 1053 -14.25 -11.67 -39.14
C ASN A 1053 -15.77 -11.85 -38.98
N GLY A 1054 -16.50 -10.81 -38.54
CA GLY A 1054 -17.97 -10.80 -38.50
C GLY A 1054 -18.60 -11.47 -37.27
N ILE A 1055 -17.84 -11.77 -36.23
CA ILE A 1055 -18.36 -12.27 -34.96
C ILE A 1055 -19.01 -11.12 -34.17
N ASP A 1056 -20.11 -11.41 -33.47
CA ASP A 1056 -20.81 -10.44 -32.62
C ASP A 1056 -19.87 -9.73 -31.63
N PRO A 1057 -19.94 -8.38 -31.49
CA PRO A 1057 -19.05 -7.62 -30.61
C PRO A 1057 -19.12 -8.01 -29.13
N LEU A 1058 -20.32 -8.36 -28.61
CA LEU A 1058 -20.49 -8.73 -27.21
C LEU A 1058 -19.89 -10.11 -26.93
N LEU A 1059 -20.09 -11.06 -27.85
CA LEU A 1059 -19.44 -12.38 -27.78
C LEU A 1059 -17.91 -12.22 -27.85
N SER A 1060 -17.41 -11.40 -28.78
CA SER A 1060 -15.98 -11.13 -28.96
C SER A 1060 -15.34 -10.57 -27.70
N PHE A 1061 -15.99 -9.60 -27.04
CA PHE A 1061 -15.55 -9.05 -25.76
C PHE A 1061 -15.55 -10.08 -24.62
N LYS A 1062 -16.61 -10.89 -24.49
CA LYS A 1062 -16.68 -11.94 -23.46
C LYS A 1062 -15.57 -12.98 -23.64
N THR A 1063 -15.29 -13.38 -24.88
CA THR A 1063 -14.18 -14.29 -25.21
C THR A 1063 -12.84 -13.67 -24.84
N MET A 1064 -12.57 -12.44 -25.26
CA MET A 1064 -11.36 -11.68 -24.88
C MET A 1064 -11.17 -11.64 -23.35
N GLU A 1065 -12.21 -11.27 -22.59
CA GLU A 1065 -12.11 -11.14 -21.13
C GLU A 1065 -11.89 -12.47 -20.40
N LYS A 1066 -12.34 -13.60 -20.95
CA LYS A 1066 -12.03 -14.93 -20.42
C LYS A 1066 -10.58 -15.33 -20.71
N VAL A 1067 -10.15 -15.19 -21.97
CA VAL A 1067 -8.80 -15.58 -22.42
C VAL A 1067 -7.73 -14.78 -21.68
N ARG A 1068 -7.88 -13.46 -21.55
CA ARG A 1068 -6.91 -12.62 -20.84
C ARG A 1068 -6.77 -12.93 -19.34
N LYS A 1069 -7.72 -13.69 -18.77
CA LYS A 1069 -7.70 -14.16 -17.37
C LYS A 1069 -7.25 -15.62 -17.24
N GLY A 1070 -6.76 -16.23 -18.32
CA GLY A 1070 -6.30 -17.62 -18.31
C GLY A 1070 -7.42 -18.64 -18.16
N LYS A 1071 -8.67 -18.26 -18.47
CA LYS A 1071 -9.84 -19.13 -18.36
C LYS A 1071 -10.17 -19.89 -19.64
N GLY A 1072 -9.37 -19.70 -20.70
CA GLY A 1072 -9.61 -20.30 -22.01
C GLY A 1072 -10.92 -19.88 -22.65
N ILE A 1073 -11.39 -20.68 -23.60
CA ILE A 1073 -12.67 -20.52 -24.31
C ILE A 1073 -13.56 -21.73 -24.00
N ALA A 1074 -14.83 -21.49 -23.67
CA ALA A 1074 -15.78 -22.57 -23.41
C ALA A 1074 -16.16 -23.32 -24.70
N GLU A 1075 -16.45 -24.62 -24.61
CA GLU A 1075 -16.69 -25.49 -25.78
C GLU A 1075 -17.83 -24.99 -26.68
N ASP A 1076 -18.91 -24.47 -26.09
CA ASP A 1076 -20.05 -23.87 -26.81
C ASP A 1076 -19.62 -22.67 -27.66
N THR A 1077 -18.73 -21.85 -27.12
CA THR A 1077 -18.18 -20.66 -27.77
C THR A 1077 -17.19 -21.06 -28.87
N VAL A 1078 -16.37 -22.09 -28.63
CA VAL A 1078 -15.44 -22.63 -29.64
C VAL A 1078 -16.19 -23.04 -30.91
N GLU A 1079 -17.32 -23.71 -30.77
CA GLU A 1079 -18.12 -24.14 -31.92
C GLU A 1079 -18.67 -22.95 -32.73
N ILE A 1080 -19.13 -21.88 -32.05
CA ILE A 1080 -19.54 -20.63 -32.70
C ILE A 1080 -18.37 -19.99 -33.47
N LEU A 1081 -17.18 -19.96 -32.87
CA LEU A 1081 -15.99 -19.39 -33.51
C LEU A 1081 -15.57 -20.19 -34.75
N ARG A 1082 -15.63 -21.52 -34.70
CA ARG A 1082 -15.36 -22.39 -35.87
C ARG A 1082 -16.36 -22.13 -37.00
N GLN A 1083 -17.65 -22.02 -36.68
CA GLN A 1083 -18.69 -21.71 -37.67
C GLN A 1083 -18.51 -20.32 -38.28
N GLY A 1084 -17.97 -19.38 -37.51
CA GLY A 1084 -17.57 -18.05 -37.99
C GLY A 1084 -16.26 -18.00 -38.77
N GLY A 1085 -15.64 -19.15 -39.08
CA GLY A 1085 -14.44 -19.23 -39.92
C GLY A 1085 -13.12 -18.94 -39.19
N ILE A 1086 -13.12 -18.93 -37.86
CA ILE A 1086 -11.89 -18.71 -37.07
C ILE A 1086 -11.00 -19.96 -37.11
N PRO A 1087 -9.70 -19.84 -37.48
CA PRO A 1087 -8.79 -20.98 -37.58
C PRO A 1087 -8.55 -21.71 -36.25
N GLU A 1088 -8.35 -23.03 -36.30
CA GLU A 1088 -8.12 -23.85 -35.10
C GLU A 1088 -6.87 -23.43 -34.31
N TRP A 1089 -5.78 -23.07 -35.00
CA TRP A 1089 -4.56 -22.60 -34.34
C TRP A 1089 -4.80 -21.35 -33.49
N TYR A 1090 -5.75 -20.48 -33.89
CA TYR A 1090 -6.09 -19.27 -33.15
C TYR A 1090 -6.83 -19.60 -31.86
N ILE A 1091 -7.74 -20.57 -31.94
CA ILE A 1091 -8.49 -21.09 -30.79
C ILE A 1091 -7.54 -21.78 -29.81
N GLU A 1092 -6.63 -22.64 -30.29
CA GLU A 1092 -5.62 -23.29 -29.46
C GLU A 1092 -4.70 -22.28 -28.77
N SER A 1093 -4.28 -21.22 -29.49
CA SER A 1093 -3.48 -20.14 -28.91
C SER A 1093 -4.23 -19.46 -27.75
N CYS A 1094 -5.53 -19.17 -27.92
CA CYS A 1094 -6.37 -18.59 -26.87
C CYS A 1094 -6.52 -19.50 -25.63
N GLN A 1095 -6.48 -20.82 -25.80
CA GLN A 1095 -6.58 -21.76 -24.67
C GLN A 1095 -5.30 -21.81 -23.82
N LYS A 1096 -4.13 -21.53 -24.42
CA LYS A 1096 -2.82 -21.56 -23.74
C LYS A 1096 -2.60 -20.35 -22.83
N ILE A 1097 -2.96 -19.17 -23.34
CA ILE A 1097 -2.69 -17.87 -22.72
C ILE A 1097 -3.19 -17.82 -21.27
N LYS A 1098 -2.32 -17.46 -20.33
CA LYS A 1098 -2.69 -17.26 -18.91
C LYS A 1098 -3.05 -15.82 -18.60
N TYR A 1099 -2.45 -14.87 -19.33
CA TYR A 1099 -2.65 -13.45 -19.10
C TYR A 1099 -2.27 -12.63 -20.34
N LEU A 1100 -3.00 -11.52 -20.60
CA LEU A 1100 -2.73 -10.58 -21.70
C LEU A 1100 -2.92 -9.13 -21.27
N PHE A 1101 -2.03 -8.26 -21.75
CA PHE A 1101 -2.13 -6.80 -21.59
C PHE A 1101 -3.10 -6.14 -22.59
N PRO A 1102 -3.62 -4.93 -22.27
CA PRO A 1102 -4.31 -4.08 -23.23
C PRO A 1102 -3.34 -3.41 -24.22
N ARG A 1103 -3.74 -3.27 -25.48
CA ARG A 1103 -2.98 -2.59 -26.54
C ARG A 1103 -2.68 -1.14 -26.20
N ALA A 1104 -3.62 -0.44 -25.55
CA ALA A 1104 -3.42 0.93 -25.08
C ALA A 1104 -2.19 1.08 -24.16
N HIS A 1105 -1.97 0.12 -23.27
CA HIS A 1105 -0.81 0.11 -22.37
C HIS A 1105 0.48 -0.10 -23.15
N ALA A 1106 0.53 -1.14 -23.99
CA ALA A 1106 1.70 -1.42 -24.84
C ALA A 1106 2.04 -0.23 -25.74
N THR A 1107 1.03 0.40 -26.35
CA THR A 1107 1.22 1.59 -27.21
C THR A 1107 1.86 2.74 -26.43
N ALA A 1108 1.34 3.08 -25.26
CA ALA A 1108 1.88 4.17 -24.44
C ALA A 1108 3.34 3.93 -24.04
N TYR A 1109 3.69 2.71 -23.63
CA TYR A 1109 5.06 2.35 -23.26
C TYR A 1109 6.00 2.37 -24.46
N VAL A 1110 5.56 1.85 -25.60
CA VAL A 1110 6.35 1.89 -26.84
C VAL A 1110 6.55 3.32 -27.34
N MET A 1111 5.57 4.22 -27.18
CA MET A 1111 5.77 5.65 -27.48
C MET A 1111 6.90 6.27 -26.63
N MET A 1112 6.95 5.97 -25.33
CA MET A 1112 8.05 6.44 -24.47
C MET A 1112 9.39 5.81 -24.88
N ALA A 1113 9.41 4.49 -25.09
CA ALA A 1113 10.60 3.76 -25.51
C ALA A 1113 11.15 4.27 -26.84
N TYR A 1114 10.27 4.59 -27.80
CA TYR A 1114 10.64 5.12 -29.10
C TYR A 1114 11.26 6.52 -28.99
N ARG A 1115 10.70 7.40 -28.16
CA ARG A 1115 11.28 8.73 -27.89
C ARG A 1115 12.69 8.63 -27.29
N ILE A 1116 12.90 7.69 -26.37
CA ILE A 1116 14.24 7.41 -25.81
C ILE A 1116 15.17 6.83 -26.87
N ALA A 1117 14.69 5.91 -27.72
CA ALA A 1117 15.44 5.35 -28.84
C ALA A 1117 15.85 6.41 -29.86
N PHE A 1118 14.98 7.39 -30.14
CA PHE A 1118 15.30 8.52 -31.00
C PHE A 1118 16.49 9.30 -30.45
N CYS A 1119 16.49 9.62 -29.14
CA CYS A 1119 17.63 10.25 -28.51
C CYS A 1119 18.89 9.36 -28.50
N LYS A 1120 18.76 8.04 -28.39
CA LYS A 1120 19.91 7.12 -28.50
C LYS A 1120 20.62 7.22 -29.85
N VAL A 1121 19.85 7.38 -30.93
CA VAL A 1121 20.37 7.51 -32.29
C VAL A 1121 20.93 8.91 -32.54
N HIS A 1122 20.12 9.94 -32.28
CA HIS A 1122 20.41 11.32 -32.70
C HIS A 1122 21.14 12.17 -31.64
N TYR A 1123 21.05 11.81 -30.36
CA TYR A 1123 21.66 12.51 -29.22
C TYR A 1123 22.34 11.54 -28.23
N PRO A 1124 23.31 10.73 -28.69
CA PRO A 1124 23.82 9.57 -27.95
C PRO A 1124 24.40 9.89 -26.56
N LEU A 1125 25.20 10.95 -26.42
CA LEU A 1125 25.74 11.33 -25.11
C LEU A 1125 24.65 11.73 -24.11
N ALA A 1126 23.60 12.43 -24.57
CA ALA A 1126 22.44 12.76 -23.74
C ALA A 1126 21.68 11.50 -23.31
N TYR A 1127 21.54 10.52 -24.21
CA TYR A 1127 20.97 9.21 -23.89
C TYR A 1127 21.77 8.48 -22.81
N TYR A 1128 23.09 8.34 -22.97
CA TYR A 1128 23.92 7.66 -21.99
C TYR A 1128 23.93 8.38 -20.64
N ALA A 1129 24.04 9.71 -20.64
CA ALA A 1129 23.94 10.52 -19.42
C ALA A 1129 22.61 10.31 -18.70
N ALA A 1130 21.48 10.35 -19.40
CA ALA A 1130 20.16 10.14 -18.81
C ALA A 1130 19.99 8.70 -18.29
N TYR A 1131 20.46 7.69 -19.03
CA TYR A 1131 20.40 6.30 -18.60
C TYR A 1131 21.22 6.06 -17.34
N PHE A 1132 22.49 6.52 -17.33
CA PHE A 1132 23.40 6.32 -16.20
C PHE A 1132 22.96 7.08 -14.95
N SER A 1133 22.29 8.21 -15.11
CA SER A 1133 21.76 9.00 -13.98
C SER A 1133 20.56 8.35 -13.31
N ILE A 1134 19.63 7.78 -14.10
CA ILE A 1134 18.29 7.43 -13.60
C ILE A 1134 18.12 5.92 -13.43
N ARG A 1135 18.65 5.11 -14.35
CA ARG A 1135 18.35 3.66 -14.43
C ARG A 1135 19.50 2.77 -13.99
N ALA A 1136 20.72 3.29 -13.97
CA ALA A 1136 21.92 2.53 -13.68
C ALA A 1136 22.28 2.59 -12.19
N ALA A 1137 21.48 1.95 -11.34
CA ALA A 1137 21.75 1.91 -9.89
C ALA A 1137 23.13 1.32 -9.54
N GLU A 1138 23.66 0.44 -10.40
CA GLU A 1138 24.98 -0.19 -10.27
C GLU A 1138 26.05 0.49 -11.14
N PHE A 1139 25.83 1.73 -11.57
CA PHE A 1139 26.88 2.51 -12.22
C PHE A 1139 27.98 2.83 -11.20
N ASP A 1140 29.24 2.59 -11.60
CA ASP A 1140 30.40 2.96 -10.80
C ASP A 1140 31.44 3.65 -11.69
N ALA A 1141 31.67 4.94 -11.43
CA ALA A 1141 32.68 5.71 -12.15
C ALA A 1141 34.09 5.12 -11.98
N ASN A 1142 34.40 4.44 -10.86
CA ASN A 1142 35.70 3.78 -10.65
C ASN A 1142 36.00 2.70 -11.70
N VAL A 1143 34.96 2.05 -12.21
CA VAL A 1143 35.07 0.99 -13.20
C VAL A 1143 35.00 1.58 -14.60
N ILE A 1144 33.99 2.40 -14.87
CA ILE A 1144 33.68 2.85 -16.23
C ILE A 1144 34.74 3.85 -16.72
N ALA A 1145 35.18 4.80 -15.90
CA ALA A 1145 36.18 5.81 -16.30
C ALA A 1145 37.55 5.23 -16.70
N ARG A 1146 37.85 3.97 -16.34
CA ARG A 1146 39.08 3.26 -16.73
C ARG A 1146 39.15 2.92 -18.22
N GLY A 1147 38.02 3.04 -18.92
CA GLY A 1147 37.98 2.95 -20.38
C GLY A 1147 37.61 1.58 -20.93
N LYS A 1148 37.60 1.52 -22.27
CA LYS A 1148 37.05 0.42 -23.07
C LYS A 1148 37.58 -0.96 -22.69
N ASP A 1149 38.89 -1.12 -22.60
CA ASP A 1149 39.52 -2.44 -22.39
C ASP A 1149 39.16 -3.02 -21.02
N TYR A 1150 39.20 -2.18 -19.97
CA TYR A 1150 38.84 -2.60 -18.61
C TYR A 1150 37.36 -2.99 -18.50
N VAL A 1151 36.47 -2.23 -19.13
CA VAL A 1151 35.03 -2.56 -19.19
C VAL A 1151 34.81 -3.88 -19.93
N GLY A 1152 35.50 -4.11 -21.05
CA GLY A 1152 35.44 -5.37 -21.80
C GLY A 1152 35.87 -6.58 -20.95
N ASP A 1153 36.96 -6.46 -20.20
CA ASP A 1153 37.45 -7.52 -19.30
C ASP A 1153 36.43 -7.83 -18.19
N GLN A 1154 35.80 -6.81 -17.61
CA GLN A 1154 34.78 -6.99 -16.57
C GLN A 1154 33.51 -7.68 -17.11
N ILE A 1155 33.08 -7.32 -18.32
CA ILE A 1155 31.97 -8.02 -19.00
C ILE A 1155 32.34 -9.49 -19.19
N HIS A 1156 33.53 -9.79 -19.70
CA HIS A 1156 33.98 -11.16 -19.93
C HIS A 1156 33.98 -12.00 -18.64
N GLN A 1157 34.45 -11.44 -17.52
CA GLN A 1157 34.43 -12.12 -16.22
C GLN A 1157 33.01 -12.46 -15.75
N LEU A 1158 32.06 -11.52 -15.90
CA LEU A 1158 30.66 -11.74 -15.54
C LEU A 1158 29.99 -12.77 -16.45
N GLU A 1159 30.28 -12.74 -17.75
CA GLU A 1159 29.76 -13.73 -18.71
C GLU A 1159 30.32 -15.15 -18.46
N LEU A 1160 31.60 -15.27 -18.08
CA LEU A 1160 32.16 -16.55 -17.65
C LEU A 1160 31.48 -17.07 -16.37
N ALA A 1161 31.31 -16.20 -15.37
CA ALA A 1161 30.60 -16.55 -14.15
C ALA A 1161 29.14 -16.98 -14.43
N ALA A 1162 28.46 -16.35 -15.40
CA ALA A 1162 27.11 -16.70 -15.83
C ALA A 1162 27.00 -18.10 -16.46
N LYS A 1163 28.09 -18.59 -17.08
CA LYS A 1163 28.15 -19.95 -17.64
C LYS A 1163 28.31 -21.02 -16.56
N GLU A 1164 29.00 -20.70 -15.47
CA GLU A 1164 29.22 -21.63 -14.35
C GLU A 1164 28.03 -21.67 -13.39
N LYS A 1165 27.43 -20.51 -13.10
CA LYS A 1165 26.32 -20.35 -12.17
C LYS A 1165 25.42 -19.19 -12.57
N LYS A 1166 24.17 -19.23 -12.13
CA LYS A 1166 23.24 -18.11 -12.31
C LYS A 1166 23.77 -16.87 -11.56
N LEU A 1167 23.96 -15.76 -12.28
CA LEU A 1167 24.33 -14.49 -11.68
C LEU A 1167 23.26 -14.01 -10.70
N ASP A 1168 23.67 -13.36 -9.61
CA ASP A 1168 22.74 -12.70 -8.70
C ASP A 1168 22.15 -11.41 -9.30
N ALA A 1169 21.17 -10.81 -8.63
CA ALA A 1169 20.47 -9.63 -9.14
C ALA A 1169 21.41 -8.42 -9.34
N LYS A 1170 22.39 -8.24 -8.45
CA LYS A 1170 23.35 -7.13 -8.51
C LYS A 1170 24.30 -7.32 -9.69
N GLN A 1171 24.88 -8.51 -9.83
CA GLN A 1171 25.76 -8.87 -10.93
C GLN A 1171 25.09 -8.72 -12.30
N ASN A 1172 23.82 -9.13 -12.44
CA ASN A 1172 23.06 -8.91 -13.67
C ASN A 1172 22.85 -7.42 -13.98
N ALA A 1173 22.54 -6.60 -12.96
CA ALA A 1173 22.38 -5.16 -13.14
C ALA A 1173 23.70 -4.49 -13.54
N THR A 1174 24.82 -4.85 -12.91
CA THR A 1174 26.16 -4.39 -13.29
C THR A 1174 26.49 -4.75 -14.75
N LEU A 1175 26.23 -5.99 -15.17
CA LEU A 1175 26.47 -6.44 -16.56
C LEU A 1175 25.74 -5.55 -17.58
N ILE A 1176 24.48 -5.19 -17.31
CA ILE A 1176 23.69 -4.31 -18.20
C ILE A 1176 24.32 -2.92 -18.31
N VAL A 1177 24.78 -2.35 -17.19
CA VAL A 1177 25.44 -1.03 -17.20
C VAL A 1177 26.75 -1.08 -17.98
N LEU A 1178 27.56 -2.13 -17.78
CA LEU A 1178 28.80 -2.31 -18.51
C LEU A 1178 28.58 -2.51 -20.01
N GLN A 1179 27.55 -3.28 -20.42
CA GLN A 1179 27.19 -3.43 -21.83
C GLN A 1179 26.83 -2.10 -22.50
N LEU A 1180 26.18 -1.19 -21.78
CA LEU A 1180 25.90 0.16 -22.27
C LEU A 1180 27.14 1.05 -22.33
N ALA A 1181 28.02 0.97 -21.32
CA ALA A 1181 29.30 1.65 -21.37
C ALA A 1181 30.16 1.13 -22.54
N TRP A 1182 30.17 -0.17 -22.78
CA TRP A 1182 30.83 -0.80 -23.92
C TRP A 1182 30.29 -0.28 -25.26
N GLU A 1183 28.96 -0.25 -25.42
CA GLU A 1183 28.32 0.33 -26.60
C GLU A 1183 28.73 1.81 -26.79
N MET A 1184 28.72 2.60 -25.73
CA MET A 1184 29.16 4.01 -25.75
C MET A 1184 30.61 4.15 -26.26
N TYR A 1185 31.53 3.31 -25.76
CA TYR A 1185 32.93 3.29 -26.22
C TYR A 1185 33.08 2.86 -27.67
N LEU A 1186 32.33 1.86 -28.12
CA LEU A 1186 32.37 1.41 -29.51
C LEU A 1186 31.89 2.50 -30.47
N ARG A 1187 30.94 3.34 -30.04
CA ARG A 1187 30.43 4.48 -30.81
C ARG A 1187 31.38 5.68 -30.81
N GLY A 1188 32.55 5.58 -30.18
CA GLY A 1188 33.61 6.60 -30.19
C GLY A 1188 33.49 7.65 -29.08
N TYR A 1189 32.67 7.41 -28.06
CA TYR A 1189 32.54 8.27 -26.89
C TYR A 1189 33.36 7.73 -25.71
N SER A 1190 33.54 8.54 -24.66
CA SER A 1190 34.24 8.12 -23.45
C SER A 1190 33.58 8.61 -22.16
N CYS A 1191 34.00 8.03 -21.04
CA CYS A 1191 33.69 8.52 -19.69
C CYS A 1191 34.98 9.03 -19.06
N GLU A 1192 34.97 10.25 -18.55
CA GLU A 1192 36.10 10.87 -17.86
C GLU A 1192 36.16 10.41 -16.40
N TYR A 1193 37.28 10.68 -15.74
CA TYR A 1193 37.39 10.51 -14.30
C TYR A 1193 36.61 11.62 -13.58
N VAL A 1194 36.01 11.30 -12.43
CA VAL A 1194 35.41 12.31 -11.56
C VAL A 1194 36.46 13.37 -11.18
N ASP A 1195 36.08 14.63 -11.34
CA ASP A 1195 36.88 15.79 -10.97
C ASP A 1195 36.17 16.56 -9.84
N ILE A 1196 36.85 16.75 -8.71
CA ILE A 1196 36.25 17.39 -7.53
C ILE A 1196 35.90 18.88 -7.74
N TYR A 1197 36.43 19.51 -8.78
CA TYR A 1197 36.19 20.90 -9.15
C TYR A 1197 35.23 21.07 -10.32
N GLU A 1198 35.23 20.14 -11.27
CA GLU A 1198 34.37 20.22 -12.45
C GLU A 1198 33.11 19.35 -12.36
N SER A 1199 33.19 18.14 -11.79
CA SER A 1199 32.04 17.23 -11.68
C SER A 1199 30.92 17.86 -10.84
N ASP A 1200 29.68 17.62 -11.22
CA ASP A 1200 28.52 17.93 -10.39
C ASP A 1200 28.38 16.91 -9.24
N ALA A 1201 27.53 17.21 -8.26
CA ALA A 1201 27.26 16.29 -7.16
C ALA A 1201 26.52 15.04 -7.64
N GLU A 1202 25.53 15.21 -8.53
CA GLU A 1202 24.57 14.17 -8.91
C GLU A 1202 24.31 14.05 -10.42
N LYS A 1203 24.66 15.08 -11.21
CA LYS A 1203 24.35 15.12 -12.65
C LYS A 1203 25.57 14.86 -13.51
N PHE A 1204 25.39 14.07 -14.57
CA PHE A 1204 26.40 13.97 -15.62
C PHE A 1204 26.50 15.29 -16.39
N ILE A 1205 27.74 15.69 -16.70
CA ILE A 1205 28.02 16.83 -17.58
C ILE A 1205 28.45 16.28 -18.94
N ILE A 1206 27.87 16.81 -20.01
CA ILE A 1206 28.17 16.41 -21.38
C ILE A 1206 29.26 17.32 -21.93
N HIS A 1207 30.39 16.72 -22.30
CA HIS A 1207 31.42 17.35 -23.12
C HIS A 1207 31.28 16.90 -24.59
N GLU A 1208 32.10 17.43 -25.49
CA GLU A 1208 31.95 17.21 -26.94
C GLU A 1208 31.95 15.72 -27.33
N LYS A 1209 32.80 14.91 -26.69
CA LYS A 1209 32.95 13.46 -26.98
C LYS A 1209 32.93 12.57 -25.74
N SER A 1210 32.60 13.14 -24.59
CA SER A 1210 32.76 12.46 -23.31
C SER A 1210 31.69 12.86 -22.31
N LEU A 1211 31.51 11.98 -21.32
CA LEU A 1211 30.70 12.24 -20.14
C LEU A 1211 31.61 12.44 -18.94
N LEU A 1212 31.43 13.55 -18.23
CA LEU A 1212 32.02 13.78 -16.92
C LEU A 1212 31.04 13.27 -15.85
N PRO A 1213 31.38 12.18 -15.14
CA PRO A 1213 30.49 11.60 -14.14
C PRO A 1213 30.38 12.48 -12.89
N PRO A 1214 29.23 12.45 -12.19
CA PRO A 1214 29.05 13.15 -10.93
C PRO A 1214 29.80 12.46 -9.78
N ILE A 1215 30.07 13.20 -8.71
CA ILE A 1215 30.81 12.68 -7.55
C ILE A 1215 30.05 11.52 -6.88
N ALA A 1216 28.72 11.57 -6.81
CA ALA A 1216 27.89 10.52 -6.22
C ALA A 1216 27.89 9.19 -7.00
N SER A 1217 28.44 9.17 -8.22
CA SER A 1217 28.54 7.94 -9.03
C SER A 1217 29.70 7.01 -8.63
N LEU A 1218 30.51 7.41 -7.64
CA LEU A 1218 31.54 6.55 -7.06
C LEU A 1218 30.92 5.60 -6.04
N SER A 1219 31.14 4.31 -6.20
CA SER A 1219 30.62 3.31 -5.26
C SER A 1219 31.06 3.60 -3.81
N GLY A 1220 30.07 3.72 -2.91
CA GLY A 1220 30.28 4.09 -1.51
C GLY A 1220 30.24 5.60 -1.21
N MET A 1221 30.15 6.46 -2.23
CA MET A 1221 29.98 7.91 -2.07
C MET A 1221 28.50 8.28 -1.99
N GLY A 1222 28.03 8.70 -0.81
CA GLY A 1222 26.64 9.13 -0.64
C GLY A 1222 26.34 10.51 -1.25
N THR A 1223 25.11 10.71 -1.72
CA THR A 1223 24.63 11.99 -2.30
C THR A 1223 24.93 13.22 -1.44
N LYS A 1224 24.68 13.15 -0.12
CA LYS A 1224 24.98 14.26 0.80
C LYS A 1224 26.47 14.60 0.86
N ALA A 1225 27.34 13.59 0.76
CA ALA A 1225 28.78 13.81 0.76
C ALA A 1225 29.22 14.51 -0.54
N ALA A 1226 28.70 14.05 -1.69
CA ALA A 1226 28.93 14.70 -2.98
C ALA A 1226 28.44 16.17 -2.99
N GLN A 1227 27.23 16.43 -2.50
CA GLN A 1227 26.68 17.78 -2.36
C GLN A 1227 27.55 18.66 -1.46
N SER A 1228 28.03 18.13 -0.33
CA SER A 1228 28.91 18.86 0.59
C SER A 1228 30.24 19.27 -0.07
N ILE A 1229 30.82 18.41 -0.90
CA ILE A 1229 32.05 18.73 -1.67
C ILE A 1229 31.79 19.88 -2.65
N VAL A 1230 30.69 19.80 -3.42
CA VAL A 1230 30.31 20.83 -4.39
C VAL A 1230 29.92 22.15 -3.73
N GLU A 1231 29.34 22.11 -2.53
CA GLU A 1231 29.05 23.34 -1.78
C GLU A 1231 30.33 23.95 -1.24
N ALA A 1232 31.16 23.16 -0.55
CA ALA A 1232 32.38 23.65 0.07
C ALA A 1232 33.38 24.22 -0.95
N ARG A 1233 33.48 23.67 -2.16
CA ARG A 1233 34.41 24.17 -3.19
C ARG A 1233 34.07 25.58 -3.68
N LYS A 1234 32.83 26.07 -3.46
CA LYS A 1234 32.43 27.45 -3.79
C LYS A 1234 33.21 28.49 -2.97
N ASP A 1235 33.66 28.10 -1.78
CA ASP A 1235 34.47 28.95 -0.90
C ASP A 1235 35.96 29.00 -1.30
N GLY A 1236 36.33 28.34 -2.41
CA GLY A 1236 37.69 28.33 -2.96
C GLY A 1236 38.27 26.92 -3.09
N VAL A 1237 39.46 26.83 -3.70
CA VAL A 1237 40.19 25.57 -3.94
C VAL A 1237 40.53 24.90 -2.59
N PHE A 1238 40.56 23.57 -2.56
CA PHE A 1238 41.00 22.82 -1.38
C PHE A 1238 42.53 22.81 -1.31
N THR A 1239 43.08 23.26 -0.18
CA THR A 1239 44.54 23.42 -0.03
C THR A 1239 45.25 22.11 0.34
N SER A 1240 44.54 21.18 0.99
CA SER A 1240 45.00 19.85 1.36
C SER A 1240 43.83 18.88 1.54
N ILE A 1241 44.14 17.59 1.68
CA ILE A 1241 43.15 16.55 1.97
C ILE A 1241 42.50 16.79 3.34
N GLU A 1242 43.25 17.30 4.31
CA GLU A 1242 42.72 17.74 5.60
C GLU A 1242 41.74 18.91 5.44
N ASP A 1243 42.06 19.92 4.61
CA ASP A 1243 41.15 21.04 4.34
C ASP A 1243 39.84 20.57 3.69
N LEU A 1244 39.95 19.72 2.66
CA LEU A 1244 38.79 19.09 2.02
C LEU A 1244 37.91 18.38 3.05
N ARG A 1245 38.50 17.53 3.90
CA ARG A 1245 37.76 16.76 4.91
C ARG A 1245 37.11 17.68 5.95
N ARG A 1246 37.82 18.71 6.41
CA ARG A 1246 37.34 19.66 7.41
C ARG A 1246 36.16 20.48 6.88
N ARG A 1247 36.28 21.04 5.67
CA ARG A 1247 35.25 21.90 5.06
C ARG A 1247 34.00 21.12 4.64
N THR A 1248 34.16 19.88 4.21
CA THR A 1248 33.04 19.06 3.69
C THR A 1248 32.42 18.12 4.73
N GLY A 1249 33.13 17.84 5.83
CA GLY A 1249 32.67 16.89 6.85
C GLY A 1249 32.58 15.44 6.38
N ILE A 1250 33.18 15.09 5.23
CA ILE A 1250 33.12 13.73 4.69
C ILE A 1250 33.95 12.73 5.49
N SER A 1251 33.54 11.46 5.46
CA SER A 1251 34.18 10.40 6.22
C SER A 1251 35.59 10.08 5.70
N LYS A 1252 36.40 9.39 6.52
CA LYS A 1252 37.71 8.88 6.06
C LYS A 1252 37.55 7.89 4.90
N THR A 1253 36.50 7.05 4.93
CA THR A 1253 36.17 6.12 3.85
C THR A 1253 35.87 6.86 2.54
N ASN A 1254 35.19 8.01 2.59
CA ASN A 1254 34.92 8.82 1.40
C ASN A 1254 36.22 9.37 0.80
N ILE A 1255 37.19 9.78 1.63
CA ILE A 1255 38.52 10.21 1.19
C ILE A 1255 39.27 9.06 0.54
N GLU A 1256 39.21 7.85 1.10
CA GLU A 1256 39.83 6.66 0.52
C GLU A 1256 39.23 6.31 -0.85
N ILE A 1257 37.91 6.49 -1.03
CA ILE A 1257 37.24 6.32 -2.32
C ILE A 1257 37.77 7.34 -3.35
N LEU A 1258 37.78 8.64 -3.01
CA LEU A 1258 38.29 9.69 -3.89
C LEU A 1258 39.76 9.47 -4.25
N ARG A 1259 40.58 9.03 -3.27
CA ARG A 1259 41.99 8.70 -3.48
C ARG A 1259 42.16 7.49 -4.38
N GLY A 1260 41.37 6.43 -4.18
CA GLY A 1260 41.40 5.22 -5.00
C GLY A 1260 40.97 5.46 -6.45
N HIS A 1261 40.12 6.46 -6.68
CA HIS A 1261 39.72 6.91 -8.02
C HIS A 1261 40.77 7.82 -8.70
N GLY A 1262 41.66 8.45 -7.93
CA GLY A 1262 42.66 9.41 -8.41
C GLY A 1262 42.22 10.89 -8.33
N CYS A 1263 41.07 11.19 -7.71
CA CYS A 1263 40.57 12.56 -7.57
C CYS A 1263 41.45 13.49 -6.73
N LEU A 1264 42.33 12.93 -5.90
CA LEU A 1264 43.17 13.66 -4.94
C LEU A 1264 44.64 13.69 -5.35
N ASP A 1265 44.96 13.25 -6.57
CA ASP A 1265 46.33 13.18 -7.06
C ASP A 1265 46.96 14.59 -7.12
N GLY A 1266 48.14 14.73 -6.52
CA GLY A 1266 48.83 16.02 -6.40
C GLY A 1266 48.42 16.89 -5.21
N MET A 1267 47.43 16.48 -4.41
CA MET A 1267 47.03 17.17 -3.18
C MET A 1267 47.86 16.71 -1.96
N GLY A 1268 48.36 17.63 -1.15
CA GLY A 1268 49.08 17.31 0.10
C GLY A 1268 48.15 16.79 1.20
N GLU A 1269 48.67 15.96 2.12
CA GLU A 1269 47.87 15.42 3.24
C GLU A 1269 47.37 16.52 4.20
N SER A 1270 48.22 17.51 4.49
CA SER A 1270 47.90 18.63 5.37
C SER A 1270 48.51 19.93 4.87
N ASP A 1271 47.92 21.06 5.26
CA ASP A 1271 48.50 22.38 5.02
C ASP A 1271 49.77 22.54 5.86
N GLN A 1272 50.88 22.94 5.24
CA GLN A 1272 52.14 23.20 5.98
C GLN A 1272 52.16 24.61 6.61
N ILE A 1273 51.25 25.50 6.17
CA ILE A 1273 51.14 26.89 6.64
C ILE A 1273 49.64 27.25 6.69
N ALA A 1274 49.12 27.59 7.87
CA ALA A 1274 47.80 28.17 8.07
C ALA A 1274 47.94 29.68 8.27
N LEU A 1275 47.30 30.49 7.42
CA LEU A 1275 47.55 31.94 7.37
C LEU A 1275 46.71 32.75 8.37
N PHE A 1276 45.61 32.21 8.91
CA PHE A 1276 44.84 32.78 10.02
C PHE A 1276 44.15 31.65 10.80
N SER A 1277 44.33 31.66 12.13
CA SER A 1277 43.75 30.71 13.10
C SER A 1277 42.34 31.09 13.54
#